data_AF-A0A1Y3TYS5-F1
#
_entry.id   AF-A0A1Y3TYS5-F1
#
_cell.length_a   1.000
_cell.length_b   1.000
_cell.length_c   1.000
_cell.angle_alpha   90.00
_cell.angle_beta   90.00
_cell.angle_gamma   90.00
#
_symmetry.space_group_name_H-M   'P 1'
#
loop_
_entity.id
_entity.type
_entity.pdbx_description
1 polymer ?
#
loop_
_entity_poly.entity_id
_entity_poly.type
_entity_poly.pdbx_seq_one_letter_code
_entity_poly.pdbx_strand_id
1 'polypeptide(L)'
;MRRGFLEEIEEKNRRKSMKKGLWKRRAFAFLVAAAMVIPQGVYAADPEGNEAPENVITGEVLERVHVEGCTLAPNHEGDCEVAPAEKAEETQPEKVHVEGCTLPSDHEGECEVEEKTEEMAMLKAPQDARAGETRHDIGNGNVELDNSCGENCPGHIITGSSTGDANKIIVNGGTHTITLENVTINPDGFLSNAYSAMDITDNAEVTLILEGNNTLNGHLNHPGIWVDAGTSLTIEGTGSLYAAALGGTAGNGAAGIGSGSGTNTNFGDITINSGTVEAYGTVGGAGIGGGYETGNGTAAGDITINGGYVKAVGGSIWGGSSAGAGIGAGENANYGGTITITGGVVYAKSGKDDMPSIGGGGHITGDVSHGTFSTGSNGNAVIVAPNGIGANQNAAEWDGIFASRGSNENTVRVENGTVVLNDNDANIQVWGDPVLDYDLTIEDGTTLKIHKDDRGVNNDVSLTMEKESTLTNNGTIVLGSSKDETSYLILEGGVKDTDGNGMLNCTKPSAVKLPLTDELVTMTNDDLTYNGKEQTPTVTVNLDLWKYKQDFSTPEDYSETYNPAESKDAGEYEITLKSTGTGNLLDRSVTKGYKIKKADFNVGMPSKWSVQVGETQLLSKLPTPNISIDSNIQDDMSGLKAGTLEWFTDEDRRIPVTDEYLKDKLAGKKITIYGKYSHNDGNFISPKTGSLEITMTKYKVPNVSIYEEDTKVTQLVKTYGDLSVNLNAKIKLGNVDESPKSEVTWTSNNPGVVSVDENGTVTFLSKGNAIITATVAEHDTGNPDTSYAQAQGRVEIVVNPKEITVNETNLTLNGVSENNGTFTWPYDGITSIPVGGVTLDGVISDDDVTVNSTAVLDNANEGKRTATITYTLTGIKADNYKLVNNLSTKEVIITDNPANMVVLSYDANGGNGSMNSQRVHKGDQVTVSANTFTRDHYIFDGWNTQPNGNGTSYKAGDTFVIDQNVVLYAQWKSDGSSGGDGGSSSSGGGSYTSNTYWVRYHNDDDTERDGKFIPGETVTVKGNVFTAPVGKVLAGWSLEEDGKVDYKVGDTFRMPGSSVDLYAVWKDAETESHSAYISGYPDGTVGPDKTITRAEAATMFYNLLADKTSDAKTFTDVPANQWYAKAVMTLAGKGVISGYPDGTFKPDASITRAEFVTMAMNFANAEKGTACSFPDVPQNMWYYGAIAGATQNGWISGYPDGTFGPDRYITRAEVTSVINRMENRAADMSFMMDHLDELRTFSDLGFGHWAYSSMMEAANGHDYTRADQNSYESWVDIH
;
A
#
# COMPACT_ATOMS: atom_id res chain seq x y z
N MET A 1 35.83 50.24 -27.69
CA MET A 1 34.99 49.23 -28.36
C MET A 1 35.42 47.79 -28.02
N ARG A 2 35.60 47.43 -26.74
CA ARG A 2 35.91 46.05 -26.28
C ARG A 2 35.42 45.75 -24.84
N ARG A 3 34.30 46.36 -24.42
CA ARG A 3 33.65 46.02 -23.13
C ARG A 3 32.16 45.69 -23.32
N GLY A 4 31.38 46.59 -23.92
CA GLY A 4 29.97 46.34 -24.25
C GLY A 4 29.68 45.28 -25.34
N PHE A 5 30.67 44.49 -25.79
CA PHE A 5 30.46 43.34 -26.69
C PHE A 5 30.71 41.99 -25.97
N LEU A 6 31.09 42.02 -24.68
CA LEU A 6 31.25 40.82 -23.86
C LEU A 6 30.05 40.61 -22.94
N GLU A 7 29.51 41.68 -22.35
CA GLU A 7 28.25 41.65 -21.57
C GLU A 7 27.08 41.13 -22.43
N GLU A 8 26.98 41.57 -23.70
CA GLU A 8 25.95 41.13 -24.66
C GLU A 8 26.10 39.65 -25.12
N ILE A 9 27.24 39.00 -24.84
CA ILE A 9 27.49 37.58 -25.16
C ILE A 9 27.23 36.69 -23.93
N GLU A 10 27.59 37.13 -22.72
CA GLU A 10 27.31 36.38 -21.48
C GLU A 10 25.80 36.31 -21.20
N GLU A 11 25.06 37.39 -21.46
CA GLU A 11 23.59 37.39 -21.28
C GLU A 11 22.87 36.50 -22.32
N LYS A 12 23.41 36.41 -23.55
CA LYS A 12 22.91 35.52 -24.61
C LYS A 12 23.17 34.05 -24.34
N ASN A 13 24.24 33.72 -23.61
CA ASN A 13 24.58 32.35 -23.24
C ASN A 13 23.80 31.86 -22.01
N ARG A 14 23.50 32.72 -21.02
CA ARG A 14 22.57 32.36 -19.92
C ARG A 14 21.17 32.01 -20.44
N ARG A 15 20.59 32.82 -21.33
CA ARG A 15 19.26 32.55 -21.94
C ARG A 15 19.23 31.30 -22.85
N LYS A 16 20.38 30.75 -23.26
CA LYS A 16 20.46 29.47 -23.98
C LYS A 16 20.62 28.24 -23.08
N SER A 17 21.02 28.42 -21.82
CA SER A 17 21.13 27.33 -20.84
C SER A 17 19.77 26.91 -20.30
N MET A 18 18.92 27.88 -19.96
CA MET A 18 17.55 27.64 -19.44
C MET A 18 16.71 26.84 -20.45
N LYS A 19 16.75 27.21 -21.74
CA LYS A 19 15.93 26.60 -22.81
C LYS A 19 16.23 25.14 -23.17
N LYS A 20 17.14 24.45 -22.46
CA LYS A 20 17.31 22.99 -22.55
C LYS A 20 16.78 22.20 -21.34
N GLY A 21 16.33 22.87 -20.28
CA GLY A 21 15.63 22.23 -19.15
C GLY A 21 14.16 21.89 -19.46
N LEU A 22 13.47 22.78 -20.19
CA LEU A 22 12.03 22.70 -20.50
C LEU A 22 11.61 21.36 -21.16
N TRP A 23 12.34 20.96 -22.20
CA TRP A 23 11.88 19.90 -23.12
C TRP A 23 11.88 18.46 -22.56
N LYS A 24 12.31 18.24 -21.31
CA LYS A 24 12.20 16.93 -20.63
C LYS A 24 11.11 16.86 -19.56
N ARG A 25 10.35 17.94 -19.31
CA ARG A 25 9.31 17.96 -18.28
C ARG A 25 7.88 18.06 -18.82
N ARG A 26 7.69 18.43 -20.10
CA ARG A 26 6.39 18.47 -20.77
C ARG A 26 5.74 17.10 -21.06
N ALA A 27 6.45 15.99 -20.87
CA ALA A 27 5.95 14.65 -21.21
C ALA A 27 5.09 13.97 -20.12
N PHE A 28 4.88 14.61 -18.96
CA PHE A 28 4.14 14.02 -17.83
C PHE A 28 2.73 14.61 -17.61
N ALA A 29 2.26 15.48 -18.51
CA ALA A 29 1.04 16.28 -18.34
C ALA A 29 -0.17 15.79 -19.19
N PHE A 30 -0.15 14.57 -19.72
CA PHE A 30 -1.15 14.10 -20.69
C PHE A 30 -1.74 12.70 -20.45
N LEU A 31 -1.81 12.24 -19.20
CA LEU A 31 -2.39 10.91 -18.87
C LEU A 31 -3.24 10.86 -17.57
N VAL A 32 -3.94 11.95 -17.22
CA VAL A 32 -5.04 11.92 -16.23
C VAL A 32 -6.21 12.78 -16.74
N ALA A 33 -7.00 12.24 -17.68
CA ALA A 33 -8.15 12.95 -18.25
C ALA A 33 -9.25 12.00 -18.80
N ALA A 34 -9.68 11.00 -18.01
CA ALA A 34 -10.83 10.14 -18.36
C ALA A 34 -11.46 9.41 -17.15
N ALA A 35 -11.90 10.13 -16.10
CA ALA A 35 -12.56 9.50 -14.94
C ALA A 35 -13.49 10.41 -14.09
N MET A 36 -14.26 11.34 -14.68
CA MET A 36 -15.26 12.13 -13.93
C MET A 36 -16.50 12.55 -14.76
N VAL A 37 -17.47 11.64 -15.00
CA VAL A 37 -18.92 11.95 -15.10
C VAL A 37 -19.75 10.66 -14.87
N ILE A 38 -20.41 10.51 -13.71
CA ILE A 38 -21.74 9.84 -13.54
C ILE A 38 -22.45 10.55 -12.36
N PRO A 39 -23.76 10.87 -12.44
CA PRO A 39 -24.49 11.66 -11.41
C PRO A 39 -25.04 10.84 -10.23
N GLN A 40 -25.54 11.56 -9.22
CA GLN A 40 -26.00 11.04 -7.91
C GLN A 40 -27.30 10.23 -7.92
N GLY A 41 -27.43 9.33 -6.94
CA GLY A 41 -28.69 8.78 -6.42
C GLY A 41 -28.59 8.59 -4.90
N VAL A 42 -29.58 9.11 -4.15
CA VAL A 42 -29.60 9.13 -2.67
C VAL A 42 -30.64 8.16 -2.14
N TYR A 43 -30.33 7.39 -1.10
CA TYR A 43 -31.26 7.17 0.02
C TYR A 43 -30.53 6.84 1.33
N ALA A 44 -31.11 7.22 2.46
CA ALA A 44 -30.45 7.28 3.76
C ALA A 44 -30.74 6.06 4.67
N ALA A 45 -29.83 5.84 5.63
CA ALA A 45 -30.11 5.16 6.89
C ALA A 45 -29.37 5.91 8.02
N ASP A 46 -30.10 6.27 9.07
CA ASP A 46 -29.61 6.98 10.26
C ASP A 46 -29.16 5.94 11.32
N PRO A 47 -28.12 6.21 12.15
CA PRO A 47 -27.54 5.21 13.05
C PRO A 47 -28.05 5.34 14.50
N GLU A 48 -27.78 4.31 15.31
CA GLU A 48 -27.49 4.31 16.76
C GLU A 48 -27.64 2.86 17.27
N GLY A 49 -26.80 2.32 18.16
CA GLY A 49 -25.58 2.82 18.78
C GLY A 49 -24.93 1.70 19.60
N ASN A 50 -23.64 1.79 19.90
CA ASN A 50 -22.89 0.79 20.66
C ASN A 50 -22.52 1.34 22.05
N GLU A 51 -22.54 0.49 23.09
CA GLU A 51 -21.54 0.39 24.19
C GLU A 51 -22.08 -0.40 25.41
N ALA A 52 -21.61 -1.64 25.56
CA ALA A 52 -20.79 -2.19 26.69
C ALA A 52 -21.20 -1.99 28.18
N PRO A 53 -20.62 -2.73 29.17
CA PRO A 53 -20.09 -4.12 29.18
C PRO A 53 -20.52 -4.96 30.43
N GLU A 54 -19.90 -6.14 30.62
CA GLU A 54 -19.58 -6.87 31.89
C GLU A 54 -20.26 -8.24 32.22
N ASN A 55 -19.38 -9.26 32.28
CA ASN A 55 -19.18 -10.27 33.36
C ASN A 55 -20.12 -11.50 33.61
N VAL A 56 -19.50 -12.69 33.50
CA VAL A 56 -19.43 -13.80 34.50
C VAL A 56 -20.27 -15.12 34.33
N ILE A 57 -19.58 -16.15 33.76
CA ILE A 57 -19.45 -17.59 34.11
C ILE A 57 -20.66 -18.59 34.04
N THR A 58 -20.38 -19.81 33.50
CA THR A 58 -21.13 -21.10 33.49
C THR A 58 -22.35 -21.19 32.54
N GLY A 59 -22.69 -22.32 31.91
CA GLY A 59 -22.05 -23.65 31.82
C GLY A 59 -23.02 -24.76 31.34
N GLU A 60 -22.60 -25.55 30.34
CA GLU A 60 -23.18 -26.83 29.83
C GLU A 60 -24.59 -26.89 29.16
N VAL A 61 -24.57 -27.16 27.84
CA VAL A 61 -25.28 -28.23 27.08
C VAL A 61 -26.75 -28.57 27.39
N LEU A 62 -27.64 -28.34 26.40
CA LEU A 62 -28.47 -29.40 25.76
C LEU A 62 -29.27 -28.88 24.55
N GLU A 63 -29.27 -29.63 23.45
CA GLU A 63 -30.15 -29.42 22.30
C GLU A 63 -31.63 -29.66 22.66
N ARG A 64 -32.56 -28.94 22.00
CA ARG A 64 -33.61 -29.58 21.18
C ARG A 64 -34.42 -28.62 20.32
N VAL A 65 -34.83 -29.16 19.17
CA VAL A 65 -35.55 -28.49 18.08
C VAL A 65 -37.07 -28.68 18.23
N HIS A 66 -37.86 -27.68 17.84
CA HIS A 66 -39.15 -27.82 17.11
C HIS A 66 -39.28 -26.56 16.23
N VAL A 67 -39.28 -26.63 14.90
CA VAL A 67 -40.24 -27.25 13.94
C VAL A 67 -41.57 -26.48 13.88
N GLU A 68 -42.02 -26.22 12.64
CA GLU A 68 -43.18 -25.41 12.28
C GLU A 68 -44.51 -25.85 12.94
N GLY A 69 -45.41 -24.88 13.15
CA GLY A 69 -46.81 -25.14 13.53
C GLY A 69 -47.38 -24.27 14.66
N CYS A 70 -46.61 -23.37 15.27
CA CYS A 70 -47.08 -22.49 16.34
C CYS A 70 -47.51 -21.10 15.82
N THR A 71 -48.69 -20.61 16.22
CA THR A 71 -49.31 -19.36 15.71
C THR A 71 -49.55 -18.30 16.79
N LEU A 72 -48.70 -18.27 17.83
CA LEU A 72 -48.69 -17.22 18.85
C LEU A 72 -47.53 -16.25 18.66
N ALA A 73 -47.77 -14.96 18.96
CA ALA A 73 -46.80 -13.88 18.77
C ALA A 73 -45.63 -13.93 19.78
N PRO A 74 -44.47 -13.29 19.50
CA PRO A 74 -43.19 -13.57 20.17
C PRO A 74 -43.04 -13.18 21.65
N ASN A 75 -44.13 -12.88 22.37
CA ASN A 75 -44.10 -12.34 23.72
C ASN A 75 -45.23 -12.89 24.63
N HIS A 76 -45.55 -14.18 24.51
CA HIS A 76 -46.51 -14.88 25.37
C HIS A 76 -45.86 -16.09 26.08
N GLU A 77 -45.96 -16.15 27.40
CA GLU A 77 -45.62 -17.33 28.21
C GLU A 77 -46.91 -18.09 28.58
N GLY A 78 -47.04 -19.36 28.18
CA GLY A 78 -48.17 -20.22 28.53
C GLY A 78 -48.22 -21.54 27.75
N ASP A 79 -48.58 -22.63 28.43
CA ASP A 79 -48.55 -23.99 27.87
C ASP A 79 -49.70 -24.31 26.90
N CYS A 80 -49.41 -25.13 25.87
CA CYS A 80 -50.40 -25.69 24.94
C CYS A 80 -50.75 -27.15 25.29
N GLU A 81 -52.01 -27.41 25.66
CA GLU A 81 -52.58 -28.76 25.86
C GLU A 81 -53.69 -29.11 24.83
N VAL A 82 -54.05 -30.40 24.71
CA VAL A 82 -54.71 -30.98 23.52
C VAL A 82 -55.97 -31.84 23.84
N ALA A 83 -56.99 -31.74 22.97
CA ALA A 83 -58.08 -32.74 22.71
C ALA A 83 -59.12 -32.99 23.86
N PRO A 84 -60.20 -33.82 23.70
CA PRO A 84 -60.62 -34.69 22.58
C PRO A 84 -62.16 -34.84 22.28
N ALA A 85 -62.49 -35.78 21.36
CA ALA A 85 -63.69 -36.68 21.28
C ALA A 85 -65.01 -36.15 20.64
N GLU A 86 -65.53 -36.69 19.50
CA GLU A 86 -66.26 -37.97 19.20
C GLU A 86 -67.80 -37.72 19.04
N LYS A 87 -68.66 -38.54 18.39
CA LYS A 87 -68.65 -39.42 17.18
C LYS A 87 -70.08 -40.02 16.99
N ALA A 88 -70.54 -40.30 15.74
CA ALA A 88 -71.65 -41.21 15.29
C ALA A 88 -72.42 -40.59 14.07
N GLU A 89 -72.40 -41.15 12.85
CA GLU A 89 -73.19 -42.30 12.32
C GLU A 89 -74.69 -41.96 12.06
N GLU A 90 -75.35 -42.31 10.94
CA GLU A 90 -75.03 -43.23 9.82
C GLU A 90 -75.89 -42.93 8.55
N THR A 91 -75.71 -43.73 7.48
CA THR A 91 -76.57 -43.96 6.27
C THR A 91 -76.28 -43.20 4.96
N GLN A 92 -75.74 -43.96 3.99
CA GLN A 92 -75.93 -43.84 2.53
C GLN A 92 -77.01 -44.88 2.07
N PRO A 93 -77.40 -45.03 0.77
CA PRO A 93 -77.06 -44.28 -0.45
C PRO A 93 -78.29 -43.84 -1.31
N GLU A 94 -78.10 -42.97 -2.31
CA GLU A 94 -78.25 -43.32 -3.75
C GLU A 94 -78.04 -42.13 -4.73
N LYS A 95 -77.15 -42.39 -5.70
CA LYS A 95 -77.02 -41.92 -7.10
C LYS A 95 -77.69 -40.58 -7.49
N VAL A 96 -76.94 -39.52 -7.82
CA VAL A 96 -76.10 -39.32 -9.05
C VAL A 96 -76.93 -39.11 -10.32
N HIS A 97 -76.88 -37.88 -10.85
CA HIS A 97 -76.69 -37.63 -12.27
C HIS A 97 -75.21 -37.31 -12.49
N VAL A 98 -74.65 -37.73 -13.63
CA VAL A 98 -73.22 -37.60 -13.96
C VAL A 98 -72.93 -36.29 -14.70
N GLU A 99 -71.74 -35.74 -14.51
CA GLU A 99 -71.26 -34.57 -15.23
C GLU A 99 -70.93 -34.92 -16.70
N GLY A 100 -71.23 -34.01 -17.64
CA GLY A 100 -71.10 -34.25 -19.09
C GLY A 100 -72.24 -33.73 -19.97
N CYS A 101 -73.22 -33.01 -19.41
CA CYS A 101 -74.34 -32.44 -20.16
C CYS A 101 -74.49 -30.94 -19.87
N THR A 102 -74.59 -30.11 -20.91
CA THR A 102 -74.84 -28.66 -20.81
C THR A 102 -76.13 -28.27 -21.52
N LEU A 103 -77.25 -28.29 -20.79
CA LEU A 103 -78.53 -27.73 -21.21
C LEU A 103 -79.14 -26.87 -20.08
N PRO A 104 -79.86 -25.78 -20.41
CA PRO A 104 -80.68 -25.05 -19.43
C PRO A 104 -81.82 -25.91 -18.87
N SER A 105 -82.43 -25.44 -17.79
CA SER A 105 -83.39 -26.18 -16.95
C SER A 105 -84.79 -26.42 -17.55
N ASP A 106 -84.93 -26.49 -18.88
CA ASP A 106 -86.22 -26.62 -19.57
C ASP A 106 -86.23 -27.57 -20.80
N HIS A 107 -85.25 -28.48 -20.93
CA HIS A 107 -85.23 -29.48 -22.02
C HIS A 107 -85.39 -30.94 -21.54
N GLU A 108 -86.32 -31.68 -22.18
CA GLU A 108 -86.52 -33.14 -21.99
C GLU A 108 -85.83 -33.96 -23.11
N GLY A 109 -85.35 -35.18 -22.80
CA GLY A 109 -84.89 -36.18 -23.78
C GLY A 109 -83.84 -37.17 -23.23
N GLU A 110 -84.09 -38.49 -23.36
CA GLU A 110 -83.19 -39.57 -22.90
C GLU A 110 -82.15 -39.99 -23.96
N CYS A 111 -81.02 -40.60 -23.55
CA CYS A 111 -80.03 -41.18 -24.46
C CYS A 111 -79.34 -42.42 -23.87
N GLU A 112 -79.37 -43.54 -24.62
CA GLU A 112 -78.96 -44.92 -24.25
C GLU A 112 -78.77 -45.75 -25.55
N VAL A 113 -77.90 -46.77 -25.70
CA VAL A 113 -76.57 -47.14 -25.14
C VAL A 113 -75.87 -47.98 -26.23
N GLU A 114 -74.53 -48.07 -26.32
CA GLU A 114 -73.88 -49.32 -26.80
C GLU A 114 -72.40 -49.48 -26.36
N GLU A 115 -71.97 -50.73 -26.13
CA GLU A 115 -70.63 -51.09 -25.65
C GLU A 115 -69.56 -51.12 -26.76
N LYS A 116 -68.29 -50.80 -26.41
CA LYS A 116 -67.12 -51.47 -27.01
C LYS A 116 -65.83 -51.35 -26.20
N THR A 117 -64.98 -52.35 -26.38
CA THR A 117 -63.62 -52.52 -25.87
C THR A 117 -62.60 -51.57 -26.51
N GLU A 118 -61.45 -51.41 -25.83
CA GLU A 118 -60.21 -50.72 -26.27
C GLU A 118 -60.18 -49.18 -26.16
N GLU A 119 -59.74 -48.65 -25.00
CA GLU A 119 -58.67 -47.63 -24.88
C GLU A 119 -58.38 -47.32 -23.39
N MET A 120 -57.28 -47.87 -22.85
CA MET A 120 -56.64 -47.35 -21.63
C MET A 120 -55.39 -46.58 -22.04
N ALA A 121 -55.54 -45.28 -22.34
CA ALA A 121 -54.49 -44.25 -22.30
C ALA A 121 -55.04 -42.92 -22.86
N MET A 122 -55.56 -42.03 -22.01
CA MET A 122 -55.67 -40.61 -22.33
C MET A 122 -55.23 -39.77 -21.14
N LEU A 123 -54.62 -38.62 -21.45
CA LEU A 123 -53.76 -37.82 -20.58
C LEU A 123 -54.49 -37.29 -19.35
N LYS A 124 -53.80 -37.22 -18.20
CA LYS A 124 -54.03 -36.11 -17.25
C LYS A 124 -53.65 -34.83 -18.02
N ALA A 125 -54.55 -33.85 -18.08
CA ALA A 125 -54.25 -32.59 -18.76
C ALA A 125 -53.02 -31.91 -18.13
N PRO A 126 -52.16 -31.23 -18.91
CA PRO A 126 -51.07 -30.44 -18.35
C PRO A 126 -51.55 -29.40 -17.35
N GLN A 127 -50.70 -29.06 -16.37
CA GLN A 127 -50.90 -27.84 -15.58
C GLN A 127 -50.50 -26.63 -16.42
N ASP A 128 -51.41 -26.18 -17.30
CA ASP A 128 -51.36 -24.88 -17.99
C ASP A 128 -51.16 -23.76 -16.94
N ALA A 129 -49.96 -23.19 -16.83
CA ALA A 129 -49.63 -22.13 -15.87
C ALA A 129 -50.23 -20.75 -16.24
N ARG A 130 -51.54 -20.69 -16.50
CA ARG A 130 -52.23 -19.46 -16.89
C ARG A 130 -52.32 -18.48 -15.72
N ALA A 131 -51.62 -17.35 -15.85
CA ALA A 131 -51.79 -16.08 -15.13
C ALA A 131 -52.54 -16.16 -13.77
N GLY A 132 -51.88 -16.70 -12.74
CA GLY A 132 -52.40 -16.68 -11.37
C GLY A 132 -51.71 -17.66 -10.41
N GLU A 133 -51.20 -18.78 -10.90
CA GLU A 133 -50.59 -19.83 -10.07
C GLU A 133 -49.05 -19.82 -10.19
N THR A 134 -48.37 -19.61 -9.07
CA THR A 134 -46.91 -19.51 -8.96
C THR A 134 -46.25 -20.74 -8.34
N ARG A 135 -47.02 -21.78 -7.97
CA ARG A 135 -46.51 -23.00 -7.34
C ARG A 135 -47.18 -24.25 -7.93
N HIS A 136 -46.36 -25.17 -8.42
CA HIS A 136 -46.73 -26.37 -9.16
C HIS A 136 -46.20 -27.62 -8.45
N ASP A 137 -46.86 -28.76 -8.63
CA ASP A 137 -46.43 -30.05 -8.08
C ASP A 137 -46.43 -31.12 -9.17
N ILE A 138 -45.23 -31.61 -9.50
CA ILE A 138 -44.96 -32.52 -10.61
C ILE A 138 -45.63 -33.90 -10.43
N GLY A 139 -46.10 -34.24 -9.23
CA GLY A 139 -46.93 -35.44 -9.02
C GLY A 139 -48.31 -35.36 -9.67
N ASN A 140 -48.79 -34.15 -10.00
CA ASN A 140 -50.13 -33.94 -10.55
C ASN A 140 -50.20 -34.06 -12.08
N GLY A 141 -49.10 -33.88 -12.80
CA GLY A 141 -49.02 -33.97 -14.27
C GLY A 141 -47.78 -33.25 -14.82
N ASN A 142 -47.71 -33.07 -16.13
CA ASN A 142 -46.71 -32.17 -16.73
C ASN A 142 -46.90 -30.73 -16.20
N VAL A 143 -45.79 -30.03 -16.02
CA VAL A 143 -45.77 -28.58 -15.80
C VAL A 143 -45.33 -27.94 -17.12
N GLU A 144 -46.23 -27.21 -17.78
CA GLU A 144 -45.98 -26.62 -19.09
C GLU A 144 -45.98 -25.08 -18.97
N LEU A 145 -44.82 -24.49 -19.26
CA LEU A 145 -44.55 -23.05 -19.21
C LEU A 145 -44.33 -22.53 -20.63
N ASP A 146 -45.08 -21.52 -21.03
CA ASP A 146 -45.02 -20.93 -22.37
C ASP A 146 -44.91 -19.39 -22.30
N ASN A 147 -44.75 -18.75 -23.45
CA ASN A 147 -44.70 -17.29 -23.55
C ASN A 147 -46.09 -16.60 -23.44
N SER A 148 -47.12 -17.26 -22.88
CA SER A 148 -48.47 -16.65 -22.77
C SER A 148 -48.57 -15.57 -21.68
N CYS A 149 -47.62 -15.54 -20.74
CA CYS A 149 -47.48 -14.50 -19.71
C CYS A 149 -46.72 -13.24 -20.17
N GLY A 150 -46.11 -13.25 -21.36
CA GLY A 150 -45.34 -12.14 -21.92
C GLY A 150 -43.90 -12.03 -21.38
N GLU A 151 -43.22 -10.93 -21.68
CA GLU A 151 -41.76 -10.74 -21.46
C GLU A 151 -41.29 -10.82 -19.98
N ASN A 152 -42.19 -10.94 -19.00
CA ASN A 152 -41.85 -11.06 -17.58
C ASN A 152 -42.86 -11.99 -16.88
N CYS A 153 -42.72 -13.31 -17.06
CA CYS A 153 -43.53 -14.30 -16.36
C CYS A 153 -43.21 -14.31 -14.85
N PRO A 154 -44.22 -14.40 -13.95
CA PRO A 154 -43.97 -14.44 -12.51
C PRO A 154 -43.26 -15.75 -12.13
N GLY A 155 -42.27 -15.67 -11.22
CA GLY A 155 -41.45 -16.81 -10.83
C GLY A 155 -42.27 -18.04 -10.40
N HIS A 156 -41.89 -19.20 -10.92
CA HIS A 156 -42.57 -20.47 -10.72
C HIS A 156 -41.81 -21.34 -9.73
N ILE A 157 -42.49 -21.83 -8.69
CA ILE A 157 -41.94 -22.81 -7.77
C ILE A 157 -42.46 -24.19 -8.17
N ILE A 158 -41.58 -25.16 -8.40
CA ILE A 158 -41.95 -26.55 -8.70
C ILE A 158 -41.51 -27.43 -7.53
N THR A 159 -42.42 -28.27 -7.05
CA THR A 159 -42.17 -29.21 -5.95
C THR A 159 -42.62 -30.64 -6.30
N GLY A 160 -42.39 -31.58 -5.40
CA GLY A 160 -43.02 -32.91 -5.45
C GLY A 160 -42.17 -33.97 -6.15
N SER A 161 -42.80 -35.08 -6.53
CA SER A 161 -42.09 -36.20 -7.15
C SER A 161 -42.93 -36.96 -8.17
N SER A 162 -42.31 -37.30 -9.31
CA SER A 162 -42.85 -38.20 -10.34
C SER A 162 -41.93 -39.41 -10.48
N THR A 163 -42.44 -40.59 -10.12
CA THR A 163 -41.74 -41.87 -10.25
C THR A 163 -42.63 -42.86 -11.00
N GLY A 164 -42.11 -43.45 -12.09
CA GLY A 164 -42.86 -44.35 -12.97
C GLY A 164 -43.87 -43.67 -13.90
N ASP A 165 -44.48 -42.56 -13.49
CA ASP A 165 -45.24 -41.65 -14.35
C ASP A 165 -44.31 -40.80 -15.23
N ALA A 166 -44.75 -40.49 -16.45
CA ALA A 166 -43.99 -39.72 -17.45
C ALA A 166 -44.24 -38.19 -17.36
N ASN A 167 -44.34 -37.64 -16.14
CA ASN A 167 -44.57 -36.21 -15.91
C ASN A 167 -43.25 -35.42 -15.94
N LYS A 168 -43.14 -34.49 -16.89
CA LYS A 168 -41.95 -33.63 -17.08
C LYS A 168 -42.27 -32.14 -16.99
N ILE A 169 -41.21 -31.34 -16.86
CA ILE A 169 -41.26 -29.89 -16.96
C ILE A 169 -40.98 -29.51 -18.43
N ILE A 170 -41.79 -28.65 -19.02
CA ILE A 170 -41.62 -28.18 -20.41
C ILE A 170 -41.60 -26.66 -20.39
N VAL A 171 -40.57 -26.05 -20.98
CA VAL A 171 -40.46 -24.61 -21.18
C VAL A 171 -40.37 -24.32 -22.68
N ASN A 172 -41.31 -23.53 -23.19
CA ASN A 172 -41.46 -23.23 -24.62
C ASN A 172 -41.49 -21.72 -24.87
N GLY A 173 -40.31 -21.17 -25.19
CA GLY A 173 -40.10 -19.73 -25.40
C GLY A 173 -40.31 -18.84 -24.16
N GLY A 174 -39.83 -17.59 -24.27
CA GLY A 174 -39.92 -16.58 -23.20
C GLY A 174 -38.85 -16.74 -22.11
N THR A 175 -38.81 -15.77 -21.20
CA THR A 175 -37.84 -15.71 -20.09
C THR A 175 -38.51 -16.12 -18.79
N HIS A 176 -37.99 -17.15 -18.12
CA HIS A 176 -38.61 -17.80 -16.95
C HIS A 176 -37.64 -17.93 -15.77
N THR A 177 -38.12 -17.66 -14.56
CA THR A 177 -37.43 -18.03 -13.32
C THR A 177 -38.18 -19.18 -12.65
N ILE A 178 -37.48 -20.28 -12.39
CA ILE A 178 -38.03 -21.52 -11.85
C ILE A 178 -37.26 -21.91 -10.60
N THR A 179 -37.91 -21.94 -9.43
CA THR A 179 -37.35 -22.53 -8.21
C THR A 179 -37.71 -24.01 -8.15
N LEU A 180 -36.72 -24.89 -7.99
CA LEU A 180 -36.96 -26.30 -7.67
C LEU A 180 -36.80 -26.51 -6.16
N GLU A 181 -37.88 -26.90 -5.48
CA GLU A 181 -37.85 -27.26 -4.06
C GLU A 181 -38.04 -28.79 -3.89
N ASN A 182 -36.94 -29.51 -3.67
CA ASN A 182 -36.93 -30.97 -3.45
C ASN A 182 -37.63 -31.81 -4.55
N VAL A 183 -37.48 -31.41 -5.81
CA VAL A 183 -38.13 -32.04 -6.97
C VAL A 183 -37.43 -33.36 -7.33
N THR A 184 -38.19 -34.44 -7.48
CA THR A 184 -37.66 -35.72 -8.01
C THR A 184 -38.46 -36.21 -9.22
N ILE A 185 -37.87 -36.17 -10.41
CA ILE A 185 -38.41 -36.76 -11.64
C ILE A 185 -37.52 -37.94 -12.01
N ASN A 186 -38.04 -39.16 -11.85
CA ASN A 186 -37.30 -40.39 -12.11
C ASN A 186 -38.17 -41.40 -12.89
N PRO A 187 -38.06 -41.47 -14.22
CA PRO A 187 -38.84 -42.40 -15.04
C PRO A 187 -38.49 -43.86 -14.74
N ASP A 188 -39.49 -44.74 -14.76
CA ASP A 188 -39.23 -46.17 -14.64
C ASP A 188 -38.47 -46.67 -15.88
N GLY A 189 -37.41 -47.46 -15.67
CA GLY A 189 -36.57 -48.04 -16.74
C GLY A 189 -37.27 -49.05 -17.67
N PHE A 190 -38.60 -49.13 -17.61
CA PHE A 190 -39.47 -49.90 -18.52
C PHE A 190 -40.21 -49.02 -19.53
N LEU A 191 -40.09 -47.69 -19.47
CA LEU A 191 -40.63 -46.80 -20.51
C LEU A 191 -40.01 -47.15 -21.87
N SER A 192 -40.85 -47.47 -22.86
CA SER A 192 -40.44 -47.78 -24.23
C SER A 192 -40.05 -46.55 -25.06
N ASN A 193 -40.31 -45.36 -24.52
CA ASN A 193 -40.25 -44.09 -25.24
C ASN A 193 -39.14 -43.21 -24.66
N ALA A 194 -38.58 -42.36 -25.52
CA ALA A 194 -37.55 -41.40 -25.19
C ALA A 194 -38.09 -40.24 -24.32
N TYR A 195 -37.32 -39.76 -23.36
CA TYR A 195 -37.83 -38.90 -22.29
C TYR A 195 -36.75 -38.05 -21.61
N SER A 196 -36.99 -36.74 -21.46
CA SER A 196 -36.24 -35.84 -20.57
C SER A 196 -37.10 -35.46 -19.37
N ALA A 197 -36.48 -35.21 -18.21
CA ALA A 197 -37.22 -34.73 -17.04
C ALA A 197 -37.59 -33.23 -17.12
N MET A 198 -36.76 -32.45 -17.81
CA MET A 198 -37.04 -31.06 -18.20
C MET A 198 -36.66 -30.85 -19.67
N ASP A 199 -37.52 -30.17 -20.45
CA ASP A 199 -37.22 -29.72 -21.80
C ASP A 199 -37.28 -28.19 -21.89
N ILE A 200 -36.22 -27.57 -22.41
CA ILE A 200 -36.13 -26.13 -22.68
C ILE A 200 -36.01 -25.93 -24.20
N THR A 201 -36.99 -25.24 -24.79
CA THR A 201 -37.23 -25.22 -26.25
C THR A 201 -37.67 -23.84 -26.76
N ASP A 202 -37.70 -23.67 -28.09
CA ASP A 202 -38.25 -22.50 -28.80
C ASP A 202 -37.68 -21.13 -28.37
N ASN A 203 -36.35 -21.09 -28.15
CA ASN A 203 -35.58 -19.92 -27.68
C ASN A 203 -36.01 -19.40 -26.29
N ALA A 204 -36.38 -20.32 -25.38
CA ALA A 204 -36.57 -19.99 -23.97
C ALA A 204 -35.24 -19.61 -23.29
N GLU A 205 -35.33 -18.70 -22.32
CA GLU A 205 -34.25 -18.33 -21.39
C GLU A 205 -34.70 -18.70 -19.97
N VAL A 206 -33.99 -19.60 -19.30
CA VAL A 206 -34.42 -20.17 -18.01
C VAL A 206 -33.39 -19.90 -16.92
N THR A 207 -33.81 -19.30 -15.81
CA THR A 207 -33.04 -19.25 -14.55
C THR A 207 -33.62 -20.25 -13.57
N LEU A 208 -32.80 -21.22 -13.14
CA LEU A 208 -33.16 -22.33 -12.27
C LEU A 208 -32.56 -22.13 -10.88
N ILE A 209 -33.41 -21.79 -9.91
CA ILE A 209 -33.02 -21.60 -8.51
C ILE A 209 -33.16 -22.94 -7.77
N LEU A 210 -32.06 -23.44 -7.20
CA LEU A 210 -32.00 -24.72 -6.50
C LEU A 210 -32.25 -24.55 -5.00
N GLU A 211 -33.31 -25.18 -4.51
CA GLU A 211 -33.62 -25.31 -3.09
C GLU A 211 -33.79 -26.79 -2.70
N GLY A 212 -33.21 -27.18 -1.55
CA GLY A 212 -33.22 -28.58 -1.11
C GLY A 212 -32.46 -29.52 -2.06
N ASN A 213 -32.93 -30.75 -2.22
CA ASN A 213 -32.28 -31.77 -3.05
C ASN A 213 -33.13 -32.15 -4.26
N ASN A 214 -32.65 -31.82 -5.46
CA ASN A 214 -33.38 -32.00 -6.71
C ASN A 214 -32.76 -33.14 -7.56
N THR A 215 -33.59 -33.90 -8.27
CA THR A 215 -33.18 -35.03 -9.11
C THR A 215 -34.02 -35.04 -10.39
N LEU A 216 -33.37 -34.90 -11.54
CA LEU A 216 -33.99 -34.82 -12.87
C LEU A 216 -33.35 -35.85 -13.80
N ASN A 217 -34.00 -37.00 -13.98
CA ASN A 217 -33.46 -38.12 -14.77
C ASN A 217 -34.18 -38.29 -16.11
N GLY A 218 -33.41 -38.32 -17.20
CA GLY A 218 -33.85 -38.68 -18.54
C GLY A 218 -33.80 -40.19 -18.79
N HIS A 219 -34.40 -40.65 -19.89
CA HIS A 219 -34.43 -42.06 -20.28
C HIS A 219 -34.42 -42.24 -21.80
N LEU A 220 -33.79 -43.33 -22.26
CA LEU A 220 -33.65 -43.71 -23.68
C LEU A 220 -33.05 -42.59 -24.55
N ASN A 221 -31.74 -42.40 -24.40
CA ASN A 221 -30.93 -41.51 -25.23
C ASN A 221 -31.35 -40.02 -25.14
N HIS A 222 -31.94 -39.61 -24.00
CA HIS A 222 -32.33 -38.24 -23.67
C HIS A 222 -31.69 -37.80 -22.34
N PRO A 223 -31.36 -36.51 -22.18
CA PRO A 223 -30.76 -35.94 -20.98
C PRO A 223 -31.74 -35.79 -19.82
N GLY A 224 -31.21 -35.53 -18.62
CA GLY A 224 -32.02 -35.10 -17.47
C GLY A 224 -32.69 -33.76 -17.74
N ILE A 225 -31.91 -32.79 -18.25
CA ILE A 225 -32.39 -31.49 -18.73
C ILE A 225 -31.98 -31.33 -20.20
N TRP A 226 -32.97 -31.24 -21.09
CA TRP A 226 -32.77 -30.92 -22.50
C TRP A 226 -32.67 -29.41 -22.68
N VAL A 227 -31.56 -28.93 -23.24
CA VAL A 227 -31.32 -27.51 -23.52
C VAL A 227 -31.15 -27.37 -25.04
N ASP A 228 -32.23 -27.03 -25.75
CA ASP A 228 -32.24 -27.03 -27.21
C ASP A 228 -31.39 -25.89 -27.81
N ALA A 229 -30.88 -26.08 -29.03
CA ALA A 229 -29.98 -25.11 -29.65
C ALA A 229 -30.67 -23.74 -29.89
N GLY A 230 -30.12 -22.69 -29.30
CA GLY A 230 -30.71 -21.34 -29.29
C GLY A 230 -31.54 -20.99 -28.05
N THR A 231 -31.60 -21.89 -27.05
CA THR A 231 -32.12 -21.61 -25.70
C THR A 231 -30.99 -21.30 -24.72
N SER A 232 -31.32 -20.87 -23.50
CA SER A 232 -30.34 -20.75 -22.41
C SER A 232 -30.87 -21.27 -21.06
N LEU A 233 -29.95 -21.79 -20.25
CA LEU A 233 -30.18 -22.28 -18.89
C LEU A 233 -29.13 -21.69 -17.95
N THR A 234 -29.56 -20.93 -16.95
CA THR A 234 -28.74 -20.48 -15.80
C THR A 234 -29.15 -21.26 -14.57
N ILE A 235 -28.20 -21.74 -13.77
CA ILE A 235 -28.44 -22.50 -12.53
C ILE A 235 -27.80 -21.75 -11.35
N GLU A 236 -28.56 -21.53 -10.27
CA GLU A 236 -28.10 -20.83 -9.08
C GLU A 236 -28.85 -21.28 -7.81
N GLY A 237 -28.49 -20.75 -6.64
CA GLY A 237 -29.07 -21.12 -5.35
C GLY A 237 -28.12 -21.96 -4.49
N THR A 238 -28.62 -22.43 -3.34
CA THR A 238 -27.81 -23.16 -2.34
C THR A 238 -28.13 -24.66 -2.29
N GLY A 239 -29.17 -25.12 -2.99
CA GLY A 239 -29.56 -26.52 -3.07
C GLY A 239 -28.66 -27.38 -3.96
N SER A 240 -29.05 -28.64 -4.09
CA SER A 240 -28.43 -29.61 -5.00
C SER A 240 -29.33 -29.96 -6.19
N LEU A 241 -28.69 -30.34 -7.30
CA LEU A 241 -29.30 -30.86 -8.51
C LEU A 241 -28.49 -32.07 -9.00
N TYR A 242 -29.13 -33.23 -9.05
CA TYR A 242 -28.64 -34.41 -9.74
C TYR A 242 -29.36 -34.54 -11.09
N ALA A 243 -28.65 -34.46 -12.21
CA ALA A 243 -29.20 -34.55 -13.55
C ALA A 243 -28.52 -35.68 -14.35
N ALA A 244 -29.26 -36.71 -14.75
CA ALA A 244 -28.66 -37.90 -15.38
C ALA A 244 -29.45 -38.43 -16.58
N ALA A 245 -28.74 -38.89 -17.60
CA ALA A 245 -29.32 -39.71 -18.66
C ALA A 245 -29.31 -41.20 -18.27
N LEU A 246 -30.48 -41.85 -18.27
CA LEU A 246 -30.63 -43.28 -17.99
C LEU A 246 -31.02 -44.08 -19.24
N GLY A 247 -30.94 -45.41 -19.16
CA GLY A 247 -31.42 -46.31 -20.21
C GLY A 247 -30.69 -46.24 -21.55
N GLY A 248 -29.46 -45.69 -21.59
CA GLY A 248 -28.67 -45.52 -22.81
C GLY A 248 -28.43 -46.81 -23.58
N THR A 249 -28.61 -46.75 -24.90
CA THR A 249 -28.30 -47.86 -25.81
C THR A 249 -26.89 -47.72 -26.41
N ALA A 250 -26.25 -48.84 -26.74
CA ALA A 250 -24.89 -48.84 -27.30
C ALA A 250 -24.79 -47.98 -28.57
N GLY A 251 -24.04 -46.87 -28.50
CA GLY A 251 -23.87 -45.93 -29.60
C GLY A 251 -25.02 -44.95 -29.80
N ASN A 252 -25.79 -44.60 -28.76
CA ASN A 252 -26.76 -43.50 -28.76
C ASN A 252 -26.79 -42.79 -27.39
N GLY A 253 -25.65 -42.34 -26.89
CA GLY A 253 -25.55 -41.61 -25.63
C GLY A 253 -26.21 -40.23 -25.61
N ALA A 254 -26.53 -39.73 -24.42
CA ALA A 254 -27.09 -38.40 -24.18
C ALA A 254 -26.41 -37.74 -22.97
N ALA A 255 -26.43 -36.41 -22.92
CA ALA A 255 -25.81 -35.65 -21.85
C ALA A 255 -26.56 -35.80 -20.51
N GLY A 256 -25.97 -35.43 -19.38
CA GLY A 256 -26.74 -35.22 -18.14
C GLY A 256 -27.60 -33.96 -18.23
N ILE A 257 -26.98 -32.86 -18.66
CA ILE A 257 -27.58 -31.55 -18.98
C ILE A 257 -27.09 -31.16 -20.38
N GLY A 258 -27.99 -30.85 -21.31
CA GLY A 258 -27.64 -30.44 -22.68
C GLY A 258 -28.46 -31.18 -23.75
N SER A 259 -27.84 -31.90 -24.68
CA SER A 259 -28.53 -32.56 -25.82
C SER A 259 -28.59 -34.09 -25.74
N GLY A 260 -29.55 -34.67 -26.47
CA GLY A 260 -29.67 -36.11 -26.70
C GLY A 260 -28.82 -36.64 -27.87
N SER A 261 -28.99 -37.91 -28.23
CA SER A 261 -28.27 -38.53 -29.36
C SER A 261 -28.87 -38.16 -30.73
N GLY A 262 -28.06 -37.86 -31.74
CA GLY A 262 -28.61 -37.57 -33.08
C GLY A 262 -27.59 -37.29 -34.18
N THR A 263 -28.04 -36.73 -35.31
CA THR A 263 -27.20 -36.20 -36.41
C THR A 263 -26.91 -34.69 -36.24
N ASN A 264 -27.18 -34.18 -35.04
CA ASN A 264 -26.91 -32.83 -34.58
C ASN A 264 -26.98 -32.89 -33.05
N THR A 265 -25.86 -32.61 -32.40
CA THR A 265 -25.70 -32.66 -30.94
C THR A 265 -25.49 -31.28 -30.32
N ASN A 266 -25.76 -30.20 -31.08
CA ASN A 266 -25.80 -28.84 -30.55
C ASN A 266 -26.82 -28.72 -29.40
N PHE A 267 -26.53 -27.83 -28.47
CA PHE A 267 -27.33 -27.51 -27.29
C PHE A 267 -27.35 -25.99 -27.08
N GLY A 268 -28.24 -25.49 -26.22
CA GLY A 268 -28.28 -24.08 -25.84
C GLY A 268 -27.20 -23.71 -24.82
N ASP A 269 -27.13 -22.44 -24.43
CA ASP A 269 -26.07 -21.97 -23.52
C ASP A 269 -26.38 -22.36 -22.07
N ILE A 270 -25.37 -22.86 -21.34
CA ILE A 270 -25.52 -23.39 -19.97
C ILE A 270 -24.61 -22.59 -19.03
N THR A 271 -25.19 -21.93 -18.03
CA THR A 271 -24.48 -21.17 -17.00
C THR A 271 -24.75 -21.75 -15.61
N ILE A 272 -23.73 -21.90 -14.77
CA ILE A 272 -23.86 -22.32 -13.37
C ILE A 272 -23.19 -21.27 -12.48
N ASN A 273 -23.99 -20.55 -11.67
CA ASN A 273 -23.50 -19.51 -10.76
C ASN A 273 -23.19 -20.06 -9.37
N SER A 274 -23.95 -21.04 -8.88
CA SER A 274 -23.84 -21.57 -7.52
C SER A 274 -24.58 -22.92 -7.36
N GLY A 275 -24.56 -23.46 -6.14
CA GLY A 275 -25.23 -24.71 -5.78
C GLY A 275 -24.34 -25.95 -5.92
N THR A 276 -24.94 -27.12 -5.73
CA THR A 276 -24.28 -28.43 -5.94
C THR A 276 -24.89 -29.11 -7.15
N VAL A 277 -24.19 -29.12 -8.29
CA VAL A 277 -24.70 -29.67 -9.56
C VAL A 277 -23.94 -30.93 -9.94
N GLU A 278 -24.58 -32.10 -9.91
CA GLU A 278 -24.03 -33.34 -10.45
C GLU A 278 -24.71 -33.72 -11.77
N ALA A 279 -23.94 -33.88 -12.84
CA ALA A 279 -24.43 -34.16 -14.19
C ALA A 279 -23.78 -35.43 -14.77
N TYR A 280 -24.60 -36.43 -15.14
CA TYR A 280 -24.15 -37.74 -15.58
C TYR A 280 -24.64 -38.10 -16.98
N GLY A 281 -23.71 -38.23 -17.92
CA GLY A 281 -23.96 -38.69 -19.29
C GLY A 281 -24.11 -40.20 -19.40
N THR A 282 -24.86 -40.64 -20.41
CA THR A 282 -25.04 -42.07 -20.71
C THR A 282 -24.32 -42.47 -22.00
N VAL A 283 -23.69 -43.66 -22.01
CA VAL A 283 -23.19 -44.41 -23.19
C VAL A 283 -22.65 -43.53 -24.35
N GLY A 284 -21.64 -42.71 -24.07
CA GLY A 284 -20.98 -41.82 -25.03
C GLY A 284 -21.39 -40.35 -24.96
N GLY A 285 -22.48 -39.98 -24.27
CA GLY A 285 -22.83 -38.56 -24.04
C GLY A 285 -21.98 -37.88 -22.96
N ALA A 286 -21.92 -36.55 -22.97
CA ALA A 286 -21.16 -35.76 -21.98
C ALA A 286 -21.84 -35.73 -20.59
N GLY A 287 -21.15 -35.30 -19.54
CA GLY A 287 -21.82 -34.91 -18.29
C GLY A 287 -22.68 -33.66 -18.51
N ILE A 288 -22.04 -32.58 -18.97
CA ILE A 288 -22.69 -31.33 -19.39
C ILE A 288 -22.31 -31.05 -20.85
N GLY A 289 -23.29 -30.81 -21.72
CA GLY A 289 -23.13 -30.42 -23.12
C GLY A 289 -23.72 -31.43 -24.12
N GLY A 290 -22.90 -31.95 -25.04
CA GLY A 290 -23.35 -32.74 -26.18
C GLY A 290 -23.67 -34.21 -25.91
N GLY A 291 -24.72 -34.73 -26.55
CA GLY A 291 -24.98 -36.17 -26.69
C GLY A 291 -24.05 -36.88 -27.69
N TYR A 292 -24.35 -38.14 -28.00
CA TYR A 292 -23.63 -38.95 -29.00
C TYR A 292 -24.02 -38.54 -30.43
N GLU A 293 -23.02 -38.34 -31.29
CA GLU A 293 -23.20 -37.92 -32.68
C GLU A 293 -23.19 -39.13 -33.64
N THR A 294 -24.25 -39.27 -34.43
CA THR A 294 -24.44 -40.35 -35.41
C THR A 294 -23.74 -40.05 -36.73
N GLY A 295 -22.41 -40.08 -36.69
CA GLY A 295 -21.56 -39.80 -37.84
C GLY A 295 -20.23 -39.20 -37.40
N ASN A 296 -19.84 -38.10 -38.04
CA ASN A 296 -18.82 -37.18 -37.54
C ASN A 296 -19.45 -35.79 -37.53
N GLY A 297 -19.37 -35.08 -36.40
CA GLY A 297 -19.95 -33.75 -36.27
C GLY A 297 -19.20 -32.84 -35.29
N THR A 298 -19.84 -31.73 -34.96
CA THR A 298 -19.38 -30.78 -33.95
C THR A 298 -20.57 -30.40 -33.09
N ALA A 299 -20.48 -30.55 -31.77
CA ALA A 299 -21.44 -30.04 -30.82
C ALA A 299 -21.06 -28.59 -30.45
N ALA A 300 -22.02 -27.67 -30.53
CA ALA A 300 -21.89 -26.26 -30.19
C ALA A 300 -22.99 -25.82 -29.22
N GLY A 301 -22.65 -24.82 -28.41
CA GLY A 301 -23.37 -24.30 -27.23
C GLY A 301 -22.29 -23.87 -26.22
N ASP A 302 -22.45 -22.73 -25.54
CA ASP A 302 -21.45 -22.23 -24.59
C ASP A 302 -21.75 -22.72 -23.16
N ILE A 303 -20.70 -23.05 -22.40
CA ILE A 303 -20.81 -23.52 -21.00
C ILE A 303 -20.02 -22.57 -20.09
N THR A 304 -20.68 -21.97 -19.10
CA THR A 304 -20.07 -21.06 -18.12
C THR A 304 -20.28 -21.59 -16.70
N ILE A 305 -19.25 -21.59 -15.87
CA ILE A 305 -19.31 -21.94 -14.45
C ILE A 305 -18.62 -20.84 -13.66
N ASN A 306 -19.40 -20.08 -12.89
CA ASN A 306 -18.93 -18.98 -12.04
C ASN A 306 -18.75 -19.38 -10.57
N GLY A 307 -19.33 -20.50 -10.13
CA GLY A 307 -19.29 -20.90 -8.71
C GLY A 307 -20.02 -22.21 -8.41
N GLY A 308 -20.03 -22.57 -7.12
CA GLY A 308 -20.64 -23.80 -6.61
C GLY A 308 -19.73 -25.02 -6.63
N TYR A 309 -20.30 -26.21 -6.41
CA TYR A 309 -19.65 -27.51 -6.62
C TYR A 309 -20.29 -28.18 -7.84
N VAL A 310 -19.51 -28.39 -8.91
CA VAL A 310 -19.99 -28.98 -10.16
C VAL A 310 -19.27 -30.30 -10.43
N LYS A 311 -20.04 -31.40 -10.51
CA LYS A 311 -19.53 -32.74 -10.81
C LYS A 311 -20.09 -33.22 -12.14
N ALA A 312 -19.26 -33.28 -13.17
CA ALA A 312 -19.70 -33.65 -14.52
C ALA A 312 -18.97 -34.92 -15.00
N VAL A 313 -19.73 -35.97 -15.28
CA VAL A 313 -19.20 -37.31 -15.62
C VAL A 313 -19.76 -37.80 -16.96
N GLY A 314 -18.86 -38.01 -17.92
CA GLY A 314 -19.19 -38.53 -19.26
C GLY A 314 -19.55 -40.01 -19.27
N GLY A 315 -20.41 -40.40 -20.21
CA GLY A 315 -20.85 -41.78 -20.39
C GLY A 315 -19.83 -42.66 -21.13
N SER A 316 -19.64 -43.89 -20.66
CA SER A 316 -18.75 -44.90 -21.27
C SER A 316 -19.51 -45.93 -22.10
N ILE A 317 -18.92 -46.41 -23.21
CA ILE A 317 -19.44 -47.60 -23.93
C ILE A 317 -18.82 -48.87 -23.34
N TRP A 318 -19.67 -49.84 -22.97
CA TRP A 318 -19.28 -51.17 -22.49
C TRP A 318 -18.37 -51.90 -23.49
N GLY A 319 -17.05 -51.86 -23.25
CA GLY A 319 -16.03 -52.46 -24.11
C GLY A 319 -15.69 -51.66 -25.38
N GLY A 320 -16.11 -50.40 -25.47
CA GLY A 320 -15.81 -49.49 -26.59
C GLY A 320 -14.43 -48.84 -26.52
N SER A 321 -14.02 -48.24 -27.64
CA SER A 321 -12.77 -47.47 -27.75
C SER A 321 -12.89 -46.01 -27.31
N SER A 322 -14.12 -45.51 -27.15
CA SER A 322 -14.49 -44.09 -27.08
C SER A 322 -15.50 -43.83 -25.95
N ALA A 323 -15.63 -42.55 -25.55
CA ALA A 323 -16.53 -42.08 -24.50
C ALA A 323 -16.78 -40.56 -24.63
N GLY A 324 -17.80 -40.04 -23.94
CA GLY A 324 -18.04 -38.59 -23.82
C GLY A 324 -17.13 -37.90 -22.80
N ALA A 325 -16.97 -36.59 -22.95
CA ALA A 325 -16.27 -35.75 -21.97
C ALA A 325 -17.07 -35.57 -20.67
N GLY A 326 -16.44 -35.09 -19.59
CA GLY A 326 -17.18 -34.61 -18.42
C GLY A 326 -17.97 -33.35 -18.76
N ILE A 327 -17.28 -32.35 -19.31
CA ILE A 327 -17.87 -31.09 -19.81
C ILE A 327 -17.47 -30.91 -21.27
N GLY A 328 -18.43 -30.67 -22.16
CA GLY A 328 -18.18 -30.41 -23.58
C GLY A 328 -18.97 -31.35 -24.50
N ALA A 329 -18.30 -32.07 -25.40
CA ALA A 329 -18.95 -32.92 -26.40
C ALA A 329 -19.05 -34.40 -26.00
N GLY A 330 -20.08 -35.06 -26.54
CA GLY A 330 -20.19 -36.52 -26.55
C GLY A 330 -19.35 -37.15 -27.66
N GLU A 331 -19.36 -38.48 -27.69
CA GLU A 331 -18.62 -39.32 -28.62
C GLU A 331 -18.95 -39.03 -30.10
N ASN A 332 -17.92 -39.10 -30.94
CA ASN A 332 -17.92 -38.72 -32.37
C ASN A 332 -18.26 -37.25 -32.70
N ALA A 333 -18.43 -36.39 -31.69
CA ALA A 333 -18.51 -34.95 -31.84
C ALA A 333 -17.21 -34.27 -31.40
N ASN A 334 -16.71 -33.37 -32.24
CA ASN A 334 -15.81 -32.32 -31.81
C ASN A 334 -16.57 -31.33 -30.92
N TYR A 335 -15.87 -30.59 -30.04
CA TYR A 335 -16.48 -29.46 -29.36
C TYR A 335 -16.19 -28.16 -30.11
N GLY A 336 -17.22 -27.35 -30.36
CA GLY A 336 -17.14 -26.11 -31.14
C GLY A 336 -17.58 -24.85 -30.41
N GLY A 337 -18.07 -24.96 -29.17
CA GLY A 337 -18.40 -23.82 -28.31
C GLY A 337 -17.25 -23.39 -27.41
N THR A 338 -17.58 -22.55 -26.43
CA THR A 338 -16.70 -22.07 -25.37
C THR A 338 -17.00 -22.80 -24.06
N ILE A 339 -15.97 -23.03 -23.25
CA ILE A 339 -16.08 -23.45 -21.84
C ILE A 339 -15.36 -22.41 -20.98
N THR A 340 -16.09 -21.73 -20.11
CA THR A 340 -15.58 -20.71 -19.19
C THR A 340 -15.77 -21.19 -17.76
N ILE A 341 -14.70 -21.35 -16.98
CA ILE A 341 -14.78 -21.75 -15.57
C ILE A 341 -14.04 -20.73 -14.70
N THR A 342 -14.74 -19.67 -14.33
CA THR A 342 -14.19 -18.55 -13.55
C THR A 342 -14.13 -18.83 -12.05
N GLY A 343 -14.96 -19.74 -11.54
CA GLY A 343 -14.99 -20.04 -10.11
C GLY A 343 -15.66 -21.34 -9.70
N GLY A 344 -15.60 -21.60 -8.38
CA GLY A 344 -16.14 -22.82 -7.75
C GLY A 344 -15.22 -24.04 -7.85
N VAL A 345 -15.72 -25.18 -7.36
CA VAL A 345 -15.02 -26.47 -7.39
C VAL A 345 -15.63 -27.35 -8.48
N VAL A 346 -14.87 -27.64 -9.53
CA VAL A 346 -15.34 -28.42 -10.68
C VAL A 346 -14.61 -29.75 -10.79
N TYR A 347 -15.33 -30.85 -10.61
CA TYR A 347 -14.88 -32.19 -10.94
C TYR A 347 -15.40 -32.61 -12.32
N ALA A 348 -14.52 -32.68 -13.32
CA ALA A 348 -14.86 -33.13 -14.66
C ALA A 348 -14.16 -34.45 -14.97
N LYS A 349 -14.92 -35.50 -15.27
CA LYS A 349 -14.38 -36.82 -15.63
C LYS A 349 -14.97 -37.31 -16.95
N SER A 350 -14.13 -37.73 -17.89
CA SER A 350 -14.60 -38.41 -19.09
C SER A 350 -15.06 -39.84 -18.76
N GLY A 351 -15.82 -40.45 -19.67
CA GLY A 351 -16.27 -41.83 -19.48
C GLY A 351 -15.16 -42.89 -19.61
N LYS A 352 -13.93 -42.51 -19.97
CA LYS A 352 -12.82 -43.46 -20.20
C LYS A 352 -11.46 -42.75 -20.11
N ASP A 353 -10.48 -43.41 -19.48
CA ASP A 353 -9.29 -42.72 -18.97
C ASP A 353 -8.35 -42.08 -20.02
N ASP A 354 -8.52 -42.42 -21.30
CA ASP A 354 -7.76 -41.92 -22.45
C ASP A 354 -8.49 -40.82 -23.25
N MET A 355 -9.61 -40.29 -22.74
CA MET A 355 -10.40 -39.20 -23.33
C MET A 355 -10.37 -37.96 -22.42
N PRO A 356 -10.31 -36.73 -22.95
CA PRO A 356 -10.18 -35.52 -22.13
C PRO A 356 -11.40 -35.31 -21.22
N SER A 357 -11.15 -34.87 -19.98
CA SER A 357 -12.17 -34.52 -19.00
C SER A 357 -13.06 -33.35 -19.44
N ILE A 358 -12.46 -32.37 -20.12
CA ILE A 358 -13.12 -31.13 -20.59
C ILE A 358 -12.78 -30.93 -22.07
N GLY A 359 -13.78 -30.75 -22.94
CA GLY A 359 -13.60 -30.49 -24.37
C GLY A 359 -14.29 -31.51 -25.29
N GLY A 360 -13.60 -31.98 -26.33
CA GLY A 360 -14.15 -32.90 -27.33
C GLY A 360 -14.36 -34.33 -26.81
N GLY A 361 -15.36 -35.04 -27.33
CA GLY A 361 -15.58 -36.46 -27.04
C GLY A 361 -14.67 -37.36 -27.88
N GLY A 362 -14.58 -38.64 -27.51
CA GLY A 362 -13.70 -39.59 -28.17
C GLY A 362 -14.09 -39.86 -29.63
N HIS A 363 -13.11 -39.79 -30.54
CA HIS A 363 -13.32 -40.05 -31.97
C HIS A 363 -12.53 -41.29 -32.43
N ILE A 364 -13.20 -42.20 -33.15
CA ILE A 364 -12.62 -43.42 -33.75
C ILE A 364 -11.39 -43.15 -34.65
N THR A 365 -11.24 -41.94 -35.19
CA THR A 365 -10.14 -41.59 -36.11
C THR A 365 -8.88 -41.04 -35.43
N GLY A 366 -8.93 -40.73 -34.13
CA GLY A 366 -7.76 -40.34 -33.33
C GLY A 366 -7.36 -38.86 -33.36
N ASP A 367 -8.15 -37.99 -33.96
CA ASP A 367 -8.01 -36.53 -33.88
C ASP A 367 -9.26 -35.94 -33.21
N VAL A 368 -9.08 -35.18 -32.13
CA VAL A 368 -10.19 -34.61 -31.32
C VAL A 368 -10.08 -33.09 -31.31
N SER A 369 -10.93 -32.41 -32.09
CA SER A 369 -10.99 -30.95 -32.05
C SER A 369 -11.76 -30.52 -30.80
N HIS A 370 -11.10 -29.65 -30.03
CA HIS A 370 -11.63 -29.00 -28.86
C HIS A 370 -12.06 -27.56 -29.21
N GLY A 371 -13.02 -27.01 -28.47
CA GLY A 371 -13.38 -25.60 -28.57
C GLY A 371 -12.41 -24.71 -27.79
N THR A 372 -12.90 -23.55 -27.40
CA THR A 372 -12.20 -22.59 -26.52
C THR A 372 -12.40 -22.98 -25.06
N PHE A 373 -11.36 -22.78 -24.25
CA PHE A 373 -11.42 -22.90 -22.79
C PHE A 373 -10.75 -21.69 -22.14
N SER A 374 -11.37 -21.17 -21.09
CA SER A 374 -10.84 -20.06 -20.28
C SER A 374 -11.27 -20.21 -18.83
N THR A 375 -10.47 -19.68 -17.89
CA THR A 375 -10.90 -19.44 -16.51
C THR A 375 -11.04 -17.94 -16.19
N GLY A 376 -10.88 -17.07 -17.19
CA GLY A 376 -10.81 -15.62 -17.00
C GLY A 376 -9.54 -15.19 -16.26
N SER A 377 -9.39 -13.87 -16.11
CA SER A 377 -8.32 -13.28 -15.30
C SER A 377 -8.70 -13.26 -13.82
N ASN A 378 -7.77 -13.61 -12.95
CA ASN A 378 -7.90 -13.79 -11.50
C ASN A 378 -8.98 -14.83 -11.09
N GLY A 379 -9.28 -15.81 -11.95
CA GLY A 379 -10.26 -16.85 -11.67
C GLY A 379 -9.95 -17.64 -10.39
N ASN A 380 -10.96 -17.87 -9.54
CA ASN A 380 -10.83 -18.52 -8.23
C ASN A 380 -11.17 -20.03 -8.26
N ALA A 381 -11.25 -20.62 -9.46
CA ALA A 381 -11.72 -21.99 -9.64
C ALA A 381 -10.73 -23.07 -9.15
N VAL A 382 -11.26 -24.18 -8.61
CA VAL A 382 -10.53 -25.43 -8.40
C VAL A 382 -11.04 -26.50 -9.35
N ILE A 383 -10.22 -26.88 -10.33
CA ILE A 383 -10.60 -27.74 -11.45
C ILE A 383 -9.88 -29.09 -11.36
N VAL A 384 -10.64 -30.13 -11.04
CA VAL A 384 -10.19 -31.51 -11.02
C VAL A 384 -10.52 -32.17 -12.36
N ALA A 385 -9.49 -32.37 -13.18
CA ALA A 385 -9.59 -32.95 -14.51
C ALA A 385 -8.63 -34.15 -14.63
N PRO A 386 -9.02 -35.35 -14.14
CA PRO A 386 -8.16 -36.53 -14.10
C PRO A 386 -7.52 -36.90 -15.44
N ASN A 387 -8.28 -36.69 -16.52
CA ASN A 387 -7.91 -37.05 -17.89
C ASN A 387 -7.45 -35.83 -18.72
N GLY A 388 -7.30 -34.67 -18.08
CA GLY A 388 -6.82 -33.43 -18.68
C GLY A 388 -7.88 -32.61 -19.41
N ILE A 389 -7.52 -31.37 -19.74
CA ILE A 389 -8.33 -30.45 -20.53
C ILE A 389 -7.90 -30.60 -21.99
N GLY A 390 -8.86 -30.78 -22.90
CA GLY A 390 -8.59 -31.02 -24.32
C GLY A 390 -8.05 -29.79 -25.04
N ALA A 391 -8.39 -28.59 -24.58
CA ALA A 391 -7.88 -27.33 -25.12
C ALA A 391 -6.44 -27.04 -24.68
N ASN A 392 -5.67 -26.38 -25.55
CA ASN A 392 -4.29 -25.95 -25.29
C ASN A 392 -3.97 -24.51 -25.74
N GLN A 393 -4.94 -23.81 -26.34
CA GLN A 393 -4.78 -22.43 -26.78
C GLN A 393 -5.01 -21.49 -25.58
N ASN A 394 -4.27 -20.38 -25.54
CA ASN A 394 -4.34 -19.37 -24.49
C ASN A 394 -4.15 -19.90 -23.05
N ALA A 395 -3.51 -21.05 -22.88
CA ALA A 395 -3.22 -21.67 -21.57
C ALA A 395 -2.46 -20.75 -20.59
N ALA A 396 -1.78 -19.72 -21.11
CA ALA A 396 -1.09 -18.67 -20.35
C ALA A 396 -2.02 -17.64 -19.68
N GLU A 397 -3.30 -17.63 -20.03
CA GLU A 397 -4.36 -16.75 -19.51
C GLU A 397 -5.31 -17.51 -18.55
N TRP A 398 -4.88 -18.68 -18.05
CA TRP A 398 -5.70 -19.53 -17.17
C TRP A 398 -5.23 -19.42 -15.72
N ASP A 399 -6.05 -18.75 -14.92
CA ASP A 399 -5.86 -18.62 -13.47
C ASP A 399 -6.72 -19.67 -12.72
N GLY A 400 -6.15 -20.35 -11.72
CA GLY A 400 -6.89 -21.30 -10.87
C GLY A 400 -6.02 -22.40 -10.23
N ILE A 401 -6.64 -23.27 -9.44
CA ILE A 401 -6.01 -24.50 -8.91
C ILE A 401 -6.45 -25.70 -9.77
N PHE A 402 -5.50 -26.43 -10.32
CA PHE A 402 -5.74 -27.55 -11.24
C PHE A 402 -5.20 -28.86 -10.68
N ALA A 403 -6.05 -29.88 -10.62
CA ALA A 403 -5.67 -31.24 -10.20
C ALA A 403 -5.79 -32.24 -11.36
N SER A 404 -4.64 -32.70 -11.84
CA SER A 404 -4.51 -33.64 -12.96
C SER A 404 -3.77 -34.91 -12.54
N ARG A 405 -3.78 -35.96 -13.39
CA ARG A 405 -2.93 -37.18 -13.31
C ARG A 405 -2.86 -37.82 -11.92
N GLY A 406 -3.66 -38.87 -11.71
CA GLY A 406 -3.79 -39.53 -10.39
C GLY A 406 -4.96 -38.98 -9.58
N SER A 407 -5.44 -37.77 -9.92
CA SER A 407 -6.65 -37.20 -9.35
C SER A 407 -7.90 -38.04 -9.64
N ASN A 408 -8.85 -37.98 -8.72
CA ASN A 408 -10.11 -38.71 -8.69
C ASN A 408 -11.18 -37.87 -7.96
N GLU A 409 -12.38 -38.40 -7.75
CA GLU A 409 -13.49 -37.63 -7.15
C GLU A 409 -13.25 -37.22 -5.69
N ASN A 410 -12.28 -37.84 -5.02
CA ASN A 410 -11.88 -37.47 -3.66
C ASN A 410 -10.70 -36.49 -3.63
N THR A 411 -10.23 -35.97 -4.77
CA THR A 411 -9.05 -35.07 -4.77
C THR A 411 -9.33 -33.71 -4.15
N VAL A 412 -10.57 -33.24 -4.30
CA VAL A 412 -11.06 -31.99 -3.72
C VAL A 412 -12.46 -32.23 -3.19
N ARG A 413 -12.73 -31.76 -1.97
CA ARG A 413 -14.06 -31.74 -1.35
C ARG A 413 -14.36 -30.36 -0.78
N VAL A 414 -15.64 -30.06 -0.57
CA VAL A 414 -16.09 -28.83 0.08
C VAL A 414 -16.75 -29.21 1.40
N GLU A 415 -16.22 -28.69 2.51
CA GLU A 415 -16.72 -28.95 3.88
C GLU A 415 -17.08 -27.63 4.54
N ASN A 416 -18.38 -27.38 4.76
CA ASN A 416 -18.90 -26.15 5.37
C ASN A 416 -18.46 -24.83 4.69
N GLY A 417 -18.15 -24.86 3.40
CA GLY A 417 -17.63 -23.72 2.63
C GLY A 417 -16.11 -23.71 2.45
N THR A 418 -15.36 -24.47 3.26
CA THR A 418 -13.92 -24.66 3.09
C THR A 418 -13.65 -25.64 1.95
N VAL A 419 -12.74 -25.27 1.05
CA VAL A 419 -12.22 -26.18 0.01
C VAL A 419 -11.04 -26.96 0.58
N VAL A 420 -11.10 -28.29 0.47
CA VAL A 420 -10.06 -29.18 1.02
C VAL A 420 -9.39 -29.99 -0.09
N LEU A 421 -8.07 -29.86 -0.21
CA LEU A 421 -7.20 -30.64 -1.08
C LEU A 421 -6.65 -31.83 -0.31
N ASN A 422 -6.90 -33.06 -0.78
CA ASN A 422 -6.69 -34.27 0.04
C ASN A 422 -6.25 -35.53 -0.74
N ASP A 423 -5.33 -35.36 -1.68
CA ASP A 423 -4.83 -36.44 -2.52
C ASP A 423 -3.31 -36.35 -2.72
N ASN A 424 -2.65 -37.49 -2.48
CA ASN A 424 -1.20 -37.61 -2.45
C ASN A 424 -0.65 -38.15 -3.78
N ASP A 425 -1.51 -38.73 -4.62
CA ASP A 425 -1.18 -39.24 -5.95
C ASP A 425 -1.52 -38.20 -7.04
N ALA A 426 -2.44 -37.27 -6.77
CA ALA A 426 -2.80 -36.18 -7.67
C ALA A 426 -1.68 -35.14 -7.86
N ASN A 427 -1.52 -34.69 -9.10
CA ASN A 427 -0.68 -33.54 -9.43
C ASN A 427 -1.52 -32.23 -9.33
N ILE A 428 -1.52 -31.62 -8.13
CA ILE A 428 -2.22 -30.37 -7.83
C ILE A 428 -1.29 -29.17 -8.02
N GLN A 429 -1.68 -28.22 -8.87
CA GLN A 429 -0.88 -27.05 -9.25
C GLN A 429 -1.73 -25.78 -9.25
N VAL A 430 -1.14 -24.66 -8.86
CA VAL A 430 -1.64 -23.32 -9.18
C VAL A 430 -1.17 -22.98 -10.58
N TRP A 431 -2.05 -22.48 -11.44
CA TRP A 431 -1.71 -21.89 -12.73
C TRP A 431 -2.13 -20.41 -12.72
N GLY A 432 -1.31 -19.54 -13.32
CA GLY A 432 -1.61 -18.11 -13.43
C GLY A 432 -1.50 -17.34 -12.11
N ASP A 433 -2.38 -16.37 -11.90
CA ASP A 433 -2.45 -15.51 -10.70
C ASP A 433 -3.84 -15.54 -9.99
N PRO A 434 -4.38 -16.73 -9.62
CA PRO A 434 -5.68 -16.84 -8.95
C PRO A 434 -5.74 -16.12 -7.59
N VAL A 435 -6.94 -15.60 -7.31
CA VAL A 435 -7.29 -14.87 -6.09
C VAL A 435 -8.43 -15.62 -5.40
N LEU A 436 -8.19 -16.16 -4.20
CA LEU A 436 -9.14 -17.01 -3.48
C LEU A 436 -9.82 -16.25 -2.34
N ASP A 437 -11.14 -16.18 -2.44
CA ASP A 437 -12.12 -15.57 -1.53
C ASP A 437 -12.81 -16.60 -0.59
N TYR A 438 -12.19 -17.78 -0.43
CA TYR A 438 -12.67 -18.88 0.41
C TYR A 438 -11.52 -19.58 1.16
N ASP A 439 -11.88 -20.22 2.28
CA ASP A 439 -10.92 -21.01 3.08
C ASP A 439 -10.37 -22.20 2.28
N LEU A 440 -9.05 -22.38 2.31
CA LEU A 440 -8.34 -23.47 1.64
C LEU A 440 -7.57 -24.33 2.67
N THR A 441 -7.83 -25.63 2.69
CA THR A 441 -7.10 -26.60 3.51
C THR A 441 -6.30 -27.57 2.64
N ILE A 442 -5.03 -27.76 2.97
CA ILE A 442 -4.13 -28.77 2.37
C ILE A 442 -3.89 -29.85 3.42
N GLU A 443 -4.44 -31.05 3.21
CA GLU A 443 -4.34 -32.18 4.14
C GLU A 443 -2.93 -32.79 4.22
N ASP A 444 -2.68 -33.56 5.28
CA ASP A 444 -1.41 -34.29 5.44
C ASP A 444 -1.14 -35.23 4.25
N GLY A 445 0.12 -35.26 3.81
CA GLY A 445 0.58 -35.96 2.61
C GLY A 445 0.25 -35.28 1.27
N THR A 446 -0.69 -34.32 1.21
CA THR A 446 -1.06 -33.63 -0.04
C THR A 446 -0.01 -32.56 -0.37
N THR A 447 0.27 -32.37 -1.67
CA THR A 447 1.22 -31.36 -2.15
C THR A 447 0.55 -30.36 -3.09
N LEU A 448 0.54 -29.08 -2.70
CA LEU A 448 0.18 -27.96 -3.58
C LEU A 448 1.44 -27.34 -4.19
N LYS A 449 1.44 -27.15 -5.50
CA LYS A 449 2.55 -26.55 -6.25
C LYS A 449 2.20 -25.14 -6.72
N ILE A 450 2.94 -24.15 -6.23
CA ILE A 450 2.90 -22.75 -6.66
C ILE A 450 4.20 -22.50 -7.43
N HIS A 451 4.26 -23.01 -8.66
CA HIS A 451 5.43 -22.88 -9.51
C HIS A 451 5.07 -22.87 -11.00
N LYS A 452 6.01 -22.40 -11.83
CA LYS A 452 6.00 -22.49 -13.30
C LYS A 452 5.40 -23.80 -13.80
N ASP A 453 4.40 -23.72 -14.67
CA ASP A 453 3.58 -24.88 -14.98
C ASP A 453 4.31 -25.97 -15.80
N ASP A 454 3.83 -27.21 -15.65
CA ASP A 454 4.37 -28.37 -16.39
C ASP A 454 3.89 -28.41 -17.86
N ARG A 455 3.10 -27.42 -18.33
CA ARG A 455 2.56 -27.35 -19.69
C ARG A 455 3.53 -26.70 -20.68
N GLY A 456 4.61 -26.10 -20.17
CA GLY A 456 5.64 -25.41 -20.96
C GLY A 456 5.34 -23.93 -21.18
N VAL A 457 4.36 -23.36 -20.46
CA VAL A 457 4.16 -21.93 -20.38
C VAL A 457 5.07 -21.38 -19.28
N ASN A 458 6.16 -20.74 -19.67
CA ASN A 458 7.22 -20.30 -18.77
C ASN A 458 6.91 -18.97 -18.04
N ASN A 459 5.67 -18.82 -17.56
CA ASN A 459 5.23 -17.67 -16.78
C ASN A 459 5.45 -17.95 -15.29
N ASP A 460 5.84 -16.92 -14.53
CA ASP A 460 5.77 -17.00 -13.07
C ASP A 460 4.30 -17.12 -12.61
N VAL A 461 4.07 -17.66 -11.42
CA VAL A 461 2.74 -18.01 -10.89
C VAL A 461 2.55 -17.44 -9.50
N SER A 462 1.37 -16.86 -9.21
CA SER A 462 1.01 -16.41 -7.87
C SER A 462 -0.23 -17.13 -7.35
N LEU A 463 -0.30 -17.38 -6.04
CA LEU A 463 -1.55 -17.70 -5.36
C LEU A 463 -1.84 -16.59 -4.37
N THR A 464 -2.98 -15.92 -4.51
CA THR A 464 -3.45 -14.91 -3.55
C THR A 464 -4.56 -15.50 -2.70
N MET A 465 -4.39 -15.47 -1.38
CA MET A 465 -5.47 -15.62 -0.42
C MET A 465 -5.96 -14.22 -0.06
N GLU A 466 -7.22 -13.92 -0.37
CA GLU A 466 -7.84 -12.66 0.03
C GLU A 466 -7.88 -12.52 1.56
N LYS A 467 -7.97 -11.28 2.01
CA LYS A 467 -8.14 -10.97 3.43
C LYS A 467 -9.39 -11.68 3.99
N GLU A 468 -9.28 -12.26 5.19
CA GLU A 468 -10.34 -13.04 5.87
C GLU A 468 -10.54 -14.47 5.33
N SER A 469 -9.90 -14.85 4.21
CA SER A 469 -9.80 -16.25 3.76
C SER A 469 -8.63 -16.96 4.46
N THR A 470 -8.89 -18.12 5.07
CA THR A 470 -7.88 -18.87 5.84
C THR A 470 -7.14 -19.89 4.97
N LEU A 471 -5.80 -19.90 5.04
CA LEU A 471 -4.98 -20.97 4.45
C LEU A 471 -4.45 -21.93 5.53
N THR A 472 -5.00 -23.14 5.59
CA THR A 472 -4.57 -24.20 6.51
C THR A 472 -3.64 -25.18 5.79
N ASN A 473 -2.35 -25.22 6.14
CA ASN A 473 -1.37 -26.13 5.53
C ASN A 473 -0.93 -27.22 6.52
N ASN A 474 -1.51 -28.42 6.39
CA ASN A 474 -1.04 -29.63 7.06
C ASN A 474 -0.12 -30.48 6.18
N GLY A 475 -0.24 -30.35 4.85
CA GLY A 475 0.59 -31.03 3.86
C GLY A 475 1.89 -30.29 3.50
N THR A 476 2.17 -30.17 2.20
CA THR A 476 3.34 -29.47 1.65
C THR A 476 2.94 -28.46 0.58
N ILE A 477 3.39 -27.21 0.74
CA ILE A 477 3.41 -26.19 -0.31
C ILE A 477 4.81 -26.17 -0.93
N VAL A 478 4.90 -26.27 -2.25
CA VAL A 478 6.14 -26.05 -3.02
C VAL A 478 6.01 -24.72 -3.75
N LEU A 479 6.82 -23.74 -3.37
CA LEU A 479 6.82 -22.39 -3.91
C LEU A 479 8.10 -22.14 -4.71
N GLY A 480 7.98 -22.08 -6.03
CA GLY A 480 9.13 -21.99 -6.94
C GLY A 480 9.89 -23.31 -7.12
N SER A 481 10.12 -23.68 -8.38
CA SER A 481 10.82 -24.92 -8.76
C SER A 481 12.31 -24.74 -9.06
N SER A 482 12.75 -23.50 -9.33
CA SER A 482 14.11 -23.19 -9.81
C SER A 482 14.63 -21.85 -9.28
N LYS A 483 15.91 -21.55 -9.55
CA LYS A 483 16.56 -20.30 -9.13
C LYS A 483 16.29 -19.11 -10.05
N ASP A 484 15.58 -19.33 -11.15
CA ASP A 484 15.28 -18.34 -12.19
C ASP A 484 13.75 -18.12 -12.28
N GLU A 485 13.07 -18.26 -11.14
CA GLU A 485 11.61 -18.27 -11.02
C GLU A 485 11.12 -17.37 -9.88
N THR A 486 10.18 -16.50 -10.22
CA THR A 486 9.66 -15.40 -9.39
C THR A 486 8.18 -15.63 -9.05
N SER A 487 7.85 -16.82 -8.56
CA SER A 487 6.51 -17.20 -8.11
C SER A 487 6.21 -16.71 -6.68
N TYR A 488 4.94 -16.47 -6.34
CA TYR A 488 4.55 -15.88 -5.05
C TYR A 488 3.40 -16.60 -4.35
N LEU A 489 3.48 -16.72 -3.03
CA LEU A 489 2.30 -16.94 -2.17
C LEU A 489 1.96 -15.60 -1.53
N ILE A 490 0.78 -15.05 -1.81
CA ILE A 490 0.32 -13.75 -1.34
C ILE A 490 -0.76 -13.97 -0.28
N LEU A 491 -0.53 -13.45 0.92
CA LEU A 491 -1.39 -13.61 2.09
C LEU A 491 -1.87 -12.22 2.54
N GLU A 492 -2.97 -11.72 1.97
CA GLU A 492 -3.46 -10.36 2.27
C GLU A 492 -3.93 -10.22 3.73
N GLY A 493 -4.43 -11.31 4.30
CA GLY A 493 -4.76 -11.42 5.72
C GLY A 493 -3.57 -11.29 6.68
N GLY A 494 -2.36 -11.60 6.21
CA GLY A 494 -1.17 -11.78 7.03
C GLY A 494 -1.13 -13.13 7.75
N VAL A 495 -0.17 -13.31 8.67
CA VAL A 495 0.08 -14.59 9.37
C VAL A 495 -1.14 -15.07 10.18
N LYS A 496 -1.98 -14.14 10.67
CA LYS A 496 -3.18 -14.46 11.46
C LYS A 496 -4.24 -15.28 10.71
N ASP A 497 -4.25 -15.22 9.38
CA ASP A 497 -5.20 -15.95 8.51
C ASP A 497 -4.54 -17.21 7.92
N THR A 498 -3.59 -17.80 8.67
CA THR A 498 -2.92 -19.05 8.34
C THR A 498 -2.94 -20.02 9.52
N ASP A 499 -3.08 -21.32 9.25
CA ASP A 499 -3.02 -22.38 10.26
C ASP A 499 -2.31 -23.64 9.72
N GLY A 500 -2.17 -24.66 10.56
CA GLY A 500 -1.55 -25.93 10.22
C GLY A 500 -0.05 -25.98 10.52
N ASN A 501 0.52 -27.19 10.45
CA ASN A 501 1.89 -27.48 10.89
C ASN A 501 2.77 -28.12 9.80
N GLY A 502 2.32 -28.04 8.54
CA GLY A 502 2.90 -28.63 7.35
C GLY A 502 4.25 -28.04 6.94
N MET A 503 4.56 -28.05 5.65
CA MET A 503 5.84 -27.60 5.12
C MET A 503 5.64 -26.57 4.02
N LEU A 504 6.41 -25.49 4.03
CA LEU A 504 6.55 -24.59 2.87
C LEU A 504 8.00 -24.68 2.36
N ASN A 505 8.17 -25.25 1.17
CA ASN A 505 9.45 -25.40 0.50
C ASN A 505 9.58 -24.33 -0.58
N CYS A 506 10.37 -23.29 -0.30
CA CYS A 506 10.52 -22.14 -1.18
C CYS A 506 11.88 -22.11 -1.90
N THR A 507 11.88 -21.96 -3.22
CA THR A 507 13.11 -21.77 -4.02
C THR A 507 13.26 -20.30 -4.39
N LYS A 508 14.20 -19.59 -3.75
CA LYS A 508 14.50 -18.18 -4.09
C LYS A 508 14.90 -18.04 -5.58
N PRO A 509 14.43 -17.01 -6.31
CA PRO A 509 13.86 -15.75 -5.81
C PRO A 509 12.35 -15.74 -5.53
N SER A 510 11.63 -16.86 -5.69
CA SER A 510 10.24 -16.98 -5.21
C SER A 510 10.17 -16.72 -3.69
N ALA A 511 9.06 -16.13 -3.22
CA ALA A 511 8.91 -15.63 -1.84
C ALA A 511 7.44 -15.56 -1.38
N VAL A 512 7.23 -15.44 -0.06
CA VAL A 512 5.91 -15.13 0.51
C VAL A 512 5.74 -13.62 0.57
N LYS A 513 4.59 -13.11 0.12
CA LYS A 513 4.18 -11.71 0.23
C LYS A 513 3.03 -11.58 1.23
N LEU A 514 3.12 -10.62 2.13
CA LEU A 514 2.12 -10.40 3.18
C LEU A 514 2.24 -8.97 3.72
N PRO A 515 1.20 -8.39 4.34
CA PRO A 515 1.30 -7.05 4.91
C PRO A 515 2.27 -7.00 6.09
N LEU A 516 2.89 -5.84 6.31
CA LEU A 516 3.68 -5.57 7.50
C LEU A 516 2.79 -5.50 8.75
N THR A 517 2.84 -6.52 9.61
CA THR A 517 2.01 -6.63 10.82
C THR A 517 2.85 -6.82 12.09
N ASP A 518 2.21 -6.66 13.26
CA ASP A 518 2.86 -6.73 14.57
C ASP A 518 3.56 -8.05 14.85
N GLU A 519 3.07 -9.16 14.28
CA GLU A 519 3.59 -10.52 14.42
C GLU A 519 4.96 -10.71 13.74
N LEU A 520 5.29 -9.89 12.74
CA LEU A 520 6.57 -9.95 12.03
C LEU A 520 7.68 -9.14 12.72
N VAL A 521 7.32 -8.28 13.68
CA VAL A 521 8.21 -7.24 14.21
C VAL A 521 8.75 -7.61 15.58
N THR A 522 10.06 -7.84 15.67
CA THR A 522 10.79 -7.96 16.94
C THR A 522 11.58 -6.69 17.22
N MET A 523 11.61 -6.24 18.48
CA MET A 523 12.28 -5.01 18.90
C MET A 523 12.88 -5.16 20.31
N THR A 524 14.09 -4.63 20.53
CA THR A 524 14.79 -4.66 21.84
C THR A 524 14.99 -3.26 22.42
N ASN A 525 14.45 -3.04 23.63
CA ASN A 525 14.34 -1.71 24.27
C ASN A 525 15.05 -1.58 25.63
N ASP A 526 15.49 -2.68 26.25
CA ASP A 526 15.66 -2.71 27.71
C ASP A 526 16.86 -1.92 28.26
N ASP A 527 17.86 -1.59 27.43
CA ASP A 527 19.10 -0.94 27.90
C ASP A 527 19.14 0.58 27.64
N LEU A 528 18.11 1.16 27.02
CA LEU A 528 18.09 2.59 26.67
C LEU A 528 17.97 3.48 27.92
N THR A 529 19.03 4.22 28.21
CA THR A 529 19.15 5.15 29.36
C THR A 529 19.88 6.40 28.91
N TYR A 530 19.35 7.56 29.24
CA TYR A 530 19.87 8.86 28.81
C TYR A 530 21.39 8.99 28.99
N ASN A 531 22.09 9.35 27.92
CA ASN A 531 23.54 9.55 27.91
C ASN A 531 23.98 10.82 27.16
N GLY A 532 23.06 11.73 26.85
CA GLY A 532 23.34 12.96 26.09
C GLY A 532 23.49 12.75 24.56
N LYS A 533 23.24 11.54 24.05
CA LYS A 533 23.19 11.23 22.61
C LYS A 533 21.84 10.63 22.23
N GLU A 534 21.56 10.64 20.93
CA GLU A 534 20.45 9.92 20.33
C GLU A 534 20.57 8.40 20.57
N GLN A 535 19.43 7.76 20.82
CA GLN A 535 19.31 6.34 21.14
C GLN A 535 18.07 5.75 20.46
N THR A 536 18.27 4.78 19.58
CA THR A 536 17.20 4.01 18.92
C THR A 536 17.24 2.55 19.38
N PRO A 537 16.09 1.85 19.42
CA PRO A 537 16.04 0.41 19.63
C PRO A 537 16.59 -0.33 18.41
N THR A 538 16.96 -1.60 18.59
CA THR A 538 17.19 -2.50 17.44
C THR A 538 15.88 -3.15 17.03
N VAL A 539 15.56 -3.12 15.74
CA VAL A 539 14.37 -3.73 15.15
C VAL A 539 14.78 -4.80 14.14
N THR A 540 14.02 -5.90 14.10
CA THR A 540 14.08 -6.90 13.02
C THR A 540 12.68 -7.26 12.55
N VAL A 541 12.53 -7.45 11.24
CA VAL A 541 11.26 -7.88 10.62
C VAL A 541 11.50 -9.21 9.92
N ASN A 542 10.78 -10.26 10.32
CA ASN A 542 10.91 -11.60 9.73
C ASN A 542 9.60 -12.38 9.77
N LEU A 543 9.52 -13.41 8.92
CA LEU A 543 8.46 -14.41 8.86
C LEU A 543 9.03 -15.77 9.26
N ASP A 544 8.32 -16.51 10.10
CA ASP A 544 8.53 -17.93 10.39
C ASP A 544 7.19 -18.65 10.21
N LEU A 545 7.02 -19.38 9.10
CA LEU A 545 5.74 -19.96 8.68
C LEU A 545 5.98 -21.34 8.09
N TRP A 546 5.34 -22.39 8.64
CA TRP A 546 5.47 -23.78 8.17
C TRP A 546 6.90 -24.25 7.87
N LYS A 547 7.83 -23.91 8.78
CA LYS A 547 9.28 -24.21 8.70
C LYS A 547 10.06 -23.40 7.66
N TYR A 548 9.40 -22.52 6.90
CA TYR A 548 10.03 -21.51 6.05
C TYR A 548 10.37 -20.25 6.84
N LYS A 549 11.47 -19.58 6.46
CA LYS A 549 11.91 -18.32 7.05
C LYS A 549 12.23 -17.31 5.95
N GLN A 550 11.77 -16.08 6.16
CA GLN A 550 12.04 -14.94 5.28
C GLN A 550 12.38 -13.71 6.14
N ASP A 551 13.59 -13.19 5.96
CA ASP A 551 14.04 -11.95 6.58
C ASP A 551 13.72 -10.78 5.65
N PHE A 552 13.26 -9.66 6.20
CA PHE A 552 12.98 -8.42 5.47
C PHE A 552 14.02 -7.36 5.84
N SER A 553 14.45 -6.55 4.86
CA SER A 553 15.59 -5.64 4.98
C SER A 553 15.19 -4.16 4.88
N THR A 554 15.92 -3.28 5.57
CA THR A 554 15.83 -1.82 5.39
C THR A 554 16.93 -1.35 4.43
N PRO A 555 16.63 -0.50 3.42
CA PRO A 555 15.33 0.07 3.05
C PRO A 555 14.61 -0.73 1.93
N GLU A 556 14.96 -2.00 1.68
CA GLU A 556 14.45 -2.74 0.52
C GLU A 556 12.97 -3.12 0.67
N ASP A 557 12.58 -3.61 1.84
CA ASP A 557 11.22 -4.04 2.18
C ASP A 557 10.45 -3.03 3.04
N TYR A 558 11.13 -2.35 3.98
CA TYR A 558 10.50 -1.35 4.86
C TYR A 558 11.41 -0.17 5.19
N SER A 559 10.81 0.94 5.62
CA SER A 559 11.47 2.12 6.17
C SER A 559 11.15 2.29 7.66
N GLU A 560 12.08 2.90 8.39
CA GLU A 560 11.93 3.28 9.79
C GLU A 560 11.69 4.78 9.91
N THR A 561 10.81 5.21 10.81
CA THR A 561 10.59 6.61 11.14
C THR A 561 10.38 6.76 12.65
N TYR A 562 11.23 7.57 13.27
CA TYR A 562 11.23 7.80 14.71
C TYR A 562 10.37 9.03 15.07
N ASN A 563 9.63 8.95 16.18
CA ASN A 563 8.76 10.01 16.67
C ASN A 563 9.00 10.28 18.18
N PRO A 564 9.45 11.50 18.55
CA PRO A 564 10.04 12.52 17.67
C PRO A 564 11.30 12.01 16.94
N ALA A 565 11.66 12.68 15.84
CA ALA A 565 12.74 12.24 14.96
C ALA A 565 14.12 12.15 15.63
N GLU A 566 14.38 12.97 16.65
CA GLU A 566 15.59 12.88 17.49
C GLU A 566 15.25 12.22 18.84
N SER A 567 15.64 10.96 19.02
CA SER A 567 15.36 10.22 20.27
C SER A 567 16.50 10.32 21.27
N LYS A 568 16.69 11.51 21.84
CA LYS A 568 17.84 11.85 22.69
C LYS A 568 17.55 11.90 24.19
N ASP A 569 16.41 12.46 24.58
CA ASP A 569 16.06 12.77 25.96
C ASP A 569 15.40 11.58 26.68
N ALA A 570 15.23 11.65 28.00
CA ALA A 570 14.53 10.61 28.74
C ALA A 570 13.00 10.76 28.58
N GLY A 571 12.37 9.80 27.90
CA GLY A 571 10.96 9.86 27.52
C GLY A 571 10.42 8.56 26.94
N GLU A 572 9.14 8.59 26.58
CA GLU A 572 8.53 7.59 25.70
C GLU A 572 8.68 8.09 24.24
N TYR A 573 8.95 7.17 23.33
CA TYR A 573 9.20 7.38 21.91
C TYR A 573 8.45 6.33 21.10
N GLU A 574 8.24 6.59 19.83
CA GLU A 574 7.65 5.62 18.91
C GLU A 574 8.56 5.42 17.70
N ILE A 575 8.63 4.18 17.21
CA ILE A 575 9.15 3.87 15.89
C ILE A 575 8.00 3.38 15.03
N THR A 576 7.82 4.00 13.86
CA THR A 576 6.90 3.54 12.82
C THR A 576 7.70 2.86 11.72
N LEU A 577 7.37 1.60 11.47
CA LEU A 577 7.85 0.81 10.35
C LEU A 577 6.80 0.89 9.24
N LYS A 578 7.19 1.14 7.99
CA LYS A 578 6.27 1.14 6.85
C LYS A 578 6.85 0.36 5.68
N SER A 579 6.04 -0.46 4.99
CA SER A 579 6.46 -1.08 3.72
C SER A 579 6.91 -0.01 2.70
N THR A 580 7.96 -0.33 1.95
CA THR A 580 8.47 0.51 0.84
C THR A 580 7.66 0.35 -0.45
N GLY A 581 6.85 -0.72 -0.56
CA GLY A 581 6.16 -1.12 -1.78
C GLY A 581 7.05 -1.71 -2.88
N THR A 582 8.37 -1.86 -2.63
CA THR A 582 9.33 -2.44 -3.59
C THR A 582 9.81 -3.85 -3.23
N GLY A 583 9.60 -4.28 -1.99
CA GLY A 583 9.99 -5.59 -1.48
C GLY A 583 8.85 -6.60 -1.44
N ASN A 584 8.93 -7.55 -0.51
CA ASN A 584 7.91 -8.59 -0.31
C ASN A 584 6.86 -8.25 0.77
N LEU A 585 6.88 -7.03 1.33
CA LEU A 585 5.84 -6.55 2.25
C LEU A 585 4.75 -5.77 1.50
N LEU A 586 3.48 -6.17 1.67
CA LEU A 586 2.33 -5.41 1.17
C LEU A 586 2.15 -4.11 1.99
N ASP A 587 1.46 -3.11 1.42
CA ASP A 587 1.35 -1.77 2.03
C ASP A 587 0.64 -1.82 3.40
N ARG A 588 1.41 -1.55 4.44
CA ARG A 588 0.97 -1.40 5.83
C ARG A 588 2.07 -0.74 6.65
N SER A 589 1.70 -0.24 7.83
CA SER A 589 2.64 0.26 8.83
C SER A 589 2.37 -0.34 10.21
N VAL A 590 3.43 -0.48 11.00
CA VAL A 590 3.41 -0.92 12.39
C VAL A 590 4.10 0.14 13.24
N THR A 591 3.47 0.58 14.33
CA THR A 591 4.06 1.54 15.27
C THR A 591 4.31 0.85 16.61
N LYS A 592 5.55 0.91 17.10
CA LYS A 592 5.95 0.34 18.41
C LYS A 592 6.48 1.45 19.32
N GLY A 593 6.07 1.42 20.59
CA GLY A 593 6.60 2.30 21.62
C GLY A 593 7.92 1.79 22.23
N TYR A 594 8.88 2.69 22.46
CA TYR A 594 10.10 2.42 23.23
C TYR A 594 10.40 3.56 24.21
N LYS A 595 11.32 3.32 25.16
CA LYS A 595 11.54 4.22 26.29
C LYS A 595 13.01 4.44 26.57
N ILE A 596 13.41 5.70 26.68
CA ILE A 596 14.72 6.10 27.20
C ILE A 596 14.58 6.40 28.70
N LYS A 597 15.27 5.63 29.54
CA LYS A 597 15.22 5.78 31.00
C LYS A 597 15.99 7.01 31.46
N LYS A 598 15.56 7.63 32.57
CA LYS A 598 16.27 8.76 33.18
C LYS A 598 17.63 8.32 33.72
N ALA A 599 18.64 9.15 33.50
CA ALA A 599 20.00 8.93 34.00
C ALA A 599 20.11 9.19 35.50
N ASP A 600 21.04 8.51 36.17
CA ASP A 600 21.33 8.76 37.58
C ASP A 600 22.53 9.67 37.82
N PHE A 601 22.56 10.35 38.97
CA PHE A 601 23.65 11.22 39.38
C PHE A 601 23.96 11.18 40.88
N ASN A 602 25.18 11.56 41.22
CA ASN A 602 25.71 11.54 42.58
C ASN A 602 25.79 12.96 43.17
N VAL A 603 25.37 13.10 44.44
CA VAL A 603 25.47 14.34 45.22
C VAL A 603 26.41 14.12 46.41
N GLY A 604 27.64 14.63 46.31
CA GLY A 604 28.65 14.54 47.36
C GLY A 604 28.55 15.67 48.38
N MET A 605 28.08 15.37 49.59
CA MET A 605 28.10 16.26 50.76
C MET A 605 29.03 15.71 51.86
N PRO A 606 29.57 16.55 52.76
CA PRO A 606 30.20 16.06 53.98
C PRO A 606 29.17 15.35 54.87
N SER A 607 29.55 14.26 55.52
CA SER A 607 28.69 13.62 56.54
C SER A 607 28.76 14.32 57.90
N LYS A 608 29.79 15.16 58.12
CA LYS A 608 30.02 15.96 59.34
C LYS A 608 30.48 17.37 58.98
N TRP A 609 30.07 18.35 59.79
CA TRP A 609 30.49 19.75 59.67
C TRP A 609 30.62 20.38 61.06
N SER A 610 31.44 21.41 61.21
CA SER A 610 31.58 22.17 62.47
C SER A 610 31.22 23.62 62.27
N VAL A 611 30.49 24.22 63.23
CA VAL A 611 30.10 25.64 63.16
C VAL A 611 30.21 26.30 64.53
N GLN A 612 30.66 27.57 64.59
CA GLN A 612 31.01 28.22 65.84
C GLN A 612 29.76 28.71 66.60
N VAL A 613 29.75 28.51 67.92
CA VAL A 613 28.67 28.99 68.80
C VAL A 613 28.54 30.51 68.72
N GLY A 614 27.31 30.99 68.48
CA GLY A 614 26.97 32.41 68.44
C GLY A 614 27.17 33.10 67.08
N GLU A 615 27.52 32.36 66.02
CA GLU A 615 27.55 32.92 64.66
C GLU A 615 26.15 33.22 64.11
N THR A 616 26.05 34.26 63.28
CA THR A 616 24.89 34.58 62.44
C THR A 616 25.12 34.12 61.01
N GLN A 617 24.04 33.95 60.23
CA GLN A 617 24.08 33.47 58.84
C GLN A 617 24.76 32.08 58.77
N LEU A 618 24.25 31.15 59.55
CA LEU A 618 24.76 29.78 59.69
C LEU A 618 24.41 28.94 58.46
N LEU A 619 23.21 29.11 57.92
CA LEU A 619 22.76 28.42 56.70
C LEU A 619 23.66 28.70 55.50
N SER A 620 24.14 29.93 55.33
CA SER A 620 25.05 30.30 54.23
C SER A 620 26.48 29.80 54.42
N LYS A 621 26.79 29.17 55.57
CA LYS A 621 28.07 28.54 55.91
C LYS A 621 27.99 27.01 55.93
N LEU A 622 26.83 26.44 55.60
CA LEU A 622 26.68 25.00 55.39
C LEU A 622 27.34 24.59 54.06
N PRO A 623 27.86 23.36 53.96
CA PRO A 623 28.53 22.91 52.75
C PRO A 623 27.57 22.88 51.56
N THR A 624 28.01 23.44 50.44
CA THR A 624 27.32 23.30 49.16
C THR A 624 27.42 21.85 48.66
N PRO A 625 26.38 21.35 47.96
CA PRO A 625 26.45 20.04 47.34
C PRO A 625 27.49 20.06 46.22
N ASN A 626 28.23 18.97 46.06
CA ASN A 626 28.95 18.72 44.83
C ASN A 626 28.17 17.72 43.97
N ILE A 627 28.10 17.92 42.66
CA ILE A 627 27.33 17.06 41.75
C ILE A 627 28.27 16.44 40.73
N SER A 628 28.14 15.13 40.52
CA SER A 628 28.88 14.37 39.52
C SER A 628 28.00 13.29 38.90
N ILE A 629 28.09 13.13 37.58
CA ILE A 629 27.40 12.12 36.76
C ILE A 629 28.35 10.99 36.38
N ASP A 630 27.81 9.92 35.78
CA ASP A 630 28.60 8.90 35.09
C ASP A 630 29.39 9.54 33.93
N SER A 631 30.64 9.13 33.72
CA SER A 631 31.52 9.59 32.64
C SER A 631 31.04 9.26 31.22
N ASN A 632 30.07 8.35 31.09
CA ASN A 632 29.44 7.97 29.83
C ASN A 632 28.32 8.93 29.40
N ILE A 633 27.80 9.74 30.33
CA ILE A 633 26.76 10.75 30.06
C ILE A 633 27.45 12.02 29.54
N GLN A 634 27.16 12.40 28.29
CA GLN A 634 27.80 13.52 27.58
C GLN A 634 26.89 14.76 27.58
N ASP A 635 26.62 15.31 28.76
CA ASP A 635 25.59 16.35 28.96
C ASP A 635 26.09 17.61 29.71
N ASP A 636 25.39 18.73 29.54
CA ASP A 636 25.70 20.00 30.19
C ASP A 636 25.23 20.03 31.65
N MET A 637 26.21 19.86 32.55
CA MET A 637 26.03 19.97 33.99
C MET A 637 25.51 21.33 34.50
N SER A 638 25.35 22.37 33.66
CA SER A 638 24.86 23.68 34.09
C SER A 638 23.45 23.61 34.70
N GLY A 639 22.52 22.88 34.06
CA GLY A 639 21.15 22.69 34.55
C GLY A 639 21.08 21.89 35.86
N LEU A 640 21.85 20.80 35.92
CA LEU A 640 22.04 20.00 37.14
C LEU A 640 22.65 20.84 38.29
N LYS A 641 23.69 21.64 38.03
CA LYS A 641 24.38 22.48 39.04
C LYS A 641 23.55 23.69 39.49
N ALA A 642 22.54 24.11 38.72
CA ALA A 642 21.64 25.21 39.06
C ALA A 642 20.51 24.83 40.04
N GLY A 643 20.36 23.55 40.41
CA GLY A 643 19.36 23.09 41.38
C GLY A 643 19.60 23.56 42.83
N THR A 644 18.57 23.43 43.65
CA THR A 644 18.50 23.95 45.02
C THR A 644 18.79 22.86 46.05
N LEU A 645 19.65 23.15 47.04
CA LEU A 645 19.79 22.36 48.27
C LEU A 645 19.00 22.99 49.41
N GLU A 646 18.02 22.25 49.93
CA GLU A 646 17.26 22.61 51.11
C GLU A 646 17.67 21.72 52.30
N TRP A 647 17.69 22.31 53.50
CA TRP A 647 18.05 21.62 54.74
C TRP A 647 16.87 21.56 55.71
N PHE A 648 16.65 20.41 56.33
CA PHE A 648 15.53 20.12 57.23
C PHE A 648 16.01 19.57 58.58
N THR A 649 15.22 19.79 59.63
CA THR A 649 15.55 19.36 61.00
C THR A 649 15.12 17.92 61.31
N ASP A 650 14.36 17.30 60.42
CA ASP A 650 13.72 15.99 60.55
C ASP A 650 13.92 15.13 59.30
N GLU A 651 13.90 13.80 59.49
CA GLU A 651 14.13 12.82 58.42
C GLU A 651 13.00 12.77 57.38
N ASP A 652 11.79 13.15 57.77
CA ASP A 652 10.64 13.32 56.87
C ASP A 652 10.73 14.62 56.03
N ARG A 653 11.73 15.47 56.29
CA ARG A 653 12.02 16.73 55.59
C ARG A 653 10.83 17.71 55.58
N ARG A 654 10.14 17.84 56.72
CA ARG A 654 8.95 18.72 56.87
C ARG A 654 9.28 20.10 57.44
N ILE A 655 10.30 20.21 58.30
CA ILE A 655 10.61 21.43 59.04
C ILE A 655 11.97 21.97 58.57
N PRO A 656 12.02 23.09 57.82
CA PRO A 656 13.27 23.65 57.32
C PRO A 656 14.17 24.14 58.47
N VAL A 657 15.48 23.97 58.31
CA VAL A 657 16.49 24.56 59.20
C VAL A 657 16.48 26.07 59.03
N THR A 658 16.53 26.81 60.12
CA THR A 658 16.69 28.27 60.13
C THR A 658 17.93 28.65 60.93
N ASP A 659 18.49 29.85 60.71
CA ASP A 659 19.57 30.37 61.57
C ASP A 659 19.15 30.41 63.05
N GLU A 660 17.89 30.78 63.31
CA GLU A 660 17.31 30.84 64.65
C GLU A 660 17.26 29.44 65.30
N TYR A 661 17.01 28.37 64.52
CA TYR A 661 17.03 26.98 65.02
C TYR A 661 18.39 26.58 65.60
N LEU A 662 19.50 27.12 65.09
CA LEU A 662 20.87 26.77 65.49
C LEU A 662 21.49 27.73 66.54
N LYS A 663 20.84 28.87 66.80
CA LYS A 663 21.35 30.00 67.60
C LYS A 663 21.63 29.67 69.07
N ASP A 664 20.73 28.94 69.73
CA ASP A 664 20.78 28.67 71.19
C ASP A 664 21.50 27.35 71.55
N LYS A 665 22.40 26.85 70.70
CA LYS A 665 23.06 25.55 70.88
C LYS A 665 24.42 25.70 71.59
N LEU A 666 24.65 24.89 72.63
CA LEU A 666 25.89 24.89 73.40
C LEU A 666 27.04 24.20 72.65
N ALA A 667 28.28 24.59 72.95
CA ALA A 667 29.49 23.94 72.43
C ALA A 667 29.52 22.45 72.84
N GLY A 668 29.96 21.59 71.91
CA GLY A 668 29.95 20.13 72.05
C GLY A 668 28.63 19.46 71.64
N LYS A 669 27.58 20.22 71.29
CA LYS A 669 26.31 19.65 70.83
C LYS A 669 26.40 19.20 69.36
N LYS A 670 25.98 17.96 69.11
CA LYS A 670 25.74 17.41 67.77
C LYS A 670 24.29 17.61 67.34
N ILE A 671 24.07 17.87 66.05
CA ILE A 671 22.78 18.19 65.44
C ILE A 671 22.75 17.55 64.05
N THR A 672 21.91 16.53 63.83
CA THR A 672 21.68 16.01 62.48
C THR A 672 20.69 16.90 61.76
N ILE A 673 20.99 17.24 60.50
CA ILE A 673 20.06 17.87 59.56
C ILE A 673 20.01 17.03 58.27
N TYR A 674 18.90 17.14 57.54
CA TYR A 674 18.60 16.30 56.38
C TYR A 674 18.52 17.16 55.13
N GLY A 675 19.26 16.78 54.09
CA GLY A 675 19.34 17.52 52.83
C GLY A 675 18.37 16.99 51.78
N LYS A 676 17.82 17.89 50.97
CA LYS A 676 17.10 17.59 49.72
C LYS A 676 17.68 18.44 48.60
N TYR A 677 18.22 17.80 47.58
CA TYR A 677 18.68 18.46 46.35
C TYR A 677 17.67 18.24 45.23
N SER A 678 17.20 19.33 44.60
CA SER A 678 16.20 19.28 43.52
C SER A 678 16.64 20.17 42.35
N HIS A 679 16.49 19.69 41.12
CA HIS A 679 16.73 20.46 39.88
C HIS A 679 15.58 20.22 38.90
N ASN A 680 15.47 21.05 37.86
CA ASN A 680 14.37 21.02 36.89
C ASN A 680 14.70 20.26 35.60
N ASP A 681 15.73 19.41 35.63
CA ASP A 681 16.16 18.67 34.45
C ASP A 681 15.33 17.40 34.29
N GLY A 682 14.66 17.27 33.14
CA GLY A 682 13.80 16.13 32.82
C GLY A 682 14.58 14.82 32.68
N ASN A 683 15.85 14.87 32.32
CA ASN A 683 16.64 13.71 31.92
C ASN A 683 17.21 12.90 33.11
N PHE A 684 17.20 13.45 34.33
CA PHE A 684 17.84 12.85 35.50
C PHE A 684 16.88 12.53 36.66
N ILE A 685 17.32 11.62 37.54
CA ILE A 685 16.57 11.17 38.73
C ILE A 685 16.62 12.23 39.86
N SER A 686 15.59 13.06 39.94
CA SER A 686 15.38 14.07 40.99
C SER A 686 14.18 13.73 41.90
N PRO A 687 14.18 14.12 43.20
CA PRO A 687 15.26 14.78 43.96
C PRO A 687 16.22 13.78 44.63
N LYS A 688 17.42 14.24 44.98
CA LYS A 688 18.40 13.48 45.77
C LYS A 688 18.34 13.88 47.25
N THR A 689 18.64 12.96 48.16
CA THR A 689 18.58 13.23 49.61
C THR A 689 19.78 12.69 50.37
N GLY A 690 20.07 13.29 51.53
CA GLY A 690 21.16 12.86 52.42
C GLY A 690 21.02 13.45 53.82
N SER A 691 22.03 13.28 54.67
CA SER A 691 22.08 13.84 56.02
C SER A 691 23.48 14.34 56.40
N LEU A 692 23.52 15.32 57.30
CA LEU A 692 24.73 15.99 57.78
C LEU A 692 24.69 16.14 59.30
N GLU A 693 25.72 15.70 60.01
CA GLU A 693 25.91 15.93 61.44
C GLU A 693 26.72 17.22 61.69
N ILE A 694 26.04 18.28 62.15
CA ILE A 694 26.67 19.53 62.59
C ILE A 694 27.14 19.39 64.05
N THR A 695 28.39 19.75 64.31
CA THR A 695 28.95 19.86 65.67
C THR A 695 29.18 21.34 66.03
N MET A 696 28.56 21.80 67.12
CA MET A 696 28.75 23.15 67.63
C MET A 696 30.11 23.27 68.35
N THR A 697 30.97 24.19 67.90
CA THR A 697 32.33 24.36 68.44
C THR A 697 32.54 25.74 69.07
N LYS A 698 33.53 25.84 69.98
CA LYS A 698 33.98 27.10 70.60
C LYS A 698 35.19 27.71 69.89
N TYR A 699 35.76 27.02 68.90
CA TYR A 699 36.92 27.47 68.12
C TYR A 699 36.48 28.14 66.81
N LYS A 700 37.35 28.96 66.22
CA LYS A 700 37.11 29.52 64.88
C LYS A 700 37.11 28.39 63.86
N VAL A 701 36.16 28.39 62.92
CA VAL A 701 36.16 27.47 61.77
C VAL A 701 37.02 28.11 60.67
N PRO A 702 38.16 27.52 60.26
CA PRO A 702 39.01 28.09 59.24
C PRO A 702 38.44 27.84 57.84
N ASN A 703 38.58 28.81 56.94
CA ASN A 703 38.38 28.53 55.51
C ASN A 703 39.58 27.70 55.01
N VAL A 704 39.32 26.48 54.53
CA VAL A 704 40.35 25.64 53.89
C VAL A 704 40.38 25.95 52.40
N SER A 705 41.56 26.30 51.89
CA SER A 705 41.82 26.51 50.47
C SER A 705 42.82 25.46 49.99
N ILE A 706 42.56 24.87 48.82
CA ILE A 706 43.47 23.89 48.19
C ILE A 706 44.38 24.62 47.21
N TYR A 707 45.64 24.17 47.16
CA TYR A 707 46.69 24.71 46.31
C TYR A 707 47.32 23.58 45.48
N GLU A 708 47.52 23.83 44.19
CA GLU A 708 48.51 23.12 43.36
C GLU A 708 49.79 23.96 43.46
N GLU A 709 50.84 23.40 44.06
CA GLU A 709 52.04 24.14 44.46
C GLU A 709 51.71 25.39 45.31
N ASP A 710 51.94 26.60 44.77
CA ASP A 710 51.59 27.88 45.39
C ASP A 710 50.36 28.58 44.78
N THR A 711 49.70 27.96 43.79
CA THR A 711 48.49 28.51 43.16
C THR A 711 47.23 27.95 43.82
N LYS A 712 46.36 28.83 44.31
CA LYS A 712 45.05 28.43 44.86
C LYS A 712 44.15 27.92 43.74
N VAL A 713 43.65 26.70 43.87
CA VAL A 713 42.79 26.04 42.87
C VAL A 713 41.39 25.76 43.43
N THR A 714 40.37 26.04 42.63
CA THR A 714 38.96 25.66 42.87
C THR A 714 38.47 24.62 41.86
N GLN A 715 39.05 24.64 40.66
CA GLN A 715 38.94 23.62 39.63
C GLN A 715 40.34 23.38 39.04
N LEU A 716 40.60 22.15 38.61
CA LEU A 716 41.82 21.74 37.93
C LEU A 716 41.45 20.93 36.70
N VAL A 717 41.84 21.42 35.51
CA VAL A 717 41.59 20.73 34.24
C VAL A 717 42.88 20.05 33.78
N LYS A 718 42.80 18.76 33.48
CA LYS A 718 43.90 17.87 33.09
C LYS A 718 43.44 16.97 31.94
N THR A 719 44.37 16.20 31.39
CA THR A 719 44.13 15.24 30.31
C THR A 719 44.47 13.84 30.79
N TYR A 720 43.78 12.81 30.27
CA TYR A 720 44.14 11.43 30.55
C TYR A 720 45.59 11.14 30.13
N GLY A 721 46.39 10.61 31.07
CA GLY A 721 47.83 10.42 30.91
C GLY A 721 48.72 11.58 31.35
N ASP A 722 48.16 12.68 31.88
CA ASP A 722 48.96 13.72 32.55
C ASP A 722 49.66 13.19 33.81
N LEU A 723 50.81 13.78 34.16
CA LEU A 723 51.55 13.44 35.38
C LEU A 723 50.73 13.79 36.64
N SER A 724 50.86 12.95 37.67
CA SER A 724 50.24 13.17 38.97
C SER A 724 50.67 14.50 39.61
N VAL A 725 49.75 15.13 40.33
CA VAL A 725 49.94 16.45 40.96
C VAL A 725 49.83 16.33 42.48
N ASN A 726 50.53 17.16 43.24
CA ASN A 726 50.40 17.18 44.70
C ASN A 726 49.61 18.41 45.16
N LEU A 727 48.51 18.16 45.87
CA LEU A 727 47.62 19.18 46.41
C LEU A 727 47.96 19.45 47.88
N ASN A 728 47.98 20.73 48.25
CA ASN A 728 48.26 21.18 49.61
C ASN A 728 47.09 21.99 50.15
N ALA A 729 46.64 21.69 51.37
CA ALA A 729 45.62 22.46 52.06
C ALA A 729 46.28 23.61 52.85
N LYS A 730 45.73 24.82 52.75
CA LYS A 730 46.07 25.98 53.61
C LYS A 730 44.78 26.46 54.31
N ILE A 731 44.88 26.84 55.58
CA ILE A 731 43.78 27.36 56.41
C ILE A 731 43.85 28.88 56.53
N LYS A 732 42.69 29.53 56.63
CA LYS A 732 42.57 30.97 56.85
C LYS A 732 41.80 31.27 58.14
N LEU A 733 42.52 31.79 59.15
CA LEU A 733 41.96 32.25 60.43
C LEU A 733 41.89 33.78 60.57
N GLY A 734 42.46 34.50 59.60
CA GLY A 734 42.50 35.95 59.53
C GLY A 734 42.66 36.42 58.08
N ASN A 735 43.57 37.37 57.82
CA ASN A 735 43.76 37.92 56.47
C ASN A 735 44.71 37.10 55.56
N VAL A 736 45.52 36.20 56.13
CA VAL A 736 46.55 35.43 55.44
C VAL A 736 46.24 33.93 55.53
N ASP A 737 46.59 33.18 54.48
CA ASP A 737 46.45 31.72 54.42
C ASP A 737 47.73 31.07 54.97
N GLU A 738 47.63 30.12 55.91
CA GLU A 738 48.75 29.43 56.56
C GLU A 738 48.61 27.89 56.49
N SER A 739 49.69 27.14 56.67
CA SER A 739 49.63 25.67 56.68
C SER A 739 48.90 25.14 57.94
N PRO A 740 48.08 24.09 57.82
CA PRO A 740 47.51 23.39 58.97
C PRO A 740 48.57 22.91 59.96
N LYS A 741 48.25 23.02 61.24
CA LYS A 741 49.01 22.48 62.39
C LYS A 741 48.38 21.19 62.94
N SER A 742 47.50 20.59 62.15
CA SER A 742 46.75 19.37 62.41
C SER A 742 46.71 18.50 61.15
N GLU A 743 46.35 17.23 61.32
CA GLU A 743 46.28 16.25 60.24
C GLU A 743 45.31 16.67 59.12
N VAL A 744 45.68 16.38 57.87
CA VAL A 744 44.84 16.60 56.69
C VAL A 744 44.56 15.25 56.05
N THR A 745 43.29 14.88 55.94
CA THR A 745 42.85 13.65 55.27
C THR A 745 42.21 13.97 53.92
N TRP A 746 42.62 13.25 52.88
CA TRP A 746 42.19 13.46 51.50
C TRP A 746 41.26 12.34 51.03
N THR A 747 40.22 12.70 50.27
CA THR A 747 39.29 11.73 49.67
C THR A 747 38.86 12.17 48.27
N SER A 748 38.63 11.20 47.38
CA SER A 748 37.98 11.39 46.08
C SER A 748 36.56 10.83 46.12
N ASN A 749 35.60 11.53 45.50
CA ASN A 749 34.25 10.98 45.31
C ASN A 749 34.13 10.02 44.11
N ASN A 750 35.13 10.00 43.21
CA ASN A 750 35.16 9.11 42.05
C ASN A 750 36.59 8.55 41.86
N PRO A 751 36.99 7.54 42.67
CA PRO A 751 38.34 6.98 42.65
C PRO A 751 38.69 6.21 41.38
N GLY A 752 37.73 5.92 40.48
CA GLY A 752 37.99 5.31 39.17
C GLY A 752 38.44 6.32 38.09
N VAL A 753 38.08 7.59 38.25
CA VAL A 753 38.53 8.70 37.39
C VAL A 753 39.74 9.39 37.98
N VAL A 754 39.69 9.71 39.28
CA VAL A 754 40.78 10.40 39.98
C VAL A 754 40.96 9.80 41.38
N SER A 755 42.15 9.27 41.66
CA SER A 755 42.53 8.84 43.01
C SER A 755 43.35 9.92 43.71
N VAL A 756 43.34 9.91 45.05
CA VAL A 756 44.19 10.77 45.89
C VAL A 756 44.77 9.94 47.05
N ASP A 757 46.05 10.14 47.37
CA ASP A 757 46.72 9.47 48.49
C ASP A 757 46.67 10.29 49.81
N GLU A 758 47.21 9.73 50.88
CA GLU A 758 47.28 10.37 52.21
C GLU A 758 48.10 11.68 52.23
N ASN A 759 48.98 11.89 51.24
CA ASN A 759 49.86 13.06 51.10
C ASN A 759 49.29 14.11 50.13
N GLY A 760 48.05 13.93 49.63
CA GLY A 760 47.42 14.83 48.67
C GLY A 760 47.90 14.64 47.23
N THR A 761 48.60 13.56 46.91
CA THR A 761 49.02 13.23 45.53
C THR A 761 47.85 12.67 44.74
N VAL A 762 47.51 13.32 43.64
CA VAL A 762 46.34 13.05 42.80
C VAL A 762 46.78 12.38 41.49
N THR A 763 46.12 11.27 41.12
CA THR A 763 46.41 10.50 39.89
C THR A 763 45.16 10.40 39.01
N PHE A 764 45.32 10.63 37.70
CA PHE A 764 44.24 10.61 36.71
C PHE A 764 44.19 9.25 36.02
N LEU A 765 43.08 8.51 36.20
CA LEU A 765 42.97 7.07 35.90
C LEU A 765 42.02 6.74 34.73
N SER A 766 41.10 7.66 34.41
CA SER A 766 40.24 7.62 33.23
C SER A 766 39.69 9.03 32.94
N LYS A 767 39.04 9.23 31.78
CA LYS A 767 38.32 10.49 31.47
C LYS A 767 37.15 10.71 32.43
N GLY A 768 36.77 11.98 32.64
CA GLY A 768 35.59 12.36 33.43
C GLY A 768 35.92 13.28 34.60
N ASN A 769 34.97 13.40 35.54
CA ASN A 769 35.02 14.39 36.61
C ASN A 769 35.06 13.75 38.01
N ALA A 770 35.83 14.34 38.92
CA ALA A 770 35.92 13.94 40.33
C ALA A 770 36.19 15.17 41.22
N ILE A 771 35.75 15.14 42.48
CA ILE A 771 36.10 16.14 43.49
C ILE A 771 37.01 15.53 44.53
N ILE A 772 38.12 16.22 44.77
CA ILE A 772 39.03 15.94 45.88
C ILE A 772 38.64 16.82 47.07
N THR A 773 38.43 16.20 48.24
CA THR A 773 38.12 16.87 49.51
C THR A 773 39.29 16.75 50.46
N ALA A 774 39.81 17.89 50.93
CA ALA A 774 40.80 17.97 52.00
C ALA A 774 40.09 18.24 53.33
N THR A 775 40.24 17.35 54.32
CA THR A 775 39.66 17.50 55.67
C THR A 775 40.77 17.83 56.66
N VAL A 776 40.79 19.07 57.14
CA VAL A 776 41.71 19.53 58.18
C VAL A 776 41.12 19.20 59.54
N ALA A 777 41.82 18.42 60.37
CA ALA A 777 41.37 18.06 61.72
C ALA A 777 41.35 19.26 62.68
N GLU A 778 40.63 19.13 63.80
CA GLU A 778 40.62 20.12 64.88
C GLU A 778 42.02 20.28 65.50
N HIS A 779 42.37 21.52 65.86
CA HIS A 779 43.62 21.87 66.52
C HIS A 779 43.33 22.70 67.78
N ASP A 780 43.50 22.07 68.94
CA ASP A 780 43.33 22.72 70.24
C ASP A 780 44.68 23.06 70.86
N THR A 781 44.88 24.35 71.18
CA THR A 781 46.06 24.87 71.89
C THR A 781 45.70 25.54 73.23
N GLY A 782 44.43 25.48 73.64
CA GLY A 782 43.88 26.22 74.78
C GLY A 782 43.74 27.74 74.56
N ASN A 783 44.25 28.28 73.44
CA ASN A 783 44.19 29.70 73.10
C ASN A 783 43.21 29.94 71.92
N PRO A 784 42.16 30.78 72.06
CA PRO A 784 41.18 31.05 71.00
C PRO A 784 41.72 31.65 69.70
N ASP A 785 42.91 32.28 69.73
CA ASP A 785 43.52 32.88 68.54
C ASP A 785 44.42 31.93 67.75
N THR A 786 44.81 30.80 68.33
CA THR A 786 45.64 29.77 67.67
C THR A 786 44.96 28.40 67.58
N SER A 787 43.78 28.23 68.17
CA SER A 787 42.97 27.01 68.09
C SER A 787 41.88 27.14 67.04
N TYR A 788 41.62 26.07 66.30
CA TYR A 788 40.66 26.07 65.21
C TYR A 788 39.94 24.73 65.08
N ALA A 789 38.69 24.77 64.65
CA ALA A 789 37.84 23.59 64.48
C ALA A 789 38.17 22.82 63.20
N GLN A 790 37.67 21.58 63.11
CA GLN A 790 37.69 20.82 61.86
C GLN A 790 36.98 21.60 60.74
N ALA A 791 37.58 21.61 59.55
CA ALA A 791 37.00 22.20 58.34
C ALA A 791 37.43 21.43 57.09
N GLN A 792 36.77 21.67 55.96
CA GLN A 792 37.11 21.04 54.68
C GLN A 792 37.29 22.05 53.54
N GLY A 793 38.18 21.72 52.61
CA GLY A 793 38.33 22.38 51.32
C GLY A 793 38.03 21.38 50.20
N ARG A 794 37.63 21.87 49.03
CA ARG A 794 37.28 21.05 47.86
C ARG A 794 37.87 21.65 46.58
N VAL A 795 38.23 20.78 45.65
CA VAL A 795 38.64 21.13 44.28
C VAL A 795 37.98 20.16 43.30
N GLU A 796 37.41 20.69 42.22
CA GLU A 796 36.90 19.90 41.09
C GLU A 796 38.05 19.54 40.15
N ILE A 797 38.16 18.28 39.78
CA ILE A 797 39.14 17.77 38.82
C ILE A 797 38.38 17.31 37.58
N VAL A 798 38.74 17.87 36.42
CA VAL A 798 38.20 17.51 35.11
C VAL A 798 39.32 16.84 34.32
N VAL A 799 39.13 15.57 33.93
CA VAL A 799 40.07 14.80 33.12
C VAL A 799 39.50 14.65 31.72
N ASN A 800 40.02 15.47 30.79
CA ASN A 800 39.66 15.41 29.39
C ASN A 800 40.22 14.13 28.73
N PRO A 801 39.55 13.58 27.70
CA PRO A 801 40.10 12.49 26.91
C PRO A 801 41.39 12.94 26.20
N LYS A 802 42.35 12.03 26.06
CA LYS A 802 43.62 12.33 25.40
C LYS A 802 43.42 12.39 23.89
N GLU A 803 43.78 13.52 23.29
CA GLU A 803 43.77 13.66 21.84
C GLU A 803 44.88 12.80 21.21
N ILE A 804 44.50 12.00 20.23
CA ILE A 804 45.38 11.11 19.45
C ILE A 804 45.10 11.28 17.96
N THR A 805 46.09 10.98 17.13
CA THR A 805 46.02 11.16 15.68
C THR A 805 46.04 9.82 14.97
N VAL A 806 45.26 9.72 13.89
CA VAL A 806 45.37 8.62 12.95
C VAL A 806 46.68 8.79 12.17
N ASN A 807 47.46 7.72 12.10
CA ASN A 807 48.68 7.66 11.32
C ASN A 807 48.38 6.95 9.99
N GLU A 808 48.36 7.74 8.91
CA GLU A 808 48.09 7.29 7.55
C GLU A 808 49.37 6.97 6.75
N THR A 809 50.55 6.92 7.38
CA THR A 809 51.85 6.79 6.66
C THR A 809 51.92 5.55 5.78
N ASN A 810 51.19 4.48 6.14
CA ASN A 810 51.11 3.24 5.35
C ASN A 810 49.69 3.00 4.78
N LEU A 811 48.85 4.02 4.70
CA LEU A 811 47.46 3.93 4.24
C LEU A 811 47.38 3.26 2.87
N THR A 812 46.53 2.23 2.79
CA THR A 812 46.10 1.63 1.53
C THR A 812 44.60 1.79 1.34
N LEU A 813 44.21 2.11 0.12
CA LEU A 813 42.82 2.15 -0.35
C LEU A 813 42.70 1.17 -1.51
N ASN A 814 41.73 0.26 -1.44
CA ASN A 814 41.53 -0.82 -2.42
C ASN A 814 42.79 -1.69 -2.63
N GLY A 815 43.59 -1.87 -1.58
CA GLY A 815 44.89 -2.55 -1.64
C GLY A 815 46.03 -1.76 -2.30
N VAL A 816 45.78 -0.53 -2.75
CA VAL A 816 46.76 0.35 -3.41
C VAL A 816 47.35 1.34 -2.39
N SER A 817 48.67 1.52 -2.40
CA SER A 817 49.37 2.56 -1.62
C SER A 817 49.36 3.91 -2.35
N GLU A 818 49.37 5.01 -1.59
CA GLU A 818 49.45 6.37 -2.13
C GLU A 818 50.71 6.59 -2.98
N ASN A 819 50.57 7.27 -4.13
CA ASN A 819 51.69 7.63 -5.01
C ASN A 819 51.55 9.10 -5.42
N ASN A 820 52.52 9.94 -5.04
CA ASN A 820 52.51 11.39 -5.27
C ASN A 820 51.23 12.13 -4.80
N GLY A 821 50.58 11.64 -3.73
CA GLY A 821 49.36 12.25 -3.18
C GLY A 821 48.06 11.84 -3.86
N THR A 822 48.09 10.81 -4.72
CA THR A 822 46.90 10.21 -5.32
C THR A 822 46.91 8.69 -5.16
N PHE A 823 45.73 8.11 -4.99
CA PHE A 823 45.52 6.67 -5.16
C PHE A 823 45.00 6.42 -6.58
N THR A 824 45.36 5.32 -7.22
CA THR A 824 44.98 5.09 -8.63
C THR A 824 44.72 3.62 -8.90
N TRP A 825 43.53 3.31 -9.41
CA TRP A 825 43.16 1.97 -9.88
C TRP A 825 42.19 2.04 -11.07
N PRO A 826 42.08 0.97 -11.87
CA PRO A 826 41.12 0.92 -12.99
C PRO A 826 39.68 0.91 -12.50
N TYR A 827 38.74 1.40 -13.31
CA TYR A 827 37.31 1.29 -13.03
C TYR A 827 36.90 -0.17 -12.70
N ASP A 828 36.38 -0.34 -11.48
CA ASP A 828 35.88 -1.60 -10.91
C ASP A 828 34.41 -1.52 -10.46
N GLY A 829 33.79 -0.33 -10.51
CA GLY A 829 32.39 -0.09 -10.15
C GLY A 829 32.10 -0.04 -8.63
N ILE A 830 33.12 -0.15 -7.78
CA ILE A 830 32.94 -0.29 -6.32
C ILE A 830 33.03 1.08 -5.64
N THR A 831 32.02 1.44 -4.85
CA THR A 831 32.04 2.68 -4.03
C THR A 831 32.55 2.46 -2.60
N SER A 832 32.37 1.26 -2.03
CA SER A 832 32.85 0.89 -0.69
C SER A 832 34.27 0.33 -0.76
N ILE A 833 35.27 1.09 -0.29
CA ILE A 833 36.69 0.78 -0.46
C ILE A 833 37.25 0.07 0.78
N PRO A 834 37.93 -1.08 0.62
CA PRO A 834 38.76 -1.66 1.68
C PRO A 834 39.90 -0.72 2.09
N VAL A 835 39.99 -0.42 3.39
CA VAL A 835 41.04 0.42 3.98
C VAL A 835 42.04 -0.45 4.75
N GLY A 836 43.33 -0.18 4.60
CA GLY A 836 44.40 -0.90 5.31
C GLY A 836 45.56 0.00 5.71
N GLY A 837 46.47 -0.53 6.53
CA GLY A 837 47.73 0.13 6.91
C GLY A 837 47.62 1.34 7.83
N VAL A 838 46.44 1.56 8.44
CA VAL A 838 46.18 2.64 9.39
C VAL A 838 46.64 2.25 10.80
N THR A 839 47.32 3.15 11.50
CA THR A 839 47.69 2.98 12.92
C THR A 839 47.31 4.21 13.76
N LEU A 840 47.48 4.15 15.09
CA LEU A 840 47.24 5.28 16.00
C LEU A 840 48.56 5.81 16.58
N ASP A 841 48.72 7.12 16.58
CA ASP A 841 49.82 7.82 17.25
C ASP A 841 49.31 8.49 18.53
N GLY A 842 50.06 8.33 19.63
CA GLY A 842 49.81 9.01 20.91
C GLY A 842 49.07 8.20 21.97
N VAL A 843 48.65 6.96 21.67
CA VAL A 843 48.13 6.01 22.68
C VAL A 843 49.20 5.78 23.77
N ILE A 844 48.78 5.68 25.03
CA ILE A 844 49.68 5.37 26.15
C ILE A 844 50.10 3.89 26.06
N SER A 845 51.35 3.58 26.41
CA SER A 845 51.83 2.19 26.48
C SER A 845 50.87 1.34 27.33
N ASP A 846 50.60 0.13 26.84
CA ASP A 846 49.78 -0.89 27.52
C ASP A 846 48.26 -0.61 27.60
N ASP A 847 47.76 0.50 27.06
CA ASP A 847 46.30 0.71 26.89
C ASP A 847 45.78 -0.03 25.63
N ASP A 848 44.70 -0.80 25.80
CA ASP A 848 43.99 -1.47 24.70
C ASP A 848 43.13 -0.48 23.90
N VAL A 849 43.73 0.08 22.84
CA VAL A 849 43.08 0.97 21.87
C VAL A 849 43.52 0.61 20.45
N THR A 850 42.55 0.40 19.59
CA THR A 850 42.69 0.04 18.17
C THR A 850 41.86 0.99 17.31
N VAL A 851 42.15 1.04 16.00
CA VAL A 851 41.41 1.85 15.03
C VAL A 851 40.82 0.96 13.94
N ASN A 852 39.52 1.10 13.75
CA ASN A 852 38.79 0.60 12.59
C ASN A 852 38.61 1.73 11.58
N SER A 853 38.51 1.37 10.30
CA SER A 853 38.43 2.33 9.20
C SER A 853 37.56 1.80 8.07
N THR A 854 36.63 2.64 7.59
CA THR A 854 35.85 2.41 6.37
C THR A 854 36.09 3.56 5.40
N ALA A 855 35.97 3.34 4.09
CA ALA A 855 36.07 4.41 3.10
C ALA A 855 35.02 4.27 2.01
N VAL A 856 34.49 5.42 1.56
CA VAL A 856 33.47 5.49 0.51
C VAL A 856 33.87 6.52 -0.54
N LEU A 857 33.75 6.18 -1.82
CA LEU A 857 33.89 7.09 -2.95
C LEU A 857 32.64 7.96 -3.12
N ASP A 858 32.85 9.24 -3.46
CA ASP A 858 31.82 10.14 -3.96
C ASP A 858 31.08 9.60 -5.20
N ASN A 859 31.75 8.84 -6.07
CA ASN A 859 31.18 7.85 -6.99
C ASN A 859 32.29 7.01 -7.65
N ALA A 860 31.94 5.85 -8.22
CA ALA A 860 32.90 4.94 -8.84
C ALA A 860 33.35 5.33 -10.27
N ASN A 861 32.71 6.30 -10.94
CA ASN A 861 32.95 6.59 -12.37
C ASN A 861 34.40 7.04 -12.66
N GLU A 862 34.83 6.96 -13.93
CA GLU A 862 36.17 7.37 -14.36
C GLU A 862 36.52 8.85 -14.03
N GLY A 863 37.71 9.08 -13.49
CA GLY A 863 38.31 10.40 -13.28
C GLY A 863 38.78 10.64 -11.85
N LYS A 864 39.00 11.92 -11.51
CA LYS A 864 39.31 12.36 -10.13
C LYS A 864 38.08 12.20 -9.24
N ARG A 865 38.24 11.51 -8.12
CA ARG A 865 37.22 11.16 -7.14
C ARG A 865 37.71 11.42 -5.73
N THR A 866 36.79 11.45 -4.80
CA THR A 866 37.05 11.73 -3.39
C THR A 866 36.67 10.49 -2.57
N ALA A 867 37.67 9.79 -2.03
CA ALA A 867 37.44 8.79 -1.01
C ALA A 867 37.34 9.49 0.35
N THR A 868 36.18 9.37 1.01
CA THR A 868 35.99 9.81 2.39
C THR A 868 36.21 8.61 3.31
N ILE A 869 37.23 8.70 4.16
CA ILE A 869 37.63 7.67 5.12
C ILE A 869 37.09 8.07 6.50
N THR A 870 36.40 7.15 7.17
CA THR A 870 35.87 7.32 8.53
C THR A 870 36.63 6.42 9.49
N TYR A 871 37.05 6.96 10.63
CA TYR A 871 37.82 6.26 11.66
C TYR A 871 37.02 6.11 12.95
N THR A 872 37.04 4.91 13.52
CA THR A 872 36.42 4.58 14.81
C THR A 872 37.43 3.90 15.73
N LEU A 873 37.42 4.28 17.02
CA LEU A 873 38.27 3.66 18.04
C LEU A 873 37.54 2.46 18.67
N THR A 874 38.30 1.40 18.96
CA THR A 874 37.82 0.19 19.65
C THR A 874 38.83 -0.30 20.69
N GLY A 875 38.40 -1.13 21.64
CA GLY A 875 39.24 -1.66 22.74
C GLY A 875 38.83 -1.12 24.10
N ILE A 876 39.24 -1.82 25.17
CA ILE A 876 38.79 -1.59 26.56
C ILE A 876 39.08 -0.16 27.05
N LYS A 877 40.13 0.47 26.53
CA LYS A 877 40.58 1.81 26.96
C LYS A 877 40.21 2.93 26.00
N ALA A 878 39.62 2.62 24.84
CA ALA A 878 39.36 3.55 23.74
C ALA A 878 38.60 4.81 24.18
N ASP A 879 37.66 4.68 25.11
CA ASP A 879 36.86 5.79 25.64
C ASP A 879 37.68 6.93 26.27
N ASN A 880 38.89 6.67 26.74
CA ASN A 880 39.76 7.69 27.35
C ASN A 880 40.49 8.57 26.31
N TYR A 881 40.23 8.32 25.03
CA TYR A 881 40.89 8.94 23.90
C TYR A 881 39.90 9.63 22.97
N LYS A 882 40.39 10.59 22.20
CA LYS A 882 39.63 11.29 21.17
C LYS A 882 40.50 11.42 19.91
N LEU A 883 39.95 11.06 18.75
CA LEU A 883 40.60 11.37 17.48
C LEU A 883 40.57 12.87 17.22
N VAL A 884 41.72 13.47 16.87
CA VAL A 884 41.81 14.86 16.42
C VAL A 884 40.96 15.07 15.16
N ASN A 885 41.06 14.14 14.21
CA ASN A 885 40.19 14.03 13.04
C ASN A 885 39.68 12.58 12.97
N ASN A 886 38.35 12.39 12.95
CA ASN A 886 37.69 11.11 12.72
C ASN A 886 37.35 10.87 11.23
N LEU A 887 37.66 11.85 10.37
CA LEU A 887 37.44 11.82 8.93
C LEU A 887 38.70 12.27 8.19
N SER A 888 38.96 11.67 7.03
CA SER A 888 40.03 12.04 6.10
C SER A 888 39.52 11.93 4.67
N THR A 889 39.97 12.82 3.78
CA THR A 889 39.58 12.80 2.36
C THR A 889 40.81 12.65 1.48
N LYS A 890 40.76 11.71 0.52
CA LYS A 890 41.85 11.42 -0.41
C LYS A 890 41.39 11.55 -1.85
N GLU A 891 42.26 12.13 -2.68
CA GLU A 891 42.03 12.13 -4.12
C GLU A 891 42.35 10.73 -4.68
N VAL A 892 41.35 10.12 -5.29
CA VAL A 892 41.44 8.88 -6.05
C VAL A 892 41.36 9.22 -7.53
N ILE A 893 42.17 8.58 -8.36
CA ILE A 893 42.06 8.61 -9.81
C ILE A 893 41.57 7.23 -10.25
N ILE A 894 40.29 7.15 -10.61
CA ILE A 894 39.75 5.99 -11.30
C ILE A 894 40.13 6.14 -12.78
N THR A 895 40.96 5.23 -13.30
CA THR A 895 41.39 5.27 -14.72
C THR A 895 40.49 4.41 -15.60
N ASP A 896 40.32 4.82 -16.87
CA ASP A 896 39.74 3.95 -17.91
C ASP A 896 40.34 2.55 -17.83
N ASN A 897 39.46 1.55 -17.78
CA ASN A 897 39.82 0.16 -17.96
C ASN A 897 39.42 -0.26 -19.38
N PRO A 898 40.28 -0.08 -20.40
CA PRO A 898 39.92 -0.34 -21.78
C PRO A 898 39.66 -1.84 -22.09
N ALA A 899 39.96 -2.74 -21.15
CA ALA A 899 39.54 -4.15 -21.24
C ALA A 899 38.04 -4.36 -20.92
N ASN A 900 37.42 -3.39 -20.22
CA ASN A 900 36.00 -3.33 -19.90
C ASN A 900 35.24 -2.30 -20.77
N MET A 901 35.83 -1.70 -21.81
CA MET A 901 35.11 -0.77 -22.70
C MET A 901 34.41 -1.53 -23.83
N VAL A 902 33.12 -1.27 -24.03
CA VAL A 902 32.27 -1.85 -25.08
C VAL A 902 31.58 -0.76 -25.90
N VAL A 903 31.26 -1.09 -27.15
CA VAL A 903 30.75 -0.12 -28.13
C VAL A 903 29.39 -0.56 -28.65
N LEU A 904 28.39 0.29 -28.44
CA LEU A 904 27.11 0.23 -29.15
C LEU A 904 27.24 1.05 -30.44
N SER A 905 27.22 0.40 -31.59
CA SER A 905 27.29 1.03 -32.91
C SER A 905 26.01 0.81 -33.70
N TYR A 906 25.75 1.68 -34.67
CA TYR A 906 24.53 1.67 -35.46
C TYR A 906 24.90 1.52 -36.93
N ASP A 907 24.25 0.59 -37.63
CA ASP A 907 24.46 0.30 -39.04
C ASP A 907 23.18 0.60 -39.83
N ALA A 908 23.34 1.32 -40.95
CA ALA A 908 22.22 1.74 -41.79
C ALA A 908 21.50 0.59 -42.49
N ASN A 909 22.12 -0.60 -42.56
CA ASN A 909 21.55 -1.84 -43.08
C ASN A 909 20.85 -1.68 -44.46
N GLY A 910 21.55 -1.05 -45.40
CA GLY A 910 21.05 -0.71 -46.73
C GLY A 910 20.36 0.65 -46.85
N GLY A 911 20.30 1.44 -45.77
CA GLY A 911 20.05 2.89 -45.81
C GLY A 911 21.33 3.72 -45.96
N ASN A 912 21.16 5.04 -45.99
CA ASN A 912 22.18 6.07 -46.12
C ASN A 912 22.23 6.96 -44.86
N GLY A 913 23.40 7.53 -44.57
CA GLY A 913 23.62 8.47 -43.45
C GLY A 913 24.78 8.03 -42.54
N SER A 914 24.90 8.63 -41.36
CA SER A 914 25.82 8.20 -40.31
C SER A 914 25.23 8.45 -38.92
N MET A 915 25.55 7.57 -37.98
CA MET A 915 25.22 7.72 -36.56
C MET A 915 26.47 7.56 -35.71
N ASN A 916 26.51 8.26 -34.58
CA ASN A 916 27.60 8.14 -33.63
C ASN A 916 27.43 6.83 -32.84
N SER A 917 28.52 6.07 -32.69
CA SER A 917 28.55 4.97 -31.72
C SER A 917 28.68 5.52 -30.31
N GLN A 918 28.09 4.79 -29.36
CA GLN A 918 28.29 5.01 -27.93
C GLN A 918 29.39 4.08 -27.46
N ARG A 919 30.34 4.59 -26.68
CA ARG A 919 31.33 3.79 -25.96
C ARG A 919 31.05 3.93 -24.47
N VAL A 920 30.89 2.81 -23.79
CA VAL A 920 30.54 2.70 -22.37
C VAL A 920 31.31 1.53 -21.76
N HIS A 921 31.19 1.33 -20.45
CA HIS A 921 31.77 0.16 -19.80
C HIS A 921 30.85 -1.06 -19.94
N LYS A 922 31.48 -2.21 -19.82
CA LYS A 922 30.85 -3.51 -19.74
C LYS A 922 29.99 -3.56 -18.48
N GLY A 923 28.69 -3.80 -18.65
CA GLY A 923 27.72 -3.75 -17.56
C GLY A 923 27.00 -2.40 -17.43
N ASP A 924 27.39 -1.37 -18.17
CA ASP A 924 26.64 -0.11 -18.21
C ASP A 924 25.31 -0.30 -18.95
N GLN A 925 24.26 0.39 -18.49
CA GLN A 925 22.96 0.46 -19.16
C GLN A 925 22.99 1.52 -20.27
N VAL A 926 22.91 1.11 -21.53
CA VAL A 926 22.91 2.00 -22.71
C VAL A 926 21.49 2.28 -23.20
N THR A 927 21.27 3.51 -23.66
CA THR A 927 20.02 3.92 -24.32
C THR A 927 20.15 3.86 -25.83
N VAL A 928 19.25 3.12 -26.48
CA VAL A 928 19.19 2.99 -27.94
C VAL A 928 18.82 4.33 -28.58
N SER A 929 19.64 4.80 -29.51
CA SER A 929 19.50 6.13 -30.11
C SER A 929 18.41 6.18 -31.17
N ALA A 930 17.79 7.36 -31.33
CA ALA A 930 16.88 7.62 -32.44
C ALA A 930 17.60 7.52 -33.79
N ASN A 931 16.96 6.85 -34.75
CA ASN A 931 17.52 6.66 -36.08
C ASN A 931 17.68 7.98 -36.85
N THR A 932 18.88 8.20 -37.39
CA THR A 932 19.18 9.32 -38.30
C THR A 932 19.61 8.85 -39.70
N PHE A 933 19.56 7.55 -39.98
CA PHE A 933 19.68 7.02 -41.34
C PHE A 933 18.37 7.22 -42.11
N THR A 934 18.47 7.33 -43.44
CA THR A 934 17.34 7.40 -44.37
C THR A 934 17.47 6.33 -45.43
N ARG A 935 16.35 5.77 -45.93
CA ARG A 935 16.38 4.79 -47.02
C ARG A 935 15.23 5.07 -47.98
N ASP A 936 15.57 5.43 -49.22
CA ASP A 936 14.58 5.76 -50.24
C ASP A 936 13.58 4.60 -50.43
N HIS A 937 12.29 4.93 -50.37
CA HIS A 937 11.15 4.00 -50.43
C HIS A 937 10.97 3.04 -49.23
N TYR A 938 11.61 3.32 -48.09
CA TYR A 938 11.43 2.54 -46.86
C TYR A 938 11.28 3.45 -45.63
N ILE A 939 10.43 3.01 -44.70
CA ILE A 939 10.21 3.58 -43.38
C ILE A 939 11.05 2.78 -42.38
N PHE A 940 11.69 3.46 -41.43
CA PHE A 940 12.43 2.83 -40.35
C PHE A 940 11.46 2.14 -39.39
N ASP A 941 11.63 0.83 -39.19
CA ASP A 941 10.71 -0.06 -38.45
C ASP A 941 11.23 -0.36 -37.03
N GLY A 942 12.54 -0.18 -36.79
CA GLY A 942 13.21 -0.43 -35.51
C GLY A 942 14.68 -0.75 -35.66
N TRP A 943 15.37 -0.96 -34.55
CA TRP A 943 16.74 -1.50 -34.52
C TRP A 943 16.71 -3.01 -34.26
N ASN A 944 17.69 -3.75 -34.76
CA ASN A 944 17.85 -5.16 -34.45
C ASN A 944 19.33 -5.56 -34.33
N THR A 945 19.70 -6.51 -33.47
CA THR A 945 21.09 -6.98 -33.33
C THR A 945 21.60 -7.81 -34.50
N GLN A 946 20.74 -8.13 -35.48
CA GLN A 946 21.12 -8.78 -36.74
C GLN A 946 20.54 -8.01 -37.96
N PRO A 947 21.27 -7.95 -39.09
CA PRO A 947 20.84 -7.20 -40.28
C PRO A 947 19.60 -7.78 -40.99
N ASN A 948 19.25 -9.04 -40.72
CA ASN A 948 18.08 -9.73 -41.27
C ASN A 948 16.82 -9.60 -40.39
N GLY A 949 16.88 -8.92 -39.23
CA GLY A 949 15.76 -8.79 -38.30
C GLY A 949 15.54 -9.98 -37.35
N ASN A 950 16.37 -11.03 -37.41
CA ASN A 950 16.20 -12.24 -36.58
C ASN A 950 16.89 -12.16 -35.21
N GLY A 951 17.54 -11.03 -34.88
CA GLY A 951 18.13 -10.77 -33.57
C GLY A 951 17.12 -10.15 -32.60
N THR A 952 17.62 -9.63 -31.48
CA THR A 952 16.84 -8.84 -30.51
C THR A 952 16.49 -7.49 -31.11
N SER A 953 15.20 -7.14 -31.11
CA SER A 953 14.71 -5.84 -31.59
C SER A 953 14.68 -4.80 -30.48
N TYR A 954 15.00 -3.56 -30.83
CA TYR A 954 14.98 -2.40 -29.94
C TYR A 954 14.36 -1.19 -30.64
N LYS A 955 13.66 -0.35 -29.88
CA LYS A 955 13.16 0.96 -30.31
C LYS A 955 14.09 2.06 -29.78
N ALA A 956 13.95 3.27 -30.33
CA ALA A 956 14.67 4.43 -29.84
C ALA A 956 14.17 4.82 -28.44
N GLY A 957 15.07 4.94 -27.48
CA GLY A 957 14.75 5.17 -26.07
C GLY A 957 14.80 3.91 -25.19
N ASP A 958 14.75 2.71 -25.78
CA ASP A 958 14.92 1.46 -25.04
C ASP A 958 16.29 1.41 -24.37
N THR A 959 16.40 0.72 -23.24
CA THR A 959 17.67 0.55 -22.52
C THR A 959 18.00 -0.91 -22.28
N PHE A 960 19.29 -1.26 -22.38
CA PHE A 960 19.78 -2.60 -22.06
C PHE A 960 21.20 -2.54 -21.49
N VAL A 961 21.58 -3.54 -20.71
CA VAL A 961 22.95 -3.70 -20.20
C VAL A 961 23.84 -4.23 -21.32
N ILE A 962 24.93 -3.52 -21.64
CA ILE A 962 25.84 -3.91 -22.72
C ILE A 962 27.11 -4.57 -22.18
N ASP A 963 27.29 -5.86 -22.48
CA ASP A 963 28.41 -6.67 -22.00
C ASP A 963 29.51 -6.97 -23.05
N GLN A 964 29.28 -6.54 -24.29
CA GLN A 964 30.19 -6.72 -25.43
C GLN A 964 29.85 -5.70 -26.51
N ASN A 965 30.70 -5.55 -27.53
CA ASN A 965 30.36 -4.68 -28.66
C ASN A 965 29.07 -5.16 -29.35
N VAL A 966 28.09 -4.27 -29.48
CA VAL A 966 26.81 -4.53 -30.14
C VAL A 966 26.69 -3.63 -31.37
N VAL A 967 26.25 -4.21 -32.49
CA VAL A 967 25.84 -3.46 -33.68
C VAL A 967 24.33 -3.55 -33.80
N LEU A 968 23.66 -2.41 -33.84
CA LEU A 968 22.23 -2.31 -34.12
C LEU A 968 22.01 -1.93 -35.57
N TYR A 969 21.39 -2.84 -36.30
CA TYR A 969 21.08 -2.72 -37.72
C TYR A 969 19.68 -2.14 -37.89
N ALA A 970 19.56 -1.05 -38.65
CA ALA A 970 18.28 -0.44 -38.95
C ALA A 970 17.37 -1.42 -39.73
N GLN A 971 16.16 -1.64 -39.25
CA GLN A 971 15.15 -2.42 -39.96
C GLN A 971 14.24 -1.49 -40.76
N TRP A 972 13.85 -1.96 -41.95
CA TRP A 972 13.27 -1.12 -42.99
C TRP A 972 12.05 -1.81 -43.60
N LYS A 973 10.90 -1.15 -43.53
CA LYS A 973 9.63 -1.59 -44.10
C LYS A 973 9.32 -0.75 -45.33
N SER A 974 8.87 -1.35 -46.43
CA SER A 974 8.61 -0.58 -47.66
C SER A 974 7.48 0.43 -47.45
N ASP A 975 7.61 1.61 -48.06
CA ASP A 975 6.64 2.73 -47.94
C ASP A 975 5.33 2.51 -48.73
N GLY A 976 5.13 1.31 -49.29
CA GLY A 976 3.97 0.93 -50.10
C GLY A 976 3.92 1.52 -51.51
N SER A 977 4.92 2.30 -51.95
CA SER A 977 4.86 3.08 -53.19
C SER A 977 5.75 2.52 -54.30
N SER A 978 5.28 1.48 -55.00
CA SER A 978 5.96 0.92 -56.18
C SER A 978 5.14 1.06 -57.48
N GLY A 979 5.52 2.02 -58.32
CA GLY A 979 5.16 2.05 -59.75
C GLY A 979 6.17 1.26 -60.58
N GLY A 980 5.72 0.49 -61.58
CA GLY A 980 6.56 -0.47 -62.30
C GLY A 980 6.51 -0.36 -63.83
N ASP A 981 7.12 -1.34 -64.49
CA ASP A 981 7.12 -1.57 -65.95
C ASP A 981 7.58 -3.03 -66.19
N GLY A 982 7.01 -3.89 -67.04
CA GLY A 982 5.78 -3.86 -67.85
C GLY A 982 5.57 -5.25 -68.52
N GLY A 983 4.36 -5.63 -68.97
CA GLY A 983 4.18 -6.98 -69.57
C GLY A 983 2.76 -7.54 -69.83
N SER A 984 1.90 -6.84 -70.58
CA SER A 984 0.78 -7.36 -71.41
C SER A 984 0.01 -8.65 -71.01
N SER A 985 -1.27 -8.55 -70.64
CA SER A 985 -2.42 -8.85 -71.56
C SER A 985 -3.82 -8.78 -70.89
N SER A 986 -4.82 -8.41 -71.70
CA SER A 986 -6.29 -8.33 -71.48
C SER A 986 -6.93 -9.27 -70.43
N SER A 987 -7.98 -8.88 -69.70
CA SER A 987 -9.27 -8.34 -70.22
C SER A 987 -10.17 -7.73 -69.11
N GLY A 988 -11.16 -6.90 -69.49
CA GLY A 988 -11.80 -5.91 -68.61
C GLY A 988 -12.97 -6.33 -67.69
N GLY A 989 -13.32 -5.39 -66.81
CA GLY A 989 -14.48 -5.39 -65.90
C GLY A 989 -14.16 -4.49 -64.68
N GLY A 990 -14.92 -3.41 -64.43
CA GLY A 990 -14.56 -2.39 -63.42
C GLY A 990 -15.68 -2.02 -62.44
N SER A 991 -15.50 -0.89 -61.73
CA SER A 991 -16.33 -0.29 -60.65
C SER A 991 -16.05 -0.80 -59.23
N TYR A 992 -15.89 0.04 -58.18
CA TYR A 992 -15.66 1.50 -58.09
C TYR A 992 -14.65 1.75 -56.95
N THR A 993 -13.73 2.70 -57.09
CA THR A 993 -12.97 3.25 -55.94
C THR A 993 -13.49 4.64 -55.61
N SER A 994 -13.98 4.86 -54.39
CA SER A 994 -14.35 6.19 -53.92
C SER A 994 -13.09 7.05 -53.76
N ASN A 995 -13.02 8.16 -54.50
CA ASN A 995 -11.99 9.16 -54.25
C ASN A 995 -12.26 9.79 -52.88
N THR A 996 -11.37 9.55 -51.92
CA THR A 996 -11.40 10.15 -50.59
C THR A 996 -10.36 11.27 -50.48
N TYR A 997 -10.74 12.33 -49.80
CA TYR A 997 -9.98 13.57 -49.65
C TYR A 997 -9.80 13.90 -48.17
N TRP A 998 -8.80 14.71 -47.84
CA TRP A 998 -8.41 15.01 -46.46
C TRP A 998 -8.80 16.42 -46.07
N VAL A 999 -9.17 16.63 -44.81
CA VAL A 999 -9.06 17.96 -44.19
C VAL A 999 -7.70 18.03 -43.50
N ARG A 1000 -6.97 19.13 -43.70
CA ARG A 1000 -5.62 19.31 -43.15
C ARG A 1000 -5.60 20.63 -42.39
N TYR A 1001 -5.34 20.54 -41.09
CA TYR A 1001 -5.15 21.69 -40.23
C TYR A 1001 -3.67 22.08 -40.27
N HIS A 1002 -3.36 23.38 -40.23
CA HIS A 1002 -2.00 23.92 -40.34
C HIS A 1002 -1.74 25.00 -39.29
N ASN A 1003 -0.51 25.08 -38.80
CA ASN A 1003 -0.01 26.17 -37.98
C ASN A 1003 1.48 26.36 -38.25
N ASP A 1004 1.85 27.45 -38.91
CA ASP A 1004 3.17 27.64 -39.54
C ASP A 1004 3.58 26.39 -40.37
N ASP A 1005 4.75 25.80 -40.11
CA ASP A 1005 5.28 24.62 -40.82
C ASP A 1005 4.64 23.28 -40.37
N ASP A 1006 3.80 23.26 -39.32
CA ASP A 1006 3.18 22.03 -38.78
C ASP A 1006 1.80 21.76 -39.41
N THR A 1007 1.58 20.51 -39.84
CA THR A 1007 0.31 20.05 -40.46
C THR A 1007 -0.26 18.81 -39.77
N GLU A 1008 -1.48 18.88 -39.27
CA GLU A 1008 -2.26 17.71 -38.83
C GLU A 1008 -3.31 17.33 -39.88
N ARG A 1009 -3.56 16.02 -40.08
CA ARG A 1009 -4.57 15.54 -41.05
C ARG A 1009 -5.74 14.89 -40.34
N ASP A 1010 -6.92 15.37 -40.66
CA ASP A 1010 -8.19 14.86 -40.17
C ASP A 1010 -8.93 14.12 -41.27
N GLY A 1011 -9.15 12.82 -41.05
CA GLY A 1011 -10.11 11.97 -41.78
C GLY A 1011 -9.90 11.78 -43.29
N LYS A 1012 -10.43 10.67 -43.80
CA LYS A 1012 -10.64 10.46 -45.24
C LYS A 1012 -12.13 10.59 -45.53
N PHE A 1013 -12.52 11.70 -46.16
CA PHE A 1013 -13.91 12.05 -46.44
C PHE A 1013 -14.22 11.92 -47.94
N ILE A 1014 -15.47 11.60 -48.30
CA ILE A 1014 -15.92 11.56 -49.70
C ILE A 1014 -16.58 12.89 -50.13
N PRO A 1015 -16.54 13.27 -51.42
CA PRO A 1015 -17.13 14.53 -51.88
C PRO A 1015 -18.63 14.64 -51.54
N GLY A 1016 -19.00 15.76 -50.92
CA GLY A 1016 -20.35 16.07 -50.49
C GLY A 1016 -20.70 15.64 -49.05
N GLU A 1017 -19.85 14.86 -48.39
CA GLU A 1017 -19.94 14.52 -46.96
C GLU A 1017 -19.82 15.78 -46.10
N THR A 1018 -20.51 15.84 -44.96
CA THR A 1018 -20.46 17.01 -44.08
C THR A 1018 -19.39 16.81 -43.02
N VAL A 1019 -18.41 17.71 -42.97
CA VAL A 1019 -17.30 17.70 -42.00
C VAL A 1019 -17.50 18.82 -40.99
N THR A 1020 -17.28 18.53 -39.71
CA THR A 1020 -17.29 19.51 -38.61
C THR A 1020 -15.86 19.98 -38.33
N VAL A 1021 -15.68 21.29 -38.21
CA VAL A 1021 -14.38 21.92 -38.01
C VAL A 1021 -13.92 21.74 -36.57
N LYS A 1022 -12.73 21.16 -36.40
CA LYS A 1022 -12.16 20.79 -35.09
C LYS A 1022 -11.80 21.99 -34.22
N GLY A 1023 -11.67 21.72 -32.92
CA GLY A 1023 -11.04 22.62 -31.95
C GLY A 1023 -9.55 22.81 -32.23
N ASN A 1024 -8.83 23.47 -31.32
CA ASN A 1024 -7.40 23.60 -31.46
C ASN A 1024 -6.69 22.24 -31.37
N VAL A 1025 -5.97 21.86 -32.42
CA VAL A 1025 -5.18 20.62 -32.50
C VAL A 1025 -3.66 20.87 -32.35
N PHE A 1026 -3.23 22.14 -32.27
CA PHE A 1026 -1.82 22.52 -32.12
C PHE A 1026 -1.51 23.08 -30.73
N THR A 1027 -0.23 23.09 -30.35
CA THR A 1027 0.19 23.88 -29.17
C THR A 1027 0.02 25.37 -29.50
N ALA A 1028 -0.80 26.08 -28.72
CA ALA A 1028 -1.07 27.49 -28.94
C ALA A 1028 0.19 28.35 -28.69
N PRO A 1029 0.43 29.42 -29.47
CA PRO A 1029 1.44 30.43 -29.15
C PRO A 1029 1.16 31.07 -27.78
N VAL A 1030 2.21 31.37 -27.02
CA VAL A 1030 2.10 31.94 -25.65
C VAL A 1030 1.28 33.24 -25.68
N GLY A 1031 0.30 33.33 -24.78
CA GLY A 1031 -0.63 34.47 -24.69
C GLY A 1031 -1.71 34.51 -25.78
N LYS A 1032 -1.85 33.47 -26.61
CA LYS A 1032 -2.86 33.40 -27.68
C LYS A 1032 -3.81 32.21 -27.50
N VAL A 1033 -5.05 32.38 -27.98
CA VAL A 1033 -6.05 31.31 -28.15
C VAL A 1033 -6.54 31.27 -29.60
N LEU A 1034 -6.99 30.11 -30.05
CA LEU A 1034 -7.48 29.92 -31.42
C LEU A 1034 -8.78 30.74 -31.63
N ALA A 1035 -8.75 31.69 -32.56
CA ALA A 1035 -9.92 32.48 -32.97
C ALA A 1035 -10.79 31.71 -33.98
N GLY A 1036 -10.18 30.78 -34.72
CA GLY A 1036 -10.80 29.92 -35.72
C GLY A 1036 -9.80 29.51 -36.80
N TRP A 1037 -10.30 29.04 -37.92
CA TRP A 1037 -9.52 28.51 -39.04
C TRP A 1037 -9.78 29.32 -40.33
N SER A 1038 -8.75 29.52 -41.14
CA SER A 1038 -8.81 30.19 -42.44
C SER A 1038 -8.54 29.21 -43.58
N LEU A 1039 -9.11 29.46 -44.77
CA LEU A 1039 -8.75 28.72 -45.99
C LEU A 1039 -7.46 29.24 -46.67
N GLU A 1040 -6.92 30.36 -46.20
CA GLU A 1040 -5.69 30.98 -46.72
C GLU A 1040 -4.66 31.11 -45.58
N GLU A 1041 -3.38 30.92 -45.91
CA GLU A 1041 -2.25 31.14 -45.00
C GLU A 1041 -2.23 32.63 -44.56
N ASP A 1042 -2.10 32.89 -43.26
CA ASP A 1042 -2.30 34.21 -42.61
C ASP A 1042 -3.67 34.89 -42.87
N GLY A 1043 -4.67 34.12 -43.31
CA GLY A 1043 -6.01 34.63 -43.59
C GLY A 1043 -6.85 34.98 -42.35
N LYS A 1044 -8.03 35.55 -42.60
CA LYS A 1044 -9.06 35.79 -41.57
C LYS A 1044 -9.80 34.49 -41.23
N VAL A 1045 -10.43 34.43 -40.06
CA VAL A 1045 -11.31 33.29 -39.70
C VAL A 1045 -12.43 33.13 -40.73
N ASP A 1046 -12.40 32.02 -41.47
CA ASP A 1046 -13.44 31.60 -42.42
C ASP A 1046 -14.38 30.56 -41.78
N TYR A 1047 -13.86 29.72 -40.87
CA TYR A 1047 -14.62 28.77 -40.06
C TYR A 1047 -14.26 28.86 -38.58
N LYS A 1048 -15.26 28.85 -37.70
CA LYS A 1048 -15.07 28.71 -36.26
C LYS A 1048 -15.08 27.24 -35.84
N VAL A 1049 -14.57 26.98 -34.65
CA VAL A 1049 -14.67 25.65 -34.02
C VAL A 1049 -16.13 25.23 -33.92
N GLY A 1050 -16.47 24.05 -34.41
CA GLY A 1050 -17.83 23.52 -34.45
C GLY A 1050 -18.67 23.93 -35.67
N ASP A 1051 -18.20 24.83 -36.54
CA ASP A 1051 -18.85 25.09 -37.83
C ASP A 1051 -18.76 23.83 -38.73
N THR A 1052 -19.63 23.73 -39.74
CA THR A 1052 -19.63 22.57 -40.67
C THR A 1052 -19.54 23.02 -42.13
N PHE A 1053 -18.82 22.25 -42.94
CA PHE A 1053 -18.77 22.44 -44.40
C PHE A 1053 -18.93 21.10 -45.13
N ARG A 1054 -19.34 21.14 -46.41
CA ARG A 1054 -19.40 19.94 -47.25
C ARG A 1054 -18.08 19.73 -47.96
N MET A 1055 -17.53 18.52 -47.87
CA MET A 1055 -16.25 18.16 -48.46
C MET A 1055 -16.26 18.38 -49.98
N PRO A 1056 -15.34 19.19 -50.54
CA PRO A 1056 -15.25 19.37 -51.99
C PRO A 1056 -14.63 18.14 -52.67
N GLY A 1057 -14.53 18.16 -54.00
CA GLY A 1057 -13.85 17.14 -54.81
C GLY A 1057 -12.31 17.18 -54.72
N SER A 1058 -11.76 17.68 -53.61
CA SER A 1058 -10.34 17.89 -53.34
C SER A 1058 -10.12 17.93 -51.82
N SER A 1059 -8.88 17.74 -51.37
CA SER A 1059 -8.54 18.01 -49.97
C SER A 1059 -8.73 19.50 -49.65
N VAL A 1060 -8.96 19.80 -48.37
CA VAL A 1060 -9.12 21.17 -47.84
C VAL A 1060 -8.02 21.43 -46.82
N ASP A 1061 -7.44 22.62 -46.88
CA ASP A 1061 -6.40 23.10 -45.98
C ASP A 1061 -6.96 24.23 -45.12
N LEU A 1062 -6.73 24.17 -43.81
CA LEU A 1062 -7.28 25.06 -42.80
C LEU A 1062 -6.14 25.58 -41.90
N TYR A 1063 -5.83 26.86 -41.99
CA TYR A 1063 -4.73 27.52 -41.28
C TYR A 1063 -5.22 28.15 -39.97
N ALA A 1064 -4.48 27.95 -38.88
CA ALA A 1064 -4.85 28.43 -37.55
C ALA A 1064 -4.79 29.97 -37.47
N VAL A 1065 -5.86 30.60 -36.99
CA VAL A 1065 -5.90 32.06 -36.75
C VAL A 1065 -5.93 32.32 -35.25
N TRP A 1066 -4.90 33.01 -34.75
CA TRP A 1066 -4.71 33.25 -33.31
C TRP A 1066 -5.17 34.65 -32.87
N LYS A 1067 -5.83 34.75 -31.70
CA LYS A 1067 -6.13 36.02 -31.01
C LYS A 1067 -5.48 36.04 -29.62
N ASP A 1068 -5.30 37.21 -29.03
CA ASP A 1068 -4.86 37.35 -27.64
C ASP A 1068 -5.85 36.68 -26.66
N ALA A 1069 -5.29 36.05 -25.62
CA ALA A 1069 -6.04 35.47 -24.51
C ALA A 1069 -6.47 36.56 -23.52
N GLU A 1070 -7.66 36.42 -22.94
CA GLU A 1070 -8.07 37.20 -21.77
C GLU A 1070 -7.60 36.43 -20.52
N THR A 1071 -6.77 37.06 -19.67
CA THR A 1071 -6.12 36.41 -18.52
C THR A 1071 -6.71 36.87 -17.18
N GLU A 1072 -6.70 35.97 -16.20
CA GLU A 1072 -6.92 36.26 -14.78
C GLU A 1072 -5.58 36.14 -14.02
N SER A 1073 -5.53 36.59 -12.76
CA SER A 1073 -4.26 36.73 -12.03
C SER A 1073 -4.35 36.28 -10.57
N HIS A 1074 -3.32 35.55 -10.14
CA HIS A 1074 -3.15 35.01 -8.80
C HIS A 1074 -1.95 35.65 -8.11
N SER A 1075 -2.17 36.22 -6.93
CA SER A 1075 -1.09 36.73 -6.08
C SER A 1075 -0.49 35.61 -5.21
N ALA A 1076 0.83 35.62 -5.03
CA ALA A 1076 1.49 34.81 -4.00
C ALA A 1076 1.01 35.22 -2.59
N TYR A 1077 0.72 34.25 -1.74
CA TYR A 1077 0.28 34.47 -0.37
C TYR A 1077 1.25 33.93 0.71
N ILE A 1078 2.26 33.15 0.32
CA ILE A 1078 3.41 32.78 1.15
C ILE A 1078 4.74 33.26 0.54
N SER A 1079 5.78 33.39 1.37
CA SER A 1079 7.12 33.85 0.95
C SER A 1079 8.28 32.93 1.30
N GLY A 1080 8.04 31.87 2.10
CA GLY A 1080 9.06 31.14 2.85
C GLY A 1080 9.64 31.93 4.03
N TYR A 1081 10.63 31.33 4.69
CA TYR A 1081 11.40 31.89 5.80
C TYR A 1081 12.73 32.53 5.32
N PRO A 1082 13.36 33.42 6.12
CA PRO A 1082 14.58 34.14 5.70
C PRO A 1082 15.82 33.27 5.46
N ASP A 1083 15.80 32.00 5.88
CA ASP A 1083 16.87 31.01 5.67
C ASP A 1083 16.77 30.27 4.32
N GLY A 1084 15.74 30.54 3.52
CA GLY A 1084 15.49 29.90 2.23
C GLY A 1084 14.60 28.66 2.30
N THR A 1085 14.10 28.30 3.48
CA THR A 1085 13.15 27.19 3.67
C THR A 1085 11.69 27.64 3.53
N VAL A 1086 10.76 26.70 3.34
CA VAL A 1086 9.32 26.93 3.46
C VAL A 1086 8.70 26.24 4.67
N GLY A 1087 9.31 25.17 5.19
CA GLY A 1087 8.85 24.37 6.32
C GLY A 1087 7.50 23.70 6.04
N PRO A 1088 7.40 22.77 5.07
CA PRO A 1088 6.12 22.19 4.65
C PRO A 1088 5.38 21.48 5.79
N ASP A 1089 6.05 20.60 6.51
CA ASP A 1089 5.46 19.83 7.63
C ASP A 1089 5.49 20.57 8.97
N LYS A 1090 6.04 21.79 9.00
CA LYS A 1090 6.08 22.61 10.21
C LYS A 1090 4.67 23.12 10.54
N THR A 1091 4.28 23.03 11.80
CA THR A 1091 3.04 23.67 12.28
C THR A 1091 3.19 25.19 12.24
N ILE A 1092 2.12 25.90 11.86
CA ILE A 1092 2.16 27.37 11.74
C ILE A 1092 1.52 28.07 12.93
N THR A 1093 2.02 29.27 13.21
CA THR A 1093 1.44 30.17 14.20
C THR A 1093 0.15 30.83 13.69
N ARG A 1094 -0.70 31.27 14.61
CA ARG A 1094 -1.91 32.05 14.32
C ARG A 1094 -1.59 33.37 13.59
N ALA A 1095 -0.44 33.98 13.89
CA ALA A 1095 0.09 35.14 13.17
C ALA A 1095 0.42 34.85 11.69
N GLU A 1096 1.02 33.70 11.40
CA GLU A 1096 1.30 33.27 10.02
C GLU A 1096 0.00 32.99 9.25
N ALA A 1097 -0.94 32.23 9.85
CA ALA A 1097 -2.25 31.97 9.25
C ALA A 1097 -3.01 33.27 8.91
N ALA A 1098 -3.06 34.22 9.85
CA ALA A 1098 -3.66 35.53 9.61
C ALA A 1098 -2.95 36.32 8.49
N THR A 1099 -1.63 36.17 8.35
CA THR A 1099 -0.88 36.86 7.29
C THR A 1099 -1.16 36.25 5.91
N MET A 1100 -1.35 34.93 5.80
CA MET A 1100 -1.73 34.26 4.55
C MET A 1100 -3.09 34.75 4.03
N PHE A 1101 -4.14 34.72 4.87
CA PHE A 1101 -5.45 35.26 4.48
C PHE A 1101 -5.41 36.77 4.19
N TYR A 1102 -4.62 37.56 4.93
CA TYR A 1102 -4.46 38.99 4.63
C TYR A 1102 -3.75 39.23 3.28
N ASN A 1103 -2.86 38.33 2.85
CA ASN A 1103 -2.22 38.44 1.55
C ASN A 1103 -3.20 38.23 0.39
N LEU A 1104 -4.16 37.30 0.53
CA LEU A 1104 -5.25 37.02 -0.42
C LEU A 1104 -6.28 38.15 -0.56
N LEU A 1105 -6.40 39.06 0.41
CA LEU A 1105 -7.38 40.15 0.34
C LEU A 1105 -7.12 41.10 -0.86
N ALA A 1106 -8.04 41.12 -1.82
CA ALA A 1106 -8.08 42.13 -2.88
C ALA A 1106 -8.27 43.56 -2.31
N ASP A 1107 -9.11 43.71 -1.28
CA ASP A 1107 -9.27 44.94 -0.51
C ASP A 1107 -8.73 44.79 0.92
N LYS A 1108 -7.66 45.51 1.23
CA LYS A 1108 -6.98 45.51 2.54
C LYS A 1108 -7.45 46.66 3.46
N THR A 1109 -8.60 47.29 3.15
CA THR A 1109 -9.24 48.31 4.00
C THR A 1109 -10.28 47.69 4.94
N SER A 1110 -10.29 48.13 6.20
CA SER A 1110 -11.33 47.82 7.19
C SER A 1110 -11.23 48.80 8.36
N ASP A 1111 -12.28 48.87 9.18
CA ASP A 1111 -12.14 49.42 10.52
C ASP A 1111 -11.22 48.51 11.33
N ALA A 1112 -10.20 49.08 11.99
CA ALA A 1112 -9.18 48.29 12.69
C ALA A 1112 -9.70 47.83 14.07
N LYS A 1113 -9.78 46.51 14.29
CA LYS A 1113 -10.09 45.92 15.60
C LYS A 1113 -8.80 45.46 16.28
N THR A 1114 -8.53 45.96 17.48
CA THR A 1114 -7.29 45.68 18.23
C THR A 1114 -7.46 44.56 19.27
N PHE A 1115 -6.34 43.90 19.61
CA PHE A 1115 -6.22 42.91 20.68
C PHE A 1115 -5.13 43.34 21.66
N THR A 1116 -5.23 42.95 22.94
CA THR A 1116 -4.31 43.43 23.98
C THR A 1116 -2.88 42.93 23.85
N ASP A 1117 -2.69 41.82 23.15
CA ASP A 1117 -1.43 41.11 22.93
C ASP A 1117 -0.90 41.25 21.49
N VAL A 1118 -1.45 42.19 20.70
CA VAL A 1118 -1.00 42.49 19.33
C VAL A 1118 -0.48 43.93 19.27
N PRO A 1119 0.81 44.18 19.61
CA PRO A 1119 1.43 45.49 19.49
C PRO A 1119 1.45 45.95 18.03
N ALA A 1120 1.10 47.22 17.79
CA ALA A 1120 0.95 47.79 16.45
C ALA A 1120 2.24 47.81 15.60
N ASN A 1121 3.40 47.53 16.19
CA ASN A 1121 4.70 47.45 15.52
C ASN A 1121 5.14 46.00 15.17
N GLN A 1122 4.34 44.98 15.47
CA GLN A 1122 4.65 43.59 15.06
C GLN A 1122 4.34 43.36 13.57
N TRP A 1123 5.09 42.46 12.93
CA TRP A 1123 4.98 42.18 11.50
C TRP A 1123 3.58 41.68 11.09
N TYR A 1124 2.93 40.89 11.95
CA TYR A 1124 1.57 40.38 11.76
C TYR A 1124 0.46 41.38 12.14
N ALA A 1125 0.77 42.48 12.84
CA ALA A 1125 -0.24 43.30 13.51
C ALA A 1125 -1.29 43.86 12.54
N LYS A 1126 -0.86 44.31 11.36
CA LYS A 1126 -1.78 44.82 10.31
C LYS A 1126 -2.71 43.72 9.80
N ALA A 1127 -2.20 42.52 9.54
CA ALA A 1127 -2.99 41.39 9.05
C ALA A 1127 -4.09 41.02 10.05
N VAL A 1128 -3.71 40.85 11.33
CA VAL A 1128 -4.62 40.49 12.42
C VAL A 1128 -5.70 41.56 12.61
N MET A 1129 -5.33 42.85 12.68
CA MET A 1129 -6.29 43.94 12.87
C MET A 1129 -7.26 44.11 11.70
N THR A 1130 -6.81 43.89 10.45
CA THR A 1130 -7.66 44.00 9.26
C THR A 1130 -8.63 42.83 9.16
N LEU A 1131 -8.16 41.60 9.33
CA LEU A 1131 -9.03 40.41 9.30
C LEU A 1131 -10.03 40.38 10.47
N ALA A 1132 -9.65 40.91 11.63
CA ALA A 1132 -10.57 41.09 12.75
C ALA A 1132 -11.61 42.19 12.51
N GLY A 1133 -11.24 43.24 11.76
CA GLY A 1133 -12.16 44.25 11.27
C GLY A 1133 -13.18 43.73 10.24
N LYS A 1134 -12.75 42.81 9.37
CA LYS A 1134 -13.61 42.12 8.39
C LYS A 1134 -14.38 40.91 8.97
N GLY A 1135 -14.26 40.62 10.26
CA GLY A 1135 -14.99 39.53 10.92
C GLY A 1135 -14.42 38.11 10.72
N VAL A 1136 -13.35 37.97 9.94
CA VAL A 1136 -12.66 36.67 9.71
C VAL A 1136 -12.08 36.12 11.01
N ILE A 1137 -11.53 37.00 11.85
CA ILE A 1137 -10.90 36.69 13.14
C ILE A 1137 -11.69 37.32 14.29
N SER A 1138 -12.10 36.53 15.27
CA SER A 1138 -12.80 37.05 16.45
C SER A 1138 -11.90 37.36 17.65
N GLY A 1139 -10.78 36.63 17.80
CA GLY A 1139 -9.96 36.58 19.02
C GLY A 1139 -10.56 35.68 20.09
N TYR A 1140 -9.92 35.61 21.26
CA TYR A 1140 -10.41 34.87 22.43
C TYR A 1140 -11.29 35.76 23.33
N PRO A 1141 -12.16 35.18 24.18
CA PRO A 1141 -13.02 35.94 25.09
C PRO A 1141 -12.31 36.83 26.11
N ASP A 1142 -11.01 36.60 26.34
CA ASP A 1142 -10.14 37.41 27.20
C ASP A 1142 -9.61 38.69 26.53
N GLY A 1143 -9.90 38.91 25.24
CA GLY A 1143 -9.43 40.06 24.47
C GLY A 1143 -8.08 39.86 23.78
N THR A 1144 -7.51 38.65 23.83
CA THR A 1144 -6.24 38.28 23.19
C THR A 1144 -6.44 37.63 21.81
N PHE A 1145 -5.38 37.62 20.99
CA PHE A 1145 -5.32 36.88 19.72
C PHE A 1145 -4.42 35.63 19.81
N LYS A 1146 -3.41 35.64 20.67
CA LYS A 1146 -2.32 34.65 20.85
C LYS A 1146 -1.51 34.45 19.56
N PRO A 1147 -0.81 35.49 19.05
CA PRO A 1147 -0.19 35.48 17.73
C PRO A 1147 0.85 34.36 17.55
N ASP A 1148 1.70 34.13 18.56
CA ASP A 1148 2.83 33.19 18.47
C ASP A 1148 2.45 31.74 18.83
N ALA A 1149 1.18 31.47 19.15
CA ALA A 1149 0.69 30.11 19.39
C ALA A 1149 0.40 29.39 18.07
N SER A 1150 0.67 28.08 17.99
CA SER A 1150 0.29 27.23 16.86
C SER A 1150 -1.23 27.21 16.69
N ILE A 1151 -1.71 27.25 15.44
CA ILE A 1151 -3.14 27.23 15.12
C ILE A 1151 -3.65 25.79 14.94
N THR A 1152 -4.84 25.49 15.48
CA THR A 1152 -5.47 24.17 15.30
C THR A 1152 -6.21 24.08 13.96
N ARG A 1153 -6.48 22.85 13.47
CA ARG A 1153 -7.28 22.62 12.24
C ARG A 1153 -8.65 23.28 12.32
N ALA A 1154 -9.34 23.17 13.45
CA ALA A 1154 -10.66 23.77 13.64
C ALA A 1154 -10.64 25.31 13.63
N GLU A 1155 -9.61 25.93 14.23
CA GLU A 1155 -9.42 27.38 14.19
C GLU A 1155 -9.10 27.85 12.76
N PHE A 1156 -8.21 27.15 12.06
CA PHE A 1156 -7.84 27.48 10.69
C PHE A 1156 -9.01 27.34 9.72
N VAL A 1157 -9.76 26.23 9.78
CA VAL A 1157 -10.94 26.00 8.93
C VAL A 1157 -12.06 26.98 9.25
N THR A 1158 -12.23 27.39 10.51
CA THR A 1158 -13.18 28.47 10.83
C THR A 1158 -12.73 29.81 10.25
N MET A 1159 -11.43 30.11 10.22
CA MET A 1159 -10.92 31.29 9.52
C MET A 1159 -11.15 31.21 8.00
N ALA A 1160 -10.95 30.04 7.37
CA ALA A 1160 -11.25 29.82 5.95
C ALA A 1160 -12.73 30.05 5.61
N MET A 1161 -13.65 29.41 6.35
CA MET A 1161 -15.10 29.59 6.17
C MET A 1161 -15.55 31.04 6.35
N ASN A 1162 -15.01 31.74 7.35
CA ASN A 1162 -15.32 33.16 7.56
C ASN A 1162 -14.70 34.06 6.48
N PHE A 1163 -13.53 33.72 5.95
CA PHE A 1163 -12.84 34.48 4.88
C PHE A 1163 -13.62 34.40 3.57
N ALA A 1164 -13.99 33.19 3.16
CA ALA A 1164 -14.83 32.94 1.99
C ALA A 1164 -16.30 33.39 2.17
N ASN A 1165 -16.71 33.76 3.39
CA ASN A 1165 -18.10 34.05 3.76
C ASN A 1165 -19.06 32.94 3.34
N ALA A 1166 -18.63 31.68 3.49
CA ALA A 1166 -19.38 30.50 3.06
C ALA A 1166 -20.40 30.04 4.11
N GLU A 1167 -21.47 29.40 3.66
CA GLU A 1167 -22.51 28.88 4.55
C GLU A 1167 -21.97 27.72 5.40
N LYS A 1168 -22.30 27.73 6.70
CA LYS A 1168 -21.93 26.66 7.62
C LYS A 1168 -22.79 25.43 7.36
N GLY A 1169 -22.15 24.27 7.20
CA GLY A 1169 -22.82 22.99 7.01
C GLY A 1169 -23.60 22.57 8.26
N THR A 1170 -24.65 21.77 8.06
CA THR A 1170 -25.57 21.32 9.12
C THR A 1170 -25.33 19.87 9.58
N ALA A 1171 -24.53 19.09 8.85
CA ALA A 1171 -24.20 17.71 9.15
C ALA A 1171 -22.68 17.47 9.01
N CYS A 1172 -22.11 16.73 9.95
CA CYS A 1172 -20.70 16.35 9.99
C CYS A 1172 -20.62 14.89 10.47
N SER A 1173 -19.85 14.06 9.78
CA SER A 1173 -19.73 12.61 10.03
C SER A 1173 -18.50 12.22 10.84
N PHE A 1174 -17.69 13.18 11.30
CA PHE A 1174 -16.46 12.91 12.05
C PHE A 1174 -16.78 12.65 13.54
N PRO A 1175 -16.41 11.48 14.12
CA PRO A 1175 -16.74 11.12 15.50
C PRO A 1175 -16.18 12.08 16.56
N ASP A 1176 -15.08 12.75 16.26
CA ASP A 1176 -14.35 13.68 17.12
C ASP A 1176 -14.80 15.15 16.95
N VAL A 1177 -15.91 15.41 16.23
CA VAL A 1177 -16.47 16.75 16.01
C VAL A 1177 -17.91 16.84 16.57
N PRO A 1178 -18.08 17.03 17.90
CA PRO A 1178 -19.40 17.07 18.53
C PRO A 1178 -20.28 18.24 18.04
N GLN A 1179 -21.58 18.00 17.87
CA GLN A 1179 -22.55 18.96 17.32
C GLN A 1179 -22.69 20.27 18.14
N ASN A 1180 -22.37 20.23 19.43
CA ASN A 1180 -22.40 21.41 20.31
C ASN A 1180 -21.11 22.26 20.28
N MET A 1181 -20.06 21.84 19.55
CA MET A 1181 -18.81 22.57 19.48
C MET A 1181 -18.88 23.75 18.50
N TRP A 1182 -18.21 24.85 18.86
CA TRP A 1182 -18.25 26.13 18.12
C TRP A 1182 -17.75 26.02 16.67
N TYR A 1183 -16.92 25.02 16.38
CA TYR A 1183 -16.35 24.73 15.06
C TYR A 1183 -17.21 23.79 14.19
N TYR A 1184 -18.25 23.12 14.73
CA TYR A 1184 -18.98 22.05 14.05
C TYR A 1184 -19.44 22.45 12.64
N GLY A 1185 -20.21 23.54 12.53
CA GLY A 1185 -20.73 24.00 11.25
C GLY A 1185 -19.67 24.55 10.29
N ALA A 1186 -18.49 24.96 10.79
CA ALA A 1186 -17.38 25.38 9.94
C ALA A 1186 -16.68 24.16 9.31
N ILE A 1187 -16.46 23.11 10.10
CA ILE A 1187 -15.89 21.84 9.61
C ILE A 1187 -16.86 21.18 8.63
N ALA A 1188 -18.14 21.07 8.99
CA ALA A 1188 -19.20 20.57 8.13
C ALA A 1188 -19.23 21.30 6.77
N GLY A 1189 -19.20 22.64 6.80
CA GLY A 1189 -19.20 23.45 5.58
C GLY A 1189 -17.93 23.25 4.72
N ALA A 1190 -16.75 23.27 5.33
CA ALA A 1190 -15.49 23.13 4.58
C ALA A 1190 -15.30 21.74 3.96
N THR A 1191 -15.79 20.69 4.63
CA THR A 1191 -15.81 19.32 4.07
C THR A 1191 -16.89 19.16 2.99
N GLN A 1192 -18.08 19.76 3.17
CA GLN A 1192 -19.11 19.79 2.12
C GLN A 1192 -18.66 20.51 0.84
N ASN A 1193 -17.86 21.57 0.98
CA ASN A 1193 -17.25 22.28 -0.16
C ASN A 1193 -15.97 21.60 -0.70
N GLY A 1194 -15.55 20.45 -0.16
CA GLY A 1194 -14.37 19.71 -0.62
C GLY A 1194 -13.02 20.36 -0.32
N TRP A 1195 -12.98 21.41 0.52
CA TRP A 1195 -11.74 22.12 0.84
C TRP A 1195 -10.81 21.31 1.74
N ILE A 1196 -11.40 20.52 2.65
CA ILE A 1196 -10.68 19.70 3.62
C ILE A 1196 -11.41 18.38 3.92
N SER A 1197 -10.66 17.29 3.94
CA SER A 1197 -11.11 15.96 4.38
C SER A 1197 -10.69 15.67 5.82
N GLY A 1198 -11.29 14.63 6.41
CA GLY A 1198 -10.76 13.97 7.59
C GLY A 1198 -9.47 13.20 7.30
N TYR A 1199 -8.93 12.59 8.36
CA TYR A 1199 -7.81 11.67 8.32
C TYR A 1199 -8.27 10.23 8.01
N PRO A 1200 -7.36 9.32 7.58
CA PRO A 1200 -7.72 7.94 7.25
C PRO A 1200 -8.28 7.10 8.42
N ASP A 1201 -8.10 7.56 9.66
CA ASP A 1201 -8.69 6.96 10.87
C ASP A 1201 -10.18 7.34 11.08
N GLY A 1202 -10.77 8.11 10.16
CA GLY A 1202 -12.15 8.58 10.22
C GLY A 1202 -12.36 9.83 11.09
N THR A 1203 -11.31 10.40 11.68
CA THR A 1203 -11.37 11.61 12.51
C THR A 1203 -11.12 12.88 11.69
N PHE A 1204 -11.44 14.05 12.25
CA PHE A 1204 -11.06 15.34 11.69
C PHE A 1204 -9.77 15.92 12.32
N GLY A 1205 -9.52 15.60 13.59
CA GLY A 1205 -8.47 16.16 14.43
C GLY A 1205 -8.65 17.66 14.71
N PRO A 1206 -9.78 18.14 15.26
CA PRO A 1206 -10.08 19.58 15.37
C PRO A 1206 -9.04 20.35 16.18
N ASP A 1207 -8.51 19.75 17.25
CA ASP A 1207 -7.50 20.35 18.13
C ASP A 1207 -6.06 20.06 17.70
N ARG A 1208 -5.84 19.28 16.62
CA ARG A 1208 -4.51 19.03 16.05
C ARG A 1208 -3.98 20.31 15.42
N TYR A 1209 -2.71 20.64 15.67
CA TYR A 1209 -2.05 21.75 14.99
C TYR A 1209 -1.86 21.44 13.50
N ILE A 1210 -2.27 22.36 12.64
CA ILE A 1210 -2.23 22.19 11.19
C ILE A 1210 -0.83 22.52 10.62
N THR A 1211 -0.35 21.75 9.66
CA THR A 1211 0.94 22.02 9.01
C THR A 1211 0.82 23.07 7.91
N ARG A 1212 1.95 23.67 7.51
CA ARG A 1212 1.97 24.67 6.44
C ARG A 1212 1.52 24.10 5.09
N ALA A 1213 1.90 22.87 4.81
CA ALA A 1213 1.49 22.11 3.62
C ALA A 1213 -0.04 21.90 3.57
N GLU A 1214 -0.63 21.42 4.67
CA GLU A 1214 -2.09 21.27 4.82
C GLU A 1214 -2.82 22.61 4.62
N VAL A 1215 -2.31 23.69 5.24
CA VAL A 1215 -2.83 25.05 5.10
C VAL A 1215 -2.87 25.53 3.64
N THR A 1216 -1.77 25.36 2.89
CA THR A 1216 -1.74 25.75 1.47
C THR A 1216 -2.70 24.91 0.62
N SER A 1217 -2.83 23.62 0.89
CA SER A 1217 -3.77 22.76 0.15
C SER A 1217 -5.23 23.13 0.41
N VAL A 1218 -5.59 23.51 1.64
CA VAL A 1218 -6.95 23.97 1.97
C VAL A 1218 -7.24 25.33 1.34
N ILE A 1219 -6.31 26.29 1.40
CA ILE A 1219 -6.47 27.61 0.76
C ILE A 1219 -6.61 27.47 -0.76
N ASN A 1220 -5.78 26.66 -1.42
CA ASN A 1220 -5.85 26.50 -2.86
C ASN A 1220 -7.18 25.87 -3.29
N ARG A 1221 -7.72 24.89 -2.55
CA ARG A 1221 -9.08 24.37 -2.85
C ARG A 1221 -10.19 25.39 -2.59
N MET A 1222 -10.06 26.19 -1.53
CA MET A 1222 -11.02 27.25 -1.19
C MET A 1222 -11.09 28.35 -2.26
N GLU A 1223 -9.93 28.78 -2.75
CA GLU A 1223 -9.80 29.83 -3.79
C GLU A 1223 -9.84 29.25 -5.22
N ASN A 1224 -10.07 27.94 -5.38
CA ASN A 1224 -10.08 27.22 -6.66
C ASN A 1224 -8.80 27.41 -7.51
N ARG A 1225 -7.63 27.32 -6.86
CA ARG A 1225 -6.29 27.54 -7.42
C ARG A 1225 -5.58 26.24 -7.77
N ALA A 1226 -5.01 26.13 -8.97
CA ALA A 1226 -4.35 24.93 -9.47
C ALA A 1226 -2.99 25.22 -10.13
N ALA A 1227 -1.95 24.52 -9.65
CA ALA A 1227 -0.59 24.71 -10.14
C ALA A 1227 -0.36 24.06 -11.52
N ASP A 1228 0.02 24.84 -12.54
CA ASP A 1228 0.42 24.30 -13.84
C ASP A 1228 1.82 23.69 -13.75
N MET A 1229 1.86 22.36 -13.56
CA MET A 1229 3.10 21.61 -13.47
C MET A 1229 3.93 21.72 -14.76
N SER A 1230 3.34 21.82 -15.95
CA SER A 1230 4.11 21.94 -17.18
C SER A 1230 4.81 23.31 -17.25
N PHE A 1231 4.10 24.37 -16.92
CA PHE A 1231 4.63 25.73 -16.93
C PHE A 1231 5.66 25.95 -15.82
N MET A 1232 5.40 25.48 -14.59
CA MET A 1232 6.36 25.62 -13.48
C MET A 1232 7.66 24.85 -13.74
N MET A 1233 7.54 23.66 -14.31
CA MET A 1233 8.68 22.84 -14.68
C MET A 1233 9.56 23.50 -15.75
N ASP A 1234 8.94 24.30 -16.62
CA ASP A 1234 9.58 25.05 -17.69
C ASP A 1234 10.26 26.34 -17.20
N HIS A 1235 9.64 27.05 -16.27
CA HIS A 1235 10.10 28.34 -15.75
C HIS A 1235 10.75 28.25 -14.36
N LEU A 1236 11.33 27.10 -14.02
CA LEU A 1236 11.87 26.83 -12.68
C LEU A 1236 12.93 27.85 -12.24
N ASP A 1237 13.73 28.38 -13.18
CA ASP A 1237 14.76 29.40 -12.91
C ASP A 1237 14.17 30.80 -12.62
N GLU A 1238 12.87 30.99 -12.86
CA GLU A 1238 12.12 32.24 -12.66
C GLU A 1238 11.20 32.17 -11.43
N LEU A 1239 10.94 30.96 -10.90
CA LEU A 1239 10.13 30.72 -9.71
C LEU A 1239 10.91 30.85 -8.40
N ARG A 1240 10.22 31.30 -7.35
CA ARG A 1240 10.63 31.13 -5.95
C ARG A 1240 10.59 29.65 -5.60
N THR A 1241 11.76 29.08 -5.37
CA THR A 1241 11.99 27.71 -4.89
C THR A 1241 12.55 27.73 -3.46
N PHE A 1242 12.49 26.58 -2.77
CA PHE A 1242 12.91 26.43 -1.37
C PHE A 1242 13.81 25.20 -1.21
N SER A 1243 14.79 25.29 -0.30
CA SER A 1243 15.82 24.24 -0.12
C SER A 1243 15.29 22.95 0.51
N ASP A 1244 14.17 23.02 1.22
CA ASP A 1244 13.51 21.92 1.94
C ASP A 1244 12.26 21.37 1.24
N LEU A 1245 11.90 21.90 0.06
CA LEU A 1245 10.71 21.49 -0.71
C LEU A 1245 11.11 20.73 -1.99
N GLY A 1246 11.38 19.44 -1.85
CA GLY A 1246 11.69 18.56 -2.99
C GLY A 1246 10.47 18.21 -3.85
N PHE A 1247 10.69 17.96 -5.15
CA PHE A 1247 9.63 17.61 -6.12
C PHE A 1247 8.76 16.39 -5.75
N GLY A 1248 9.27 15.47 -4.91
CA GLY A 1248 8.52 14.31 -4.41
C GLY A 1248 7.64 14.58 -3.18
N HIS A 1249 7.66 15.80 -2.62
CA HIS A 1249 6.82 16.15 -1.48
C HIS A 1249 5.35 16.24 -1.91
N TRP A 1250 4.43 15.61 -1.18
CA TRP A 1250 3.01 15.51 -1.55
C TRP A 1250 2.33 16.88 -1.80
N ALA A 1251 2.75 17.91 -1.06
CA ALA A 1251 2.24 19.27 -1.21
C ALA A 1251 3.07 20.16 -2.15
N TYR A 1252 4.06 19.63 -2.89
CA TYR A 1252 4.98 20.41 -3.73
C TYR A 1252 4.23 21.42 -4.61
N SER A 1253 3.28 20.94 -5.41
CA SER A 1253 2.46 21.78 -6.29
C SER A 1253 1.65 22.83 -5.52
N SER A 1254 1.06 22.47 -4.37
CA SER A 1254 0.27 23.40 -3.54
C SER A 1254 1.13 24.51 -2.92
N MET A 1255 2.34 24.18 -2.50
CA MET A 1255 3.28 25.15 -1.93
C MET A 1255 3.90 26.06 -2.99
N MET A 1256 4.17 25.54 -4.19
CA MET A 1256 4.67 26.34 -5.32
C MET A 1256 3.60 27.31 -5.86
N GLU A 1257 2.34 26.86 -5.98
CA GLU A 1257 1.15 27.68 -6.24
C GLU A 1257 1.02 28.84 -5.24
N ALA A 1258 1.18 28.56 -3.96
CA ALA A 1258 1.06 29.56 -2.90
C ALA A 1258 2.18 30.62 -2.91
N ALA A 1259 3.35 30.25 -3.41
CA ALA A 1259 4.60 31.00 -3.30
C ALA A 1259 4.93 31.89 -4.50
N ASN A 1260 4.25 31.71 -5.63
CA ASN A 1260 4.57 32.33 -6.92
C ASN A 1260 3.33 33.03 -7.49
N GLY A 1261 3.44 34.35 -7.69
CA GLY A 1261 2.41 35.14 -8.36
C GLY A 1261 2.45 34.85 -9.85
N HIS A 1262 1.29 34.70 -10.46
CA HIS A 1262 1.19 34.35 -11.88
C HIS A 1262 -0.11 34.84 -12.50
N ASP A 1263 -0.09 35.02 -13.82
CA ASP A 1263 -1.29 35.19 -14.64
C ASP A 1263 -1.64 33.83 -15.27
N TYR A 1264 -2.93 33.56 -15.44
CA TYR A 1264 -3.43 32.28 -15.95
C TYR A 1264 -4.64 32.45 -16.88
N THR A 1265 -4.98 31.35 -17.54
CA THR A 1265 -6.22 31.18 -18.31
C THR A 1265 -6.92 29.89 -17.90
N ARG A 1266 -8.25 29.87 -18.02
CA ARG A 1266 -9.13 28.73 -17.67
C ARG A 1266 -10.25 28.67 -18.71
N ALA A 1267 -10.70 27.47 -19.10
CA ALA A 1267 -11.77 27.34 -20.10
C ALA A 1267 -13.18 27.55 -19.49
N ASP A 1268 -13.35 27.04 -18.27
CA ASP A 1268 -14.47 27.26 -17.35
C ASP A 1268 -13.99 27.08 -15.90
N GLN A 1269 -14.82 27.41 -14.91
CA GLN A 1269 -14.44 27.38 -13.48
C GLN A 1269 -13.99 26.00 -12.94
N ASN A 1270 -14.31 24.90 -13.60
CA ASN A 1270 -13.95 23.54 -13.17
C ASN A 1270 -12.77 22.94 -13.98
N SER A 1271 -12.31 23.63 -15.01
CA SER A 1271 -11.15 23.22 -15.82
C SER A 1271 -9.81 23.63 -15.19
N TYR A 1272 -8.74 22.90 -15.55
CA TYR A 1272 -7.38 23.20 -15.09
C TYR A 1272 -6.91 24.58 -15.55
N GLU A 1273 -6.18 25.27 -14.69
CA GLU A 1273 -5.50 26.51 -15.02
C GLU A 1273 -4.27 26.23 -15.90
N SER A 1274 -4.08 27.07 -16.91
CA SER A 1274 -2.83 27.15 -17.68
C SER A 1274 -2.16 28.47 -17.35
N TRP A 1275 -0.98 28.42 -16.71
CA TRP A 1275 -0.22 29.62 -16.35
C TRP A 1275 0.36 30.26 -17.61
N VAL A 1276 0.44 31.59 -17.64
CA VAL A 1276 0.83 32.39 -18.81
C VAL A 1276 2.02 33.31 -18.53
N ASP A 1277 2.14 33.86 -17.32
CA ASP A 1277 3.26 34.72 -16.90
C ASP A 1277 3.48 34.65 -15.37
N ILE A 1278 4.66 35.07 -14.87
CA ILE A 1278 5.04 35.08 -13.43
C ILE A 1278 5.36 36.52 -13.00
N HIS A 1279 4.97 36.92 -11.77
CA HIS A 1279 5.21 38.27 -11.22
C HIS A 1279 5.74 38.32 -9.77
#